data_AF-H2XVM3-F1
#
_entry.id   AF-H2XVM3-F1
#
_cell.length_a   1.000
_cell.length_b   1.000
_cell.length_c   1.000
_cell.angle_alpha   90.00
_cell.angle_beta   90.00
_cell.angle_gamma   90.00
#
_symmetry.space_group_name_H-M   'P 1'
#
loop_
_entity.id
_entity.type
_entity.pdbx_description
1 polymer ?
#
loop_
_entity_poly.entity_id
_entity_poly.type
_entity_poly.pdbx_seq_one_letter_code
_entity_poly.pdbx_strand_id
1 'polypeptide(L)'
;MSTKAIKSSLKAAKSAIQQKEFDEALLHCKAVLREDSGNYNGLVFAGLVYAELGQFENSSTAYQDAVKSSPNQSLAYQGLINLYTKPNEAKTLELYVGLANTLCSLGRAEDSFKTLQKVCNKLNTDKFDDSLTWYEASNITNVLLTIFKGVDHISTTLIYCKSIAMFQIINCTIYYCKLPAKTDEELDSSLLAMMKCCQKDSTTYDKCLKLLAQCLLSGDITLTSFLKDLLIQIKLQTDPLKKLKVYFTEIINTKDDTKSYSSIVSEHLSPYKEVADGYDLYNDMKYEESKGKLESALQSADDFIPGWKLLCRVHLVMHQYNAAENIAKSAIQKCKHVQSNHASTWVVQVPMLSEIKLELTLLLATSMSYSRDQTVVKQAVGTFEKVRNITTTVRLENEVKNMLKILYYYVNTFHYVDRLLLKKDGDLQTSLLMLKKITEDHPSCISAHLIYGKLMWEIEEYKVDKTKCFTTFLKAAKLDPYESEAFYYIGLFYQDVIKDSTRAMKCFNKSIALDTFNEKAGLALADLYIKEENMAAAVEVYNSLSSSSTPGTCKLTWLRLGLCKLKLKETESAIKSFQAALRADANDHICWECLGEAYMQRGSHGAALKSFQKASELQPGSVFSVHQMAAIKQLLGQFTEAIEVYHQVLEMKPDYVPALKGLGESHLSIAHSMLSEGRDLTCVDHVNEALKFFAKALCLRPDIACLWSSVGDCLTCIHPLHNTSFTLSIPTTLLGKQLKDCDETKIMGKLEVLQLGEKFYLHGIRLSKSTATMLYNLGMNYFHQAKSCGDDNKAKLLASKSVEVLKISISHGSKNPISWNALGVVCASTYVQNLQLAQHCFITSINLESNNCRAWSNLGMLYLQHNHVEMAHKAFKVAQSLDPSFCNSWIGQAAIAGMIGSNEAMDLFRHSTELGLHMQAACGYSSRVCNLLYECKDRSDKNYVENIHKLNGISAAVVQLSKYCQRNPACPHSITMLAYLLEESGLFPLSEKYYYQALTLLQSELTDVKTDDKKVDRAKSNYARILYTNGKYSEAISAYKSISQPLHHDLCMLALSLYMAGKLNDSNNILDQANQMVEDTKQKDLIKLAKAIIFSELKKNKESKKALKELGNCPEALEVLCCLEISEKKHADATSVLNELYALLSHDPVAMETYKHFLLSISVKIKPYPKHAVTTLQRFIHRFPNQWQLWELLSRLVLTEPTYMHSNIAYIAANRACNLYTSDDGSQARNHHRHDKSLRQLVDDDFKVDALKAAQRLVHSHPNTVESWSILGSVCHA
;
A
#
# COMPACT_ATOMS: atom_id res chain seq x y z
N MET A 1 -63.16 -28.41 101.87
CA MET A 1 -62.00 -29.13 102.37
C MET A 1 -61.03 -28.15 103.01
N SER A 2 -60.11 -28.62 103.86
CA SER A 2 -59.10 -27.78 104.50
C SER A 2 -58.33 -26.94 103.47
N THR A 3 -57.84 -25.75 103.84
CA THR A 3 -56.99 -24.89 102.97
C THR A 3 -55.78 -25.64 102.38
N LYS A 4 -55.37 -26.75 103.01
CA LYS A 4 -54.35 -27.69 102.55
C LYS A 4 -54.79 -28.49 101.31
N ALA A 5 -56.07 -28.90 101.24
CA ALA A 5 -56.65 -29.64 100.12
C ALA A 5 -56.93 -28.75 98.88
N ILE A 6 -57.32 -27.48 99.07
CA ILE A 6 -57.44 -26.52 97.97
C ILE A 6 -56.06 -26.22 97.36
N LYS A 7 -55.02 -26.03 98.19
CA LYS A 7 -53.65 -25.83 97.72
C LYS A 7 -53.08 -27.07 97.03
N SER A 8 -53.36 -28.29 97.51
CA SER A 8 -52.92 -29.50 96.81
C SER A 8 -53.61 -29.65 95.46
N SER A 9 -54.91 -29.35 95.38
CA SER A 9 -55.70 -29.41 94.14
C SER A 9 -55.27 -28.34 93.13
N LEU A 10 -54.93 -27.11 93.57
CA LEU A 10 -54.35 -26.07 92.70
C LEU A 10 -52.94 -26.43 92.20
N LYS A 11 -52.13 -27.11 93.03
CA LYS A 11 -50.79 -27.57 92.64
C LYS A 11 -50.88 -28.72 91.63
N ALA A 12 -51.83 -29.64 91.82
CA ALA A 12 -52.15 -30.71 90.87
C ALA A 12 -52.71 -30.14 89.54
N ALA A 13 -53.62 -29.16 89.60
CA ALA A 13 -54.11 -28.46 88.41
C ALA A 13 -52.97 -27.80 87.63
N LYS A 14 -52.03 -27.16 88.34
CA LYS A 14 -50.87 -26.52 87.70
C LYS A 14 -49.88 -27.53 87.10
N SER A 15 -49.64 -28.68 87.74
CA SER A 15 -48.79 -29.73 87.17
C SER A 15 -49.42 -30.37 85.93
N ALA A 16 -50.74 -30.63 85.97
CA ALA A 16 -51.48 -31.16 84.83
C ALA A 16 -51.49 -30.17 83.63
N ILE A 17 -51.62 -28.87 83.89
CA ILE A 17 -51.47 -27.83 82.85
C ILE A 17 -50.06 -27.84 82.23
N GLN A 18 -49.01 -28.03 83.04
CA GLN A 18 -47.63 -28.11 82.53
C GLN A 18 -47.38 -29.38 81.72
N GLN A 19 -48.05 -30.48 82.06
CA GLN A 19 -48.01 -31.76 81.33
C GLN A 19 -48.95 -31.78 80.12
N LYS A 20 -49.73 -30.71 79.89
CA LYS A 20 -50.76 -30.59 78.83
C LYS A 20 -51.93 -31.58 78.95
N GLU A 21 -52.18 -32.11 80.14
CA GLU A 21 -53.30 -32.98 80.46
C GLU A 21 -54.51 -32.13 80.89
N PHE A 22 -55.14 -31.46 79.91
CA PHE A 22 -56.13 -30.41 80.16
C PHE A 22 -57.44 -30.92 80.77
N ASP A 23 -57.89 -32.13 80.42
CA ASP A 23 -59.11 -32.72 80.99
C ASP A 23 -58.95 -33.03 82.50
N GLU A 24 -57.78 -33.54 82.90
CA GLU A 24 -57.45 -33.76 84.32
C GLU A 24 -57.27 -32.44 85.08
N ALA A 25 -56.60 -31.46 84.47
CA ALA A 25 -56.49 -30.12 85.02
C ALA A 25 -57.86 -29.49 85.26
N LEU A 26 -58.83 -29.71 84.36
CA LEU A 26 -60.20 -29.21 84.48
C LEU A 26 -60.93 -29.85 85.67
N LEU A 27 -60.76 -31.15 85.89
CA LEU A 27 -61.35 -31.86 87.04
C LEU A 27 -60.82 -31.29 88.36
N HIS A 28 -59.52 -31.04 88.45
CA HIS A 28 -58.91 -30.40 89.62
C HIS A 28 -59.36 -28.94 89.80
N CYS A 29 -59.52 -28.17 88.71
CA CYS A 29 -60.06 -26.81 88.78
C CYS A 29 -61.53 -26.80 89.22
N LYS A 30 -62.38 -27.71 88.71
CA LYS A 30 -63.78 -27.85 89.12
C LYS A 30 -63.91 -28.30 90.57
N ALA A 31 -63.00 -29.15 91.07
CA ALA A 31 -62.95 -29.53 92.47
C ALA A 31 -62.64 -28.32 93.37
N VAL A 32 -61.72 -27.43 92.97
CA VAL A 32 -61.43 -26.18 93.69
C VAL A 32 -62.63 -25.24 93.67
N LEU A 33 -63.28 -25.06 92.51
CA LEU A 33 -64.42 -24.14 92.35
C LEU A 33 -65.72 -24.63 93.00
N ARG A 34 -65.90 -25.94 93.21
CA ARG A 34 -67.01 -26.49 94.00
C ARG A 34 -66.91 -26.14 95.48
N GLU A 35 -65.70 -25.93 95.98
CA GLU A 35 -65.47 -25.61 97.40
C GLU A 35 -65.32 -24.11 97.67
N ASP A 36 -64.71 -23.38 96.73
CA ASP A 36 -64.57 -21.93 96.77
C ASP A 36 -64.85 -21.37 95.37
N SER A 37 -66.11 -20.99 95.15
CA SER A 37 -66.60 -20.52 93.85
C SER A 37 -65.95 -19.21 93.38
N GLY A 38 -65.32 -18.46 94.29
CA GLY A 38 -64.67 -17.17 94.01
C GLY A 38 -63.15 -17.23 93.93
N ASN A 39 -62.54 -18.42 93.91
CA ASN A 39 -61.09 -18.55 93.97
C ASN A 39 -60.41 -18.04 92.69
N TYR A 40 -59.69 -16.91 92.77
CA TYR A 40 -59.06 -16.29 91.60
C TYR A 40 -58.13 -17.23 90.82
N ASN A 41 -57.23 -17.95 91.50
CA ASN A 41 -56.29 -18.84 90.81
C ASN A 41 -57.01 -20.06 90.21
N GLY A 42 -58.07 -20.54 90.87
CA GLY A 42 -58.94 -21.59 90.34
C GLY A 42 -59.68 -21.14 89.08
N LEU A 43 -60.22 -19.93 89.07
CA LEU A 43 -60.93 -19.33 87.93
C LEU A 43 -59.98 -19.02 86.76
N VAL A 44 -58.77 -18.52 87.04
CA VAL A 44 -57.75 -18.25 86.00
C VAL A 44 -57.22 -19.54 85.37
N PHE A 45 -56.95 -20.58 86.17
CA PHE A 45 -56.57 -21.89 85.64
C PHE A 45 -57.71 -22.58 84.90
N ALA A 46 -58.95 -22.49 85.39
CA ALA A 46 -60.12 -22.98 84.68
C ALA A 46 -60.30 -22.25 83.34
N GLY A 47 -60.18 -20.93 83.30
CA GLY A 47 -60.23 -20.13 82.08
C GLY A 47 -59.18 -20.55 81.07
N LEU A 48 -57.93 -20.82 81.52
CA LEU A 48 -56.85 -21.27 80.64
C LEU A 48 -57.13 -22.67 80.08
N VAL A 49 -57.55 -23.60 80.94
CA VAL A 49 -57.84 -24.98 80.54
C VAL A 49 -59.03 -25.02 79.57
N TYR A 50 -60.11 -24.26 79.83
CA TYR A 50 -61.23 -24.13 78.89
C TYR A 50 -60.80 -23.53 77.54
N ALA A 51 -59.84 -22.58 77.54
CA ALA A 51 -59.31 -21.97 76.32
C ALA A 51 -58.47 -22.93 75.47
N GLU A 52 -57.80 -23.91 76.08
CA GLU A 52 -57.02 -24.94 75.39
C GLU A 52 -57.87 -26.14 74.97
N LEU A 53 -58.96 -26.43 75.70
CA LEU A 53 -59.98 -27.42 75.31
C LEU A 53 -60.96 -26.90 74.24
N GLY A 54 -60.82 -25.64 73.80
CA GLY A 54 -61.66 -25.04 72.77
C GLY A 54 -63.07 -24.62 73.25
N GLN A 55 -63.32 -24.57 74.56
CA GLN A 55 -64.59 -24.12 75.14
C GLN A 55 -64.53 -22.61 75.46
N PHE A 56 -64.63 -21.78 74.42
CA PHE A 56 -64.34 -20.34 74.51
C PHE A 56 -65.34 -19.54 75.37
N GLU A 57 -66.64 -19.85 75.32
CA GLU A 57 -67.64 -19.17 76.15
C GLU A 57 -67.40 -19.41 77.65
N ASN A 58 -67.13 -20.66 78.03
CA ASN A 58 -66.82 -21.06 79.40
C ASN A 58 -65.49 -20.46 79.89
N SER A 59 -64.53 -20.27 78.98
CA SER A 59 -63.27 -19.59 79.28
C SER A 59 -63.47 -18.09 79.53
N SER A 60 -64.29 -17.45 78.69
CA SER A 60 -64.62 -16.02 78.81
C SER A 60 -65.32 -15.72 80.13
N THR A 61 -66.34 -16.51 80.50
CA THR A 61 -67.06 -16.34 81.76
C THR A 61 -66.15 -16.58 82.97
N ALA A 62 -65.33 -17.64 82.95
CA ALA A 62 -64.37 -17.92 84.02
C ALA A 62 -63.35 -16.77 84.23
N TYR A 63 -62.84 -16.18 83.15
CA TYR A 63 -61.94 -15.04 83.27
C TYR A 63 -62.65 -13.75 83.70
N GLN A 64 -63.88 -13.49 83.23
CA GLN A 64 -64.67 -12.34 83.67
C GLN A 64 -65.01 -12.42 85.15
N ASP A 65 -65.34 -13.62 85.65
CA ASP A 65 -65.62 -13.83 87.06
C ASP A 65 -64.34 -13.75 87.91
N ALA A 66 -63.17 -14.13 87.37
CA ALA A 66 -61.88 -13.87 88.00
C ALA A 66 -61.55 -12.36 88.09
N VAL A 67 -61.94 -11.58 87.08
CA VAL A 67 -61.78 -10.11 87.10
C VAL A 67 -62.69 -9.48 88.15
N LYS A 68 -63.94 -9.96 88.27
CA LYS A 68 -64.88 -9.51 89.32
C LYS A 68 -64.39 -9.90 90.72
N SER A 69 -63.77 -11.07 90.89
CA SER A 69 -63.30 -11.54 92.20
C SER A 69 -62.08 -10.75 92.72
N SER A 70 -61.17 -10.34 91.84
CA SER A 70 -60.01 -9.52 92.23
C SER A 70 -59.55 -8.57 91.10
N PRO A 71 -60.03 -7.32 91.09
CA PRO A 71 -59.81 -6.36 90.00
C PRO A 71 -58.35 -5.89 89.81
N ASN A 72 -57.50 -6.04 90.83
CA ASN A 72 -56.13 -5.49 90.82
C ASN A 72 -55.08 -6.44 90.21
N GLN A 73 -55.39 -7.72 89.99
CA GLN A 73 -54.42 -8.69 89.46
C GLN A 73 -54.46 -8.76 87.93
N SER A 74 -53.29 -8.79 87.28
CA SER A 74 -53.15 -8.63 85.83
C SER A 74 -53.37 -9.92 85.01
N LEU A 75 -53.24 -11.10 85.62
CA LEU A 75 -53.26 -12.38 84.89
C LEU A 75 -54.63 -12.70 84.26
N ALA A 76 -55.75 -12.36 84.91
CA ALA A 76 -57.09 -12.57 84.35
C ALA A 76 -57.35 -11.67 83.14
N TYR A 77 -56.89 -10.42 83.17
CA TYR A 77 -56.95 -9.51 82.02
C TYR A 77 -56.07 -10.02 80.87
N GLN A 78 -54.86 -10.52 81.15
CA GLN A 78 -54.01 -11.14 80.11
C GLN A 78 -54.66 -12.38 79.49
N GLY A 79 -55.38 -13.17 80.29
CA GLY A 79 -56.20 -14.30 79.83
C GLY A 79 -57.31 -13.87 78.85
N LEU A 80 -58.11 -12.85 79.21
CA LEU A 80 -59.16 -12.28 78.34
C LEU A 80 -58.59 -11.75 77.02
N ILE A 81 -57.45 -11.06 77.08
CA ILE A 81 -56.79 -10.51 75.89
C ILE A 81 -56.38 -11.65 74.95
N ASN A 82 -55.76 -12.70 75.48
CA ASN A 82 -55.34 -13.83 74.65
C ASN A 82 -56.54 -14.64 74.12
N LEU A 83 -57.60 -14.79 74.90
CA LEU A 83 -58.83 -15.47 74.48
C LEU A 83 -59.46 -14.79 73.27
N TYR A 84 -59.72 -13.48 73.38
CA TYR A 84 -60.36 -12.73 72.30
C TYR A 84 -59.47 -12.64 71.06
N THR A 85 -58.14 -12.79 71.20
CA THR A 85 -57.22 -12.76 70.05
C THR A 85 -57.27 -14.01 69.17
N LYS A 86 -57.79 -15.16 69.65
CA LYS A 86 -57.95 -16.38 68.83
C LYS A 86 -58.97 -16.15 67.67
N PRO A 87 -58.86 -16.84 66.52
CA PRO A 87 -59.37 -16.35 65.23
C PRO A 87 -60.86 -16.52 64.91
N ASN A 88 -61.71 -17.08 65.78
CA ASN A 88 -63.09 -17.40 65.41
C ASN A 88 -64.13 -16.68 66.28
N GLU A 89 -64.66 -15.55 65.78
CA GLU A 89 -66.08 -15.09 65.82
C GLU A 89 -66.23 -13.56 65.75
N ALA A 90 -67.26 -13.10 65.04
CA ALA A 90 -67.49 -11.70 64.64
C ALA A 90 -68.07 -10.77 65.73
N LYS A 91 -68.41 -11.25 66.93
CA LYS A 91 -68.96 -10.43 68.05
C LYS A 91 -67.90 -9.82 68.97
N THR A 92 -66.63 -9.83 68.56
CA THR A 92 -65.49 -9.50 69.42
C THR A 92 -65.25 -8.01 69.62
N LEU A 93 -65.60 -7.13 68.68
CA LEU A 93 -65.19 -5.71 68.68
C LEU A 93 -65.83 -4.86 69.79
N GLU A 94 -67.13 -5.01 70.04
CA GLU A 94 -67.81 -4.27 71.14
C GLU A 94 -67.25 -4.66 72.52
N LEU A 95 -66.97 -5.95 72.73
CA LEU A 95 -66.38 -6.47 73.96
C LEU A 95 -64.94 -5.97 74.17
N TYR A 96 -64.18 -5.76 73.09
CA TYR A 96 -62.84 -5.16 73.13
C TYR A 96 -62.86 -3.68 73.50
N VAL A 97 -63.78 -2.91 72.92
CA VAL A 97 -63.95 -1.49 73.23
C VAL A 97 -64.41 -1.31 74.68
N GLY A 98 -65.33 -2.18 75.15
CA GLY A 98 -65.71 -2.24 76.56
C GLY A 98 -64.54 -2.55 77.50
N LEU A 99 -63.71 -3.56 77.17
CA LEU A 99 -62.51 -3.92 77.95
C LEU A 99 -61.49 -2.77 78.00
N ALA A 100 -61.23 -2.11 76.86
CA ALA A 100 -60.32 -0.97 76.79
C ALA A 100 -60.80 0.21 77.65
N ASN A 101 -62.10 0.52 77.61
CA ASN A 101 -62.70 1.56 78.44
C ASN A 101 -62.58 1.25 79.95
N THR A 102 -62.81 -0.01 80.36
CA THR A 102 -62.65 -0.41 81.76
C THR A 102 -61.19 -0.31 82.24
N LEU A 103 -60.22 -0.72 81.42
CA LEU A 103 -58.79 -0.58 81.71
C LEU A 103 -58.35 0.88 81.82
N CYS A 104 -58.91 1.76 80.98
CA CYS A 104 -58.70 3.21 81.05
C CYS A 104 -59.27 3.81 82.34
N SER A 105 -60.48 3.42 82.75
CA SER A 105 -61.10 3.91 84.00
C SER A 105 -60.31 3.51 85.27
N LEU A 106 -59.50 2.45 85.21
CA LEU A 106 -58.65 1.95 86.29
C LEU A 106 -57.22 2.53 86.27
N GLY A 107 -56.94 3.51 85.40
CA GLY A 107 -55.64 4.18 85.31
C GLY A 107 -54.52 3.34 84.66
N ARG A 108 -54.85 2.24 83.98
CA ARG A 108 -53.87 1.34 83.32
C ARG A 108 -53.75 1.62 81.82
N ALA A 109 -53.28 2.82 81.49
CA ALA A 109 -53.17 3.31 80.11
C ALA A 109 -52.31 2.42 79.19
N GLU A 110 -51.20 1.86 79.68
CA GLU A 110 -50.31 1.02 78.86
C GLU A 110 -50.94 -0.32 78.43
N ASP A 111 -51.72 -0.96 79.32
CA ASP A 111 -52.38 -2.23 79.02
C ASP A 111 -53.59 -2.03 78.10
N SER A 112 -54.32 -0.91 78.26
CA SER A 112 -55.38 -0.47 77.32
C SER A 112 -54.82 -0.19 75.91
N PHE A 113 -53.59 0.34 75.84
CA PHE A 113 -52.93 0.63 74.57
C PHE A 113 -52.48 -0.66 73.86
N LYS A 114 -51.90 -1.62 74.59
CA LYS A 114 -51.54 -2.95 74.05
C LYS A 114 -52.75 -3.72 73.53
N THR A 115 -53.92 -3.54 74.16
CA THR A 115 -55.17 -4.15 73.70
C THR A 115 -55.66 -3.52 72.41
N LEU A 116 -55.73 -2.19 72.36
CA LEU A 116 -56.12 -1.45 71.16
C LEU A 116 -55.17 -1.72 69.98
N GLN A 117 -53.86 -1.83 70.24
CA GLN A 117 -52.87 -2.19 69.22
C GLN A 117 -53.10 -3.58 68.62
N LYS A 118 -53.48 -4.58 69.43
CA LYS A 118 -53.82 -5.92 68.93
C LYS A 118 -55.11 -5.93 68.10
N VAL A 119 -56.10 -5.11 68.46
CA VAL A 119 -57.36 -4.96 67.72
C VAL A 119 -57.13 -4.29 66.37
N CYS A 120 -56.38 -3.18 66.32
CA CYS A 120 -56.04 -2.52 65.05
C CYS A 120 -55.21 -3.42 64.12
N ASN A 121 -54.36 -4.29 64.67
CA ASN A 121 -53.61 -5.26 63.88
C ASN A 121 -54.50 -6.38 63.31
N LYS A 122 -55.57 -6.78 64.00
CA LYS A 122 -56.54 -7.79 63.53
C LYS A 122 -57.50 -7.21 62.48
N LEU A 123 -57.85 -5.92 62.59
CA LEU A 123 -58.62 -5.19 61.57
C LEU A 123 -57.89 -5.06 60.22
N ASN A 124 -56.58 -5.24 60.19
CA ASN A 124 -55.75 -5.16 58.97
C ASN A 124 -55.68 -6.48 58.18
N THR A 125 -56.12 -7.62 58.75
CA THR A 125 -55.90 -8.95 58.15
C THR A 125 -57.10 -9.52 57.38
N ASP A 126 -58.31 -9.06 57.64
CA ASP A 126 -59.52 -9.60 57.01
C ASP A 126 -60.22 -8.56 56.11
N LYS A 127 -60.58 -8.97 54.90
CA LYS A 127 -61.42 -8.19 53.98
C LYS A 127 -62.85 -8.13 54.53
N PHE A 128 -63.36 -6.94 54.83
CA PHE A 128 -64.73 -6.71 55.30
C PHE A 128 -65.50 -5.74 54.39
N ASP A 129 -66.82 -5.96 54.26
CA ASP A 129 -67.78 -5.26 53.38
C ASP A 129 -68.21 -3.85 53.86
N ASP A 130 -68.71 -3.05 52.92
CA ASP A 130 -68.55 -1.59 52.81
C ASP A 130 -69.49 -0.63 53.60
N SER A 131 -70.55 -1.04 54.30
CA SER A 131 -71.61 -0.05 54.69
C SER A 131 -71.90 0.19 56.18
N LEU A 132 -71.59 -0.72 57.12
CA LEU A 132 -71.89 -0.52 58.57
C LEU A 132 -70.69 -0.03 59.40
N THR A 133 -69.52 0.07 58.78
CA THR A 133 -68.20 0.20 59.42
C THR A 133 -67.76 1.63 59.68
N TRP A 134 -68.37 2.63 59.02
CA TRP A 134 -68.01 4.05 59.15
C TRP A 134 -68.28 4.61 60.55
N TYR A 135 -69.43 4.27 61.13
CA TYR A 135 -69.86 4.80 62.43
C TYR A 135 -69.00 4.24 63.57
N GLU A 136 -68.61 2.98 63.47
CA GLU A 136 -67.75 2.28 64.45
C GLU A 136 -66.30 2.77 64.37
N ALA A 137 -65.76 2.99 63.17
CA ALA A 137 -64.45 3.58 62.97
C ALA A 137 -64.38 5.03 63.50
N SER A 138 -65.45 5.82 63.30
CA SER A 138 -65.59 7.18 63.83
C SER A 138 -65.65 7.23 65.36
N ASN A 139 -66.31 6.25 66.00
CA ASN A 139 -66.37 6.15 67.46
C ASN A 139 -65.02 5.75 68.06
N ILE A 140 -64.29 4.82 67.42
CA ILE A 140 -62.92 4.46 67.82
C ILE A 140 -61.99 5.69 67.74
N THR A 141 -62.13 6.51 66.70
CA THR A 141 -61.35 7.76 66.56
C THR A 141 -61.67 8.79 67.64
N ASN A 142 -62.95 8.97 67.97
CA ASN A 142 -63.39 9.90 69.02
C ASN A 142 -62.97 9.46 70.43
N VAL A 143 -63.00 8.16 70.73
CA VAL A 143 -62.52 7.60 72.03
C VAL A 143 -61.00 7.76 72.16
N LEU A 144 -60.25 7.56 71.08
CA LEU A 144 -58.80 7.79 71.09
C LEU A 144 -58.46 9.28 71.26
N LEU A 145 -59.18 10.18 70.58
CA LEU A 145 -58.99 11.64 70.70
C LEU A 145 -59.27 12.17 72.11
N THR A 146 -60.24 11.61 72.83
CA THR A 146 -60.53 11.99 74.23
C THR A 146 -59.48 11.47 75.21
N ILE A 147 -58.96 10.25 75.02
CA ILE A 147 -57.82 9.71 75.78
C ILE A 147 -56.56 10.58 75.59
N PHE A 148 -56.33 11.07 74.37
CA PHE A 148 -55.16 11.88 74.03
C PHE A 148 -55.22 13.35 74.48
N LYS A 149 -56.39 13.86 74.87
CA LYS A 149 -56.57 15.22 75.44
C LYS A 149 -56.21 15.30 76.94
N GLY A 150 -56.11 14.18 77.65
CA GLY A 150 -55.97 14.16 79.12
C GLY A 150 -54.57 13.82 79.68
N VAL A 151 -53.52 13.72 78.86
CA VAL A 151 -52.18 13.26 79.30
C VAL A 151 -51.10 14.26 78.90
N ASP A 152 -50.79 15.21 79.80
CA ASP A 152 -49.85 16.32 79.56
C ASP A 152 -48.37 15.98 79.87
N HIS A 153 -48.06 14.81 80.41
CA HIS A 153 -46.68 14.36 80.64
C HIS A 153 -46.41 13.02 79.98
N ILE A 154 -45.58 13.05 78.94
CA ILE A 154 -45.46 11.97 77.96
C ILE A 154 -44.07 11.32 78.03
N SER A 155 -44.03 9.99 78.21
CA SER A 155 -42.87 9.13 77.94
C SER A 155 -42.76 8.80 76.44
N THR A 156 -41.54 8.65 75.93
CA THR A 156 -41.21 8.40 74.51
C THR A 156 -41.93 7.19 73.89
N THR A 157 -42.28 6.18 74.69
CA THR A 157 -43.06 5.00 74.27
C THR A 157 -44.52 5.32 73.94
N LEU A 158 -45.14 6.28 74.62
CA LEU A 158 -46.52 6.71 74.37
C LEU A 158 -46.64 7.52 73.06
N ILE A 159 -45.58 8.25 72.68
CA ILE A 159 -45.50 9.03 71.42
C ILE A 159 -45.38 8.10 70.21
N TYR A 160 -44.52 7.08 70.32
CA TYR A 160 -44.36 6.04 69.30
C TYR A 160 -45.69 5.33 69.03
N CYS A 161 -46.38 4.96 70.11
CA CYS A 161 -47.69 4.36 70.11
C CYS A 161 -48.78 5.27 69.48
N LYS A 162 -48.78 6.58 69.83
CA LYS A 162 -49.68 7.61 69.27
C LYS A 162 -49.53 7.75 67.74
N SER A 163 -48.31 7.63 67.23
CA SER A 163 -48.04 7.73 65.79
C SER A 163 -48.54 6.53 64.96
N ILE A 164 -48.49 5.32 65.53
CA ILE A 164 -48.94 4.08 64.85
C ILE A 164 -50.46 3.99 64.80
N ALA A 165 -51.15 4.41 65.87
CA ALA A 165 -52.61 4.42 65.90
C ALA A 165 -53.19 5.42 64.88
N MET A 166 -52.62 6.63 64.77
CA MET A 166 -53.01 7.58 63.71
C MET A 166 -52.71 7.05 62.29
N PHE A 167 -51.57 6.38 62.11
CA PHE A 167 -51.19 5.77 60.82
C PHE A 167 -52.22 4.74 60.35
N GLN A 168 -52.73 3.88 61.25
CA GLN A 168 -53.73 2.86 60.91
C GLN A 168 -55.13 3.47 60.66
N ILE A 169 -55.48 4.53 61.38
CA ILE A 169 -56.75 5.27 61.21
C ILE A 169 -56.81 5.97 59.85
N ILE A 170 -55.74 6.65 59.44
CA ILE A 170 -55.66 7.36 58.16
C ILE A 170 -55.69 6.37 56.99
N ASN A 171 -55.10 5.19 57.15
CA ASN A 171 -55.12 4.16 56.12
C ASN A 171 -56.53 3.57 55.91
N CYS A 172 -57.33 3.45 56.97
CA CYS A 172 -58.73 3.03 56.89
C CYS A 172 -59.64 4.12 56.30
N THR A 173 -59.37 5.41 56.56
CA THR A 173 -60.19 6.52 56.01
C THR A 173 -59.91 6.80 54.53
N ILE A 174 -58.66 6.64 54.06
CA ILE A 174 -58.27 6.84 52.65
C ILE A 174 -58.86 5.75 51.73
N TYR A 175 -58.98 4.51 52.21
CA TYR A 175 -59.50 3.40 51.39
C TYR A 175 -61.02 3.46 51.19
N TYR A 176 -61.79 4.13 52.08
CA TYR A 176 -63.25 4.00 52.12
C TYR A 176 -64.06 5.32 52.17
N CYS A 177 -63.50 6.54 52.36
CA CYS A 177 -64.30 7.76 52.59
C CYS A 177 -63.86 9.04 51.84
N LYS A 178 -64.83 9.89 51.44
CA LYS A 178 -64.69 11.35 51.23
C LYS A 178 -64.90 12.09 52.55
N LEU A 179 -64.02 13.02 52.92
CA LEU A 179 -64.08 13.79 54.17
C LEU A 179 -65.09 14.97 54.14
N PRO A 180 -65.75 15.31 55.25
CA PRO A 180 -66.50 16.57 55.40
C PRO A 180 -65.62 17.74 55.87
N ALA A 181 -65.82 18.92 55.28
CA ALA A 181 -64.94 20.10 55.31
C ALA A 181 -64.64 20.79 56.66
N LYS A 182 -65.14 20.31 57.81
CA LYS A 182 -64.91 20.93 59.13
C LYS A 182 -63.79 20.27 59.94
N THR A 183 -63.26 19.14 59.49
CA THR A 183 -62.14 18.44 60.14
C THR A 183 -60.76 18.86 59.63
N ASP A 184 -60.70 19.74 58.62
CA ASP A 184 -59.48 19.99 57.85
C ASP A 184 -58.45 20.85 58.61
N GLU A 185 -58.86 21.87 59.36
CA GLU A 185 -57.95 22.69 60.20
C GLU A 185 -57.37 21.90 61.40
N GLU A 186 -58.15 20.96 61.93
CA GLU A 186 -57.73 20.08 63.03
C GLU A 186 -56.80 18.95 62.54
N LEU A 187 -56.99 18.47 61.30
CA LEU A 187 -56.10 17.52 60.64
C LEU A 187 -54.77 18.18 60.25
N ASP A 188 -54.80 19.42 59.75
CA ASP A 188 -53.62 20.18 59.34
C ASP A 188 -52.74 20.53 60.55
N SER A 189 -53.34 20.97 61.66
CA SER A 189 -52.60 21.26 62.90
C SER A 189 -52.01 20.00 63.55
N SER A 190 -52.69 18.86 63.45
CA SER A 190 -52.22 17.58 63.98
C SER A 190 -51.14 16.92 63.10
N LEU A 191 -51.21 17.02 61.77
CA LEU A 191 -50.16 16.59 60.83
C LEU A 191 -48.88 17.43 60.99
N LEU A 192 -49.03 18.74 61.19
CA LEU A 192 -47.91 19.68 61.38
C LEU A 192 -47.22 19.48 62.75
N ALA A 193 -47.99 19.12 63.79
CA ALA A 193 -47.45 18.68 65.08
C ALA A 193 -46.75 17.31 64.97
N MET A 194 -47.31 16.37 64.19
CA MET A 194 -46.73 15.04 63.97
C MET A 194 -45.37 15.12 63.25
N MET A 195 -45.26 15.99 62.23
CA MET A 195 -44.01 16.18 61.48
C MET A 195 -42.92 16.90 62.29
N LYS A 196 -43.26 17.82 63.20
CA LYS A 196 -42.30 18.43 64.14
C LYS A 196 -41.79 17.43 65.18
N CYS A 197 -42.62 16.48 65.62
CA CYS A 197 -42.22 15.47 66.60
C CYS A 197 -41.48 14.26 66.00
N CYS A 198 -41.80 13.85 64.76
CA CYS A 198 -41.17 12.69 64.09
C CYS A 198 -39.76 12.96 63.55
N GLN A 199 -39.23 14.18 63.68
CA GLN A 199 -37.85 14.52 63.28
C GLN A 199 -36.76 13.74 64.02
N LYS A 200 -37.08 13.06 65.13
CA LYS A 200 -36.10 12.30 65.94
C LYS A 200 -36.05 10.79 65.65
N ASP A 201 -37.08 10.20 65.04
CA ASP A 201 -37.11 8.77 64.68
C ASP A 201 -37.23 8.57 63.16
N SER A 202 -36.17 8.03 62.54
CA SER A 202 -36.04 7.94 61.08
C SER A 202 -37.03 6.98 60.40
N THR A 203 -37.56 5.99 61.14
CA THR A 203 -38.41 4.91 60.61
C THR A 203 -39.89 5.30 60.52
N THR A 204 -40.38 6.11 61.45
CA THR A 204 -41.72 6.70 61.45
C THR A 204 -41.80 7.87 60.48
N TYR A 205 -40.74 8.69 60.40
CA TYR A 205 -40.61 9.73 59.39
C TYR A 205 -40.71 9.17 57.95
N ASP A 206 -40.11 8.01 57.68
CA ASP A 206 -40.17 7.33 56.39
C ASP A 206 -41.57 6.83 56.01
N LYS A 207 -42.28 6.23 56.98
CA LYS A 207 -43.64 5.73 56.77
C LYS A 207 -44.63 6.87 56.52
N CYS A 208 -44.45 8.02 57.17
CA CYS A 208 -45.25 9.22 56.91
C CYS A 208 -44.98 9.81 55.52
N LEU A 209 -43.72 9.84 55.07
CA LEU A 209 -43.37 10.28 53.71
C LEU A 209 -43.97 9.36 52.62
N LYS A 210 -44.06 8.05 52.88
CA LYS A 210 -44.70 7.08 51.97
C LYS A 210 -46.20 7.29 51.83
N LEU A 211 -46.91 7.57 52.92
CA LEU A 211 -48.34 7.90 52.91
C LEU A 211 -48.62 9.23 52.20
N LEU A 212 -47.76 10.23 52.42
CA LEU A 212 -47.86 11.55 51.78
C LEU A 212 -47.72 11.43 50.25
N ALA A 213 -46.87 10.52 49.77
CA ALA A 213 -46.77 10.16 48.35
C ALA A 213 -48.03 9.47 47.81
N GLN A 214 -48.71 8.62 48.60
CA GLN A 214 -49.95 7.96 48.19
C GLN A 214 -51.15 8.93 48.11
N CYS A 215 -51.26 9.89 49.05
CA CYS A 215 -52.28 10.94 49.01
C CYS A 215 -52.09 11.91 47.84
N LEU A 216 -50.85 12.21 47.46
CA LEU A 216 -50.52 13.01 46.29
C LEU A 216 -51.04 12.38 44.97
N LEU A 217 -51.21 11.06 44.94
CA LEU A 217 -51.67 10.29 43.78
C LEU A 217 -53.20 10.13 43.71
N SER A 218 -53.95 10.44 44.79
CA SER A 218 -55.42 10.32 44.81
C SER A 218 -56.17 11.57 44.34
N GLY A 219 -55.49 12.72 44.20
CA GLY A 219 -55.97 13.85 43.37
C GLY A 219 -56.94 14.85 43.99
N ASP A 220 -56.72 15.33 45.23
CA ASP A 220 -57.49 16.46 45.80
C ASP A 220 -56.76 17.81 45.68
N ILE A 221 -57.44 18.80 45.06
CA ILE A 221 -56.91 20.11 44.61
C ILE A 221 -56.54 21.05 45.79
N THR A 222 -57.13 20.85 46.97
CA THR A 222 -56.93 21.69 48.15
C THR A 222 -55.67 21.34 48.92
N LEU A 223 -55.23 20.07 48.90
CA LEU A 223 -53.96 19.65 49.52
C LEU A 223 -52.75 20.20 48.75
N THR A 224 -52.87 20.44 47.44
CA THR A 224 -51.78 20.92 46.58
C THR A 224 -51.28 22.33 46.90
N SER A 225 -52.10 23.22 47.48
CA SER A 225 -51.63 24.55 47.95
C SER A 225 -50.87 24.44 49.27
N PHE A 226 -51.39 23.65 50.21
CA PHE A 226 -50.73 23.35 51.49
C PHE A 226 -49.36 22.68 51.29
N LEU A 227 -49.26 21.78 50.30
CA LEU A 227 -48.02 21.10 49.93
C LEU A 227 -46.98 22.02 49.28
N LYS A 228 -47.40 23.07 48.54
CA LYS A 228 -46.49 24.08 48.02
C LYS A 228 -45.85 24.88 49.16
N ASP A 229 -46.61 25.23 50.19
CA ASP A 229 -46.10 25.95 51.35
C ASP A 229 -45.23 25.06 52.25
N LEU A 230 -45.58 23.77 52.39
CA LEU A 230 -44.78 22.79 53.13
C LEU A 230 -43.44 22.47 52.43
N LEU A 231 -43.43 22.37 51.09
CA LEU A 231 -42.21 22.18 50.30
C LEU A 231 -41.30 23.41 50.34
N ILE A 232 -41.86 24.62 50.49
CA ILE A 232 -41.08 25.84 50.72
C ILE A 232 -40.46 25.85 52.12
N GLN A 233 -41.12 25.32 53.14
CA GLN A 233 -40.58 25.23 54.50
C GLN A 233 -39.57 24.09 54.70
N ILE A 234 -39.69 22.98 53.96
CA ILE A 234 -38.76 21.82 54.03
C ILE A 234 -37.45 22.07 53.24
N LYS A 235 -37.36 23.16 52.46
CA LYS A 235 -36.17 23.57 51.67
C LYS A 235 -34.85 23.68 52.45
N LEU A 236 -34.86 23.59 53.79
CA LEU A 236 -33.66 23.75 54.61
C LEU A 236 -32.92 22.44 54.96
N GLN A 237 -33.40 21.23 54.59
CA GLN A 237 -32.61 19.98 54.73
C GLN A 237 -32.85 18.95 53.59
N THR A 238 -31.79 18.25 53.19
CA THR A 238 -31.58 17.59 51.89
C THR A 238 -32.05 16.13 51.75
N ASP A 239 -32.59 15.49 52.79
CA ASP A 239 -32.93 14.05 52.80
C ASP A 239 -34.37 13.62 52.42
N PRO A 240 -35.46 14.41 52.64
CA PRO A 240 -36.84 13.94 52.39
C PRO A 240 -37.14 13.72 50.89
N LEU A 241 -36.52 14.53 50.04
CA LEU A 241 -36.72 14.56 48.60
C LEU A 241 -36.13 13.32 47.89
N LYS A 242 -35.13 12.66 48.50
CA LYS A 242 -34.56 11.39 48.01
C LYS A 242 -35.47 10.19 48.31
N LYS A 243 -36.18 10.20 49.45
CA LYS A 243 -37.09 9.12 49.86
C LYS A 243 -38.44 9.19 49.14
N LEU A 244 -38.98 10.40 48.93
CA LEU A 244 -40.14 10.63 48.06
C LEU A 244 -39.93 10.10 46.64
N LYS A 245 -38.72 10.29 46.08
CA LYS A 245 -38.32 9.72 44.78
C LYS A 245 -38.47 8.19 44.75
N VAL A 246 -38.05 7.48 45.79
CA VAL A 246 -38.16 6.00 45.87
C VAL A 246 -39.63 5.56 45.94
N TYR A 247 -40.49 6.29 46.62
CA TYR A 247 -41.91 5.91 46.74
C TYR A 247 -42.71 6.14 45.46
N PHE A 248 -42.39 7.16 44.65
CA PHE A 248 -42.98 7.30 43.31
C PHE A 248 -42.61 6.13 42.40
N THR A 249 -41.38 5.58 42.52
CA THR A 249 -40.97 4.39 41.76
C THR A 249 -41.70 3.10 42.17
N GLU A 250 -42.14 2.99 43.42
CA GLU A 250 -42.95 1.85 43.88
C GLU A 250 -44.37 1.86 43.30
N ILE A 251 -44.98 3.03 43.10
CA ILE A 251 -46.39 3.14 42.73
C ILE A 251 -46.61 3.05 41.21
N ILE A 252 -45.69 3.59 40.40
CA ILE A 252 -45.72 3.49 38.93
C ILE A 252 -45.71 2.02 38.46
N ASN A 253 -45.14 1.10 39.25
CA ASN A 253 -45.11 -0.33 38.92
C ASN A 253 -46.40 -1.11 39.29
N THR A 254 -47.36 -0.50 40.02
CA THR A 254 -48.50 -1.24 40.61
C THR A 254 -49.87 -0.97 39.97
N LYS A 255 -50.03 0.09 39.17
CA LYS A 255 -51.31 0.44 38.53
C LYS A 255 -51.11 0.73 37.04
N ASP A 256 -51.70 -0.10 36.19
CA ASP A 256 -51.77 0.07 34.72
C ASP A 256 -52.93 1.02 34.29
N ASP A 257 -53.56 1.77 35.21
CA ASP A 257 -54.82 2.48 34.91
C ASP A 257 -54.67 3.97 34.53
N THR A 258 -54.77 4.22 33.22
CA THR A 258 -55.58 5.24 32.50
C THR A 258 -55.49 6.75 32.78
N LYS A 259 -54.56 7.32 33.56
CA LYS A 259 -54.42 8.81 33.61
C LYS A 259 -52.99 9.35 33.54
N SER A 260 -52.84 10.44 32.79
CA SER A 260 -51.60 11.14 32.41
C SER A 260 -50.69 11.47 33.60
N TYR A 261 -49.45 10.99 33.56
CA TYR A 261 -48.47 11.17 34.64
C TYR A 261 -47.76 12.53 34.59
N SER A 262 -47.74 13.18 33.43
CA SER A 262 -47.03 14.45 33.18
C SER A 262 -47.57 15.66 33.95
N SER A 263 -48.83 15.66 34.40
CA SER A 263 -49.43 16.80 35.14
C SER A 263 -49.04 16.87 36.63
N ILE A 264 -48.37 15.83 37.16
CA ILE A 264 -48.13 15.66 38.61
C ILE A 264 -46.67 16.02 38.99
N VAL A 265 -45.75 16.06 38.02
CA VAL A 265 -44.32 16.29 38.27
C VAL A 265 -43.94 17.74 37.98
N SER A 266 -43.54 18.49 39.01
CA SER A 266 -43.08 19.89 38.85
C SER A 266 -41.77 19.99 38.06
N GLU A 267 -41.49 21.16 37.47
CA GLU A 267 -40.33 21.44 36.60
C GLU A 267 -38.96 21.08 37.20
N HIS A 268 -38.86 20.84 38.50
CA HIS A 268 -37.60 20.57 39.21
C HIS A 268 -37.19 19.08 39.32
N LEU A 269 -37.93 18.13 38.71
CA LEU A 269 -37.56 16.70 38.60
C LEU A 269 -37.39 16.24 37.13
N SER A 270 -36.56 16.95 36.37
CA SER A 270 -36.49 16.82 34.90
C SER A 270 -36.30 15.40 34.33
N PRO A 271 -35.47 14.49 34.88
CA PRO A 271 -35.27 13.16 34.29
C PRO A 271 -36.51 12.28 34.40
N TYR A 272 -37.24 12.39 35.50
CA TYR A 272 -38.40 11.56 35.80
C TYR A 272 -39.64 12.01 35.02
N LYS A 273 -39.73 13.32 34.75
CA LYS A 273 -40.74 13.88 33.85
C LYS A 273 -40.54 13.36 32.42
N GLU A 274 -39.30 13.36 31.92
CA GLU A 274 -39.00 12.86 30.57
C GLU A 274 -39.31 11.35 30.40
N VAL A 275 -39.12 10.51 31.43
CA VAL A 275 -39.53 9.10 31.38
C VAL A 275 -41.06 8.95 31.40
N ALA A 276 -41.77 9.74 32.21
CA ALA A 276 -43.22 9.74 32.24
C ALA A 276 -43.81 10.19 30.89
N ASP A 277 -43.27 11.27 30.31
CA ASP A 277 -43.60 11.72 28.96
C ASP A 277 -43.30 10.61 27.93
N GLY A 278 -42.18 9.91 28.08
CA GLY A 278 -41.82 8.76 27.24
C GLY A 278 -42.83 7.60 27.35
N TYR A 279 -43.39 7.35 28.53
CA TYR A 279 -44.44 6.34 28.76
C TYR A 279 -45.78 6.74 28.15
N ASP A 280 -46.19 7.99 28.34
CA ASP A 280 -47.40 8.55 27.73
C ASP A 280 -47.30 8.45 26.18
N LEU A 281 -46.15 8.82 25.61
CA LEU A 281 -45.87 8.70 24.17
C LEU A 281 -45.84 7.25 23.67
N TYR A 282 -45.39 6.30 24.50
CA TYR A 282 -45.44 4.87 24.17
C TYR A 282 -46.89 4.36 24.06
N ASN A 283 -47.76 4.78 24.98
CA ASN A 283 -49.19 4.41 24.95
C ASN A 283 -49.93 5.09 23.80
N ASP A 284 -49.53 6.30 23.42
CA ASP A 284 -50.04 7.02 22.25
C ASP A 284 -49.51 6.47 20.89
N MET A 285 -48.76 5.35 20.91
CA MET A 285 -48.13 4.72 19.74
C MET A 285 -47.11 5.59 18.99
N LYS A 286 -46.54 6.62 19.65
CA LYS A 286 -45.49 7.50 19.11
C LYS A 286 -44.11 7.04 19.57
N TYR A 287 -43.69 5.88 19.07
CA TYR A 287 -42.52 5.16 19.57
C TYR A 287 -41.18 5.88 19.34
N GLU A 288 -41.01 6.64 18.25
CA GLU A 288 -39.78 7.41 17.99
C GLU A 288 -39.59 8.58 18.96
N GLU A 289 -40.66 9.35 19.21
CA GLU A 289 -40.65 10.45 20.18
C GLU A 289 -40.47 9.91 21.61
N SER A 290 -41.12 8.78 21.92
CA SER A 290 -40.95 8.04 23.17
C SER A 290 -39.49 7.60 23.37
N LYS A 291 -38.87 6.99 22.36
CA LYS A 291 -37.47 6.58 22.39
C LYS A 291 -36.54 7.75 22.68
N GLY A 292 -36.66 8.87 21.96
CA GLY A 292 -35.79 10.03 22.13
C GLY A 292 -35.87 10.63 23.54
N LYS A 293 -37.08 10.72 24.11
CA LYS A 293 -37.30 11.18 25.49
C LYS A 293 -36.75 10.23 26.54
N LEU A 294 -36.84 8.91 26.30
CA LEU A 294 -36.30 7.90 27.21
C LEU A 294 -34.77 7.86 27.18
N GLU A 295 -34.15 8.00 26.00
CA GLU A 295 -32.69 8.06 25.88
C GLU A 295 -32.11 9.32 26.55
N SER A 296 -32.75 10.50 26.41
CA SER A 296 -32.33 11.72 27.12
C SER A 296 -32.49 11.59 28.63
N ALA A 297 -33.59 11.00 29.08
CA ALA A 297 -33.86 10.79 30.49
C ALA A 297 -32.84 9.85 31.15
N LEU A 298 -32.47 8.77 30.48
CA LEU A 298 -31.55 7.75 31.01
C LEU A 298 -30.07 8.19 30.97
N GLN A 299 -29.71 9.17 30.13
CA GLN A 299 -28.39 9.83 30.20
C GLN A 299 -28.22 10.65 31.49
N SER A 300 -29.31 11.21 32.03
CA SER A 300 -29.29 12.06 33.23
C SER A 300 -29.60 11.31 34.54
N ALA A 301 -30.33 10.19 34.47
CA ALA A 301 -30.69 9.35 35.62
C ALA A 301 -30.44 7.86 35.33
N ASP A 302 -29.17 7.46 35.33
CA ASP A 302 -28.74 6.11 34.91
C ASP A 302 -29.23 4.97 35.84
N ASP A 303 -29.43 5.27 37.12
CA ASP A 303 -29.85 4.30 38.15
C ASP A 303 -31.34 3.90 38.06
N PHE A 304 -32.12 4.49 37.13
CA PHE A 304 -33.56 4.27 37.01
C PHE A 304 -33.92 3.08 36.10
N ILE A 305 -33.90 1.87 36.68
CA ILE A 305 -34.12 0.59 35.98
C ILE A 305 -35.48 0.47 35.25
N PRO A 306 -36.63 0.96 35.77
CA PRO A 306 -37.90 0.90 35.04
C PRO A 306 -37.91 1.67 33.72
N GLY A 307 -37.14 2.77 33.61
CA GLY A 307 -36.97 3.51 32.35
C GLY A 307 -36.22 2.68 31.31
N TRP A 308 -35.17 1.95 31.72
CA TRP A 308 -34.48 0.98 30.87
C TRP A 308 -35.41 -0.15 30.38
N LYS A 309 -36.32 -0.64 31.23
CA LYS A 309 -37.34 -1.64 30.85
C LYS A 309 -38.30 -1.10 29.80
N LEU A 310 -38.79 0.13 29.97
CA LEU A 310 -39.68 0.77 29.01
C LEU A 310 -38.96 1.03 27.68
N LEU A 311 -37.72 1.49 27.71
CA LEU A 311 -36.88 1.67 26.52
C LEU A 311 -36.68 0.34 25.78
N CYS A 312 -36.40 -0.77 26.49
CA CYS A 312 -36.35 -2.10 25.88
C CYS A 312 -37.66 -2.48 25.17
N ARG A 313 -38.82 -2.18 25.77
CA ARG A 313 -40.14 -2.44 25.16
C ARG A 313 -40.35 -1.59 23.90
N VAL A 314 -39.99 -0.32 23.94
CA VAL A 314 -40.05 0.59 22.77
C VAL A 314 -39.22 0.02 21.62
N HIS A 315 -37.96 -0.37 21.87
CA HIS A 315 -37.10 -0.96 20.84
C HIS A 315 -37.61 -2.30 20.30
N LEU A 316 -38.26 -3.12 21.14
CA LEU A 316 -38.86 -4.39 20.71
C LEU A 316 -40.07 -4.15 19.78
N VAL A 317 -40.92 -3.17 20.09
CA VAL A 317 -42.06 -2.79 19.24
C VAL A 317 -41.58 -2.17 17.93
N MET A 318 -40.46 -1.44 17.95
CA MET A 318 -39.83 -0.90 16.74
C MET A 318 -38.99 -1.93 15.95
N HIS A 319 -39.05 -3.22 16.28
CA HIS A 319 -38.28 -4.30 15.63
C HIS A 319 -36.73 -4.15 15.69
N GLN A 320 -36.21 -3.34 16.60
CA GLN A 320 -34.77 -3.13 16.81
C GLN A 320 -34.19 -4.14 17.81
N TYR A 321 -34.23 -5.43 17.47
CA TYR A 321 -33.96 -6.53 18.40
C TYR A 321 -32.56 -6.51 19.02
N ASN A 322 -31.51 -6.20 18.24
CA ASN A 322 -30.14 -6.14 18.74
C ASN A 322 -29.93 -4.98 19.74
N ALA A 323 -30.57 -3.84 19.49
CA ALA A 323 -30.52 -2.71 20.41
C ALA A 323 -31.27 -3.06 21.71
N ALA A 324 -32.46 -3.66 21.61
CA ALA A 324 -33.21 -4.15 22.76
C ALA A 324 -32.41 -5.19 23.58
N GLU A 325 -31.70 -6.11 22.91
CA GLU A 325 -30.83 -7.09 23.56
C GLU A 325 -29.72 -6.43 24.38
N ASN A 326 -29.02 -5.45 23.78
CA ASN A 326 -27.94 -4.73 24.44
C ASN A 326 -28.44 -3.90 25.63
N ILE A 327 -29.56 -3.19 25.46
CA ILE A 327 -30.20 -2.37 26.49
C ILE A 327 -30.68 -3.27 27.64
N ALA A 328 -31.23 -4.45 27.34
CA ALA A 328 -31.63 -5.42 28.35
C ALA A 328 -30.43 -6.00 29.10
N LYS A 329 -29.33 -6.34 28.40
CA LYS A 329 -28.07 -6.79 29.04
C LYS A 329 -27.48 -5.72 29.95
N SER A 330 -27.42 -4.46 29.50
CA SER A 330 -26.91 -3.35 30.31
C SER A 330 -27.80 -3.10 31.52
N ALA A 331 -29.13 -3.15 31.36
CA ALA A 331 -30.07 -3.00 32.46
C ALA A 331 -29.90 -4.11 33.51
N ILE A 332 -29.75 -5.37 33.09
CA ILE A 332 -29.53 -6.52 33.98
C ILE A 332 -28.18 -6.42 34.71
N GLN A 333 -27.13 -5.92 34.04
CA GLN A 333 -25.83 -5.70 34.69
C GLN A 333 -25.92 -4.58 35.74
N LYS A 334 -26.64 -3.49 35.44
CA LYS A 334 -26.89 -2.40 36.39
C LYS A 334 -27.73 -2.85 37.58
N CYS A 335 -28.75 -3.71 37.38
CA CYS A 335 -29.47 -4.36 38.48
C CYS A 335 -28.54 -5.09 39.46
N LYS A 336 -27.41 -5.67 39.00
CA LYS A 336 -26.42 -6.34 39.86
C LYS A 336 -25.54 -5.35 40.64
N HIS A 337 -25.18 -4.22 40.05
CA HIS A 337 -24.38 -3.17 40.72
C HIS A 337 -25.19 -2.42 41.79
N VAL A 338 -26.48 -2.19 41.57
CA VAL A 338 -27.38 -1.58 42.57
C VAL A 338 -27.54 -2.50 43.81
N GLN A 339 -27.47 -3.83 43.64
CA GLN A 339 -27.47 -4.80 44.74
C GLN A 339 -26.20 -4.73 45.62
N SER A 340 -25.06 -4.25 45.13
CA SER A 340 -23.78 -4.26 45.87
C SER A 340 -23.47 -2.97 46.65
N ASN A 341 -23.98 -1.81 46.23
CA ASN A 341 -23.57 -0.50 46.78
C ASN A 341 -24.41 0.00 47.97
N HIS A 342 -25.58 -0.58 48.26
CA HIS A 342 -26.49 -0.10 49.30
C HIS A 342 -26.88 -1.21 50.27
N ALA A 343 -25.92 -1.69 51.07
CA ALA A 343 -26.11 -2.81 51.99
C ALA A 343 -26.90 -2.49 53.29
N SER A 344 -27.35 -1.25 53.55
CA SER A 344 -27.89 -0.87 54.87
C SER A 344 -29.37 -0.43 54.92
N THR A 345 -30.11 -0.39 53.81
CA THR A 345 -31.52 0.10 53.79
C THR A 345 -32.56 -0.83 53.13
N TRP A 346 -32.30 -2.14 53.04
CA TRP A 346 -32.95 -3.01 52.04
C TRP A 346 -33.63 -4.28 52.58
N VAL A 347 -34.84 -4.18 53.14
CA VAL A 347 -35.72 -5.36 53.33
C VAL A 347 -36.93 -5.36 52.38
N VAL A 348 -37.34 -4.20 51.86
CA VAL A 348 -38.53 -4.07 50.98
C VAL A 348 -38.18 -4.06 49.49
N GLN A 349 -36.94 -3.69 49.10
CA GLN A 349 -36.54 -3.58 47.69
C GLN A 349 -36.05 -4.89 47.03
N VAL A 350 -35.70 -5.92 47.82
CA VAL A 350 -35.11 -7.18 47.31
C VAL A 350 -36.08 -8.02 46.45
N PRO A 351 -37.37 -8.20 46.81
CA PRO A 351 -38.33 -8.90 45.96
C PRO A 351 -38.60 -8.14 44.66
N MET A 352 -38.71 -6.81 44.73
CA MET A 352 -39.09 -5.94 43.62
C MET A 352 -38.02 -5.89 42.52
N LEU A 353 -36.74 -5.79 42.89
CA LEU A 353 -35.64 -5.85 41.93
C LEU A 353 -35.44 -7.24 41.32
N SER A 354 -35.81 -8.29 42.04
CA SER A 354 -35.78 -9.65 41.49
C SER A 354 -36.85 -9.84 40.40
N GLU A 355 -38.04 -9.24 40.59
CA GLU A 355 -39.15 -9.28 39.63
C GLU A 355 -38.86 -8.44 38.38
N ILE A 356 -38.37 -7.20 38.53
CA ILE A 356 -37.96 -6.35 37.40
C ILE A 356 -36.80 -7.00 36.61
N LYS A 357 -35.87 -7.65 37.31
CA LYS A 357 -34.78 -8.41 36.67
C LYS A 357 -35.31 -9.62 35.90
N LEU A 358 -36.32 -10.32 36.42
CA LEU A 358 -37.00 -11.43 35.73
C LEU A 358 -37.70 -10.94 34.45
N GLU A 359 -38.42 -9.82 34.51
CA GLU A 359 -39.06 -9.22 33.35
C GLU A 359 -38.05 -8.70 32.32
N LEU A 360 -36.93 -8.10 32.75
CA LEU A 360 -35.85 -7.70 31.86
C LEU A 360 -35.16 -8.92 31.23
N THR A 361 -34.99 -10.02 31.98
CA THR A 361 -34.49 -11.29 31.40
C THR A 361 -35.48 -11.91 30.43
N LEU A 362 -36.79 -11.70 30.62
CA LEU A 362 -37.82 -12.10 29.67
C LEU A 362 -37.73 -11.27 28.39
N LEU A 363 -37.62 -9.94 28.51
CA LEU A 363 -37.42 -9.04 27.37
C LEU A 363 -36.09 -9.29 26.62
N LEU A 364 -35.06 -9.73 27.35
CA LEU A 364 -33.80 -10.21 26.77
C LEU A 364 -34.02 -11.51 25.99
N ALA A 365 -34.73 -12.48 26.57
CA ALA A 365 -35.02 -13.74 25.90
C ALA A 365 -35.90 -13.53 24.66
N THR A 366 -36.87 -12.62 24.71
CA THR A 366 -37.71 -12.28 23.55
C THR A 366 -36.91 -11.59 22.46
N SER A 367 -36.05 -10.61 22.76
CA SER A 367 -35.17 -10.00 21.76
C SER A 367 -34.19 -11.01 21.13
N MET A 368 -33.58 -11.88 21.93
CA MET A 368 -32.69 -12.95 21.44
C MET A 368 -33.41 -13.98 20.56
N SER A 369 -34.70 -14.22 20.78
CA SER A 369 -35.49 -15.18 20.00
C SER A 369 -35.74 -14.75 18.55
N TYR A 370 -35.67 -13.45 18.27
CA TYR A 370 -35.78 -12.88 16.93
C TYR A 370 -34.41 -12.67 16.26
N SER A 371 -33.32 -13.15 16.89
CA SER A 371 -31.97 -13.06 16.31
C SER A 371 -31.82 -14.00 15.09
N ARG A 372 -31.04 -13.55 14.09
CA ARG A 372 -30.69 -14.36 12.91
C ARG A 372 -29.69 -15.48 13.23
N ASP A 373 -29.01 -15.43 14.38
CA ASP A 373 -28.01 -16.41 14.79
C ASP A 373 -28.64 -17.58 15.56
N GLN A 374 -28.51 -18.79 15.01
CA GLN A 374 -29.08 -20.01 15.57
C GLN A 374 -28.54 -20.35 16.97
N THR A 375 -27.33 -19.89 17.30
CA THR A 375 -26.73 -20.09 18.62
C THR A 375 -27.39 -19.19 19.66
N VAL A 376 -27.71 -17.96 19.30
CA VAL A 376 -28.39 -16.96 20.15
C VAL A 376 -29.83 -17.36 20.40
N VAL A 377 -30.53 -17.89 19.39
CA VAL A 377 -31.90 -18.43 19.55
C VAL A 377 -31.93 -19.64 20.50
N LYS A 378 -30.95 -20.55 20.40
CA LYS A 378 -30.83 -21.67 21.36
C LYS A 378 -30.55 -21.17 22.78
N GLN A 379 -29.74 -20.13 22.92
CA GLN A 379 -29.51 -19.49 24.21
C GLN A 379 -30.78 -18.83 24.75
N ALA A 380 -31.61 -18.23 23.87
CA ALA A 380 -32.90 -17.66 24.21
C ALA A 380 -33.88 -18.71 24.76
N VAL A 381 -33.96 -19.89 24.14
CA VAL A 381 -34.77 -21.01 24.66
C VAL A 381 -34.28 -21.43 26.05
N GLY A 382 -32.96 -21.55 26.22
CA GLY A 382 -32.37 -21.84 27.52
C GLY A 382 -32.60 -20.75 28.57
N THR A 383 -32.72 -19.48 28.20
CA THR A 383 -33.05 -18.39 29.13
C THR A 383 -34.54 -18.37 29.46
N PHE A 384 -35.45 -18.62 28.52
CA PHE A 384 -36.89 -18.78 28.80
C PHE A 384 -37.15 -19.94 29.76
N GLU A 385 -36.47 -21.08 29.59
CA GLU A 385 -36.58 -22.23 30.50
C GLU A 385 -36.02 -21.91 31.89
N LYS A 386 -34.91 -21.18 31.98
CA LYS A 386 -34.37 -20.70 33.26
C LYS A 386 -35.34 -19.74 33.97
N VAL A 387 -35.97 -18.82 33.25
CA VAL A 387 -36.96 -17.88 33.82
C VAL A 387 -38.20 -18.63 34.30
N ARG A 388 -38.69 -19.61 33.53
CA ARG A 388 -39.82 -20.48 33.91
C ARG A 388 -39.60 -21.23 35.22
N ASN A 389 -38.37 -21.68 35.46
CA ASN A 389 -38.03 -22.43 36.68
C ASN A 389 -37.91 -21.54 37.94
N ILE A 390 -37.80 -20.22 37.78
CA ILE A 390 -37.59 -19.26 38.89
C ILE A 390 -38.90 -18.55 39.30
N THR A 391 -39.88 -18.45 38.42
CA THR A 391 -41.14 -17.69 38.67
C THR A 391 -42.09 -18.39 39.66
N THR A 392 -42.53 -17.66 40.70
CA THR A 392 -43.55 -18.10 41.68
C THR A 392 -44.92 -17.40 41.53
N THR A 393 -45.06 -16.47 40.58
CA THR A 393 -46.29 -15.69 40.33
C THR A 393 -47.06 -16.17 39.09
N VAL A 394 -48.37 -16.37 39.23
CA VAL A 394 -49.28 -16.94 38.19
C VAL A 394 -49.34 -16.08 36.91
N ARG A 395 -49.14 -14.76 37.01
CA ARG A 395 -49.19 -13.81 35.88
C ARG A 395 -48.03 -14.04 34.89
N LEU A 396 -46.79 -14.06 35.38
CA LEU A 396 -45.59 -14.26 34.56
C LEU A 396 -45.49 -15.69 34.01
N GLU A 397 -45.97 -16.69 34.75
CA GLU A 397 -45.95 -18.08 34.32
C GLU A 397 -46.85 -18.32 33.09
N ASN A 398 -47.99 -17.63 33.00
CA ASN A 398 -48.90 -17.72 31.86
C ASN A 398 -48.37 -16.98 30.62
N GLU A 399 -47.76 -15.81 30.78
CA GLU A 399 -47.09 -15.08 29.69
C GLU A 399 -45.92 -15.89 29.11
N VAL A 400 -45.09 -16.50 29.97
CA VAL A 400 -43.98 -17.36 29.55
C VAL A 400 -44.47 -18.64 28.86
N LYS A 401 -45.54 -19.28 29.34
CA LYS A 401 -46.16 -20.46 28.69
C LYS A 401 -46.75 -20.12 27.32
N ASN A 402 -47.43 -18.99 27.19
CA ASN A 402 -48.00 -18.54 25.92
C ASN A 402 -46.89 -18.17 24.93
N MET A 403 -45.86 -17.45 25.37
CA MET A 403 -44.72 -17.10 24.54
C MET A 403 -43.91 -18.33 24.12
N LEU A 404 -43.71 -19.32 25.00
CA LEU A 404 -43.05 -20.59 24.65
C LEU A 404 -43.87 -21.42 23.66
N LYS A 405 -45.21 -21.46 23.78
CA LYS A 405 -46.08 -22.13 22.80
C LYS A 405 -46.04 -21.44 21.43
N ILE A 406 -46.10 -20.12 21.42
CA ILE A 406 -45.98 -19.29 20.22
C ILE A 406 -44.59 -19.50 19.61
N LEU A 407 -43.51 -19.43 20.39
CA LEU A 407 -42.14 -19.68 19.93
C LEU A 407 -41.95 -21.09 19.37
N TYR A 408 -42.38 -22.15 20.05
CA TYR A 408 -42.24 -23.53 19.54
C TYR A 408 -43.02 -23.77 18.23
N TYR A 409 -44.16 -23.08 18.05
CA TYR A 409 -44.93 -23.13 16.81
C TYR A 409 -44.28 -22.28 15.71
N TYR A 410 -43.98 -21.01 15.98
CA TYR A 410 -43.40 -20.04 15.05
C TYR A 410 -41.97 -20.39 14.62
N VAL A 411 -41.09 -20.78 15.55
CA VAL A 411 -39.69 -21.15 15.27
C VAL A 411 -39.66 -22.39 14.38
N ASN A 412 -40.52 -23.38 14.60
CA ASN A 412 -40.54 -24.59 13.78
C ASN A 412 -41.14 -24.36 12.39
N THR A 413 -42.22 -23.58 12.25
CA THR A 413 -42.87 -23.34 10.95
C THR A 413 -42.10 -22.37 10.07
N PHE A 414 -41.59 -21.27 10.62
CA PHE A 414 -40.88 -20.25 9.83
C PHE A 414 -39.44 -20.66 9.51
N HIS A 415 -38.71 -21.33 10.43
CA HIS A 415 -37.41 -21.91 10.05
C HIS A 415 -37.55 -23.06 9.05
N TYR A 416 -38.64 -23.83 9.07
CA TYR A 416 -38.89 -24.85 8.06
C TYR A 416 -39.05 -24.23 6.66
N VAL A 417 -39.79 -23.12 6.56
CA VAL A 417 -39.98 -22.37 5.30
C VAL A 417 -38.71 -21.61 4.87
N ASP A 418 -37.99 -20.95 5.79
CA ASP A 418 -36.72 -20.28 5.48
C ASP A 418 -35.64 -21.27 5.00
N ARG A 419 -35.64 -22.49 5.56
CA ARG A 419 -34.71 -23.56 5.16
C ARG A 419 -35.05 -24.14 3.78
N LEU A 420 -36.33 -24.10 3.38
CA LEU A 420 -36.77 -24.45 2.01
C LEU A 420 -36.37 -23.35 1.01
N LEU A 421 -36.53 -22.07 1.37
CA LEU A 421 -36.05 -20.93 0.57
C LEU A 421 -34.52 -20.95 0.38
N LEU A 422 -33.75 -21.29 1.43
CA LEU A 422 -32.28 -21.41 1.38
C LEU A 422 -31.77 -22.59 0.54
N LYS A 423 -32.53 -23.69 0.43
CA LYS A 423 -32.10 -24.90 -0.29
C LYS A 423 -32.47 -24.92 -1.78
N LYS A 424 -33.36 -24.03 -2.25
CA LYS A 424 -33.91 -24.09 -3.63
C LYS A 424 -34.43 -25.48 -4.04
N ASP A 425 -34.92 -26.26 -3.08
CA ASP A 425 -35.39 -27.63 -3.30
C ASP A 425 -36.94 -27.69 -3.27
N GLY A 426 -37.53 -27.91 -4.45
CA GLY A 426 -38.67 -28.81 -4.68
C GLY A 426 -40.10 -28.42 -4.29
N ASP A 427 -40.36 -27.74 -3.16
CA ASP A 427 -41.74 -27.68 -2.60
C ASP A 427 -42.20 -26.26 -2.21
N LEU A 428 -41.94 -25.28 -3.09
CA LEU A 428 -42.36 -23.88 -2.91
C LEU A 428 -43.90 -23.74 -2.95
N GLN A 429 -44.59 -24.56 -3.74
CA GLN A 429 -46.03 -24.44 -3.97
C GLN A 429 -46.88 -24.93 -2.79
N THR A 430 -46.43 -25.99 -2.11
CA THR A 430 -47.05 -26.50 -0.86
C THR A 430 -46.84 -25.52 0.29
N SER A 431 -45.64 -24.92 0.37
CA SER A 431 -45.31 -23.86 1.32
C SER A 431 -46.16 -22.60 1.12
N LEU A 432 -46.43 -22.23 -0.14
CA LEU A 432 -47.32 -21.11 -0.49
C LEU A 432 -48.76 -21.36 -0.02
N LEU A 433 -49.30 -22.56 -0.22
CA LEU A 433 -50.66 -22.93 0.21
C LEU A 433 -50.80 -22.95 1.74
N MET A 434 -49.78 -23.42 2.46
CA MET A 434 -49.76 -23.41 3.92
C MET A 434 -49.72 -21.98 4.46
N LEU A 435 -48.87 -21.11 3.90
CA LEU A 435 -48.78 -19.70 4.29
C LEU A 435 -50.06 -18.93 3.93
N LYS A 436 -50.69 -19.23 2.79
CA LYS A 436 -51.98 -18.63 2.41
C LYS A 436 -53.06 -18.93 3.44
N LYS A 437 -53.18 -20.19 3.89
CA LYS A 437 -54.10 -20.56 4.97
C LYS A 437 -53.79 -19.81 6.27
N ILE A 438 -52.51 -19.71 6.64
CA ILE A 438 -52.08 -18.97 7.85
C ILE A 438 -52.45 -17.48 7.75
N THR A 439 -52.31 -16.85 6.58
CA THR A 439 -52.72 -15.45 6.38
C THR A 439 -54.23 -15.25 6.39
N GLU A 440 -55.01 -16.27 6.04
CA GLU A 440 -56.48 -16.27 6.10
C GLU A 440 -56.98 -16.50 7.54
N ASP A 441 -56.36 -17.42 8.28
CA ASP A 441 -56.67 -17.75 9.67
C ASP A 441 -56.26 -16.62 10.65
N HIS A 442 -55.16 -15.93 10.35
CA HIS A 442 -54.63 -14.83 11.16
C HIS A 442 -54.28 -13.59 10.31
N PRO A 443 -55.29 -12.77 9.94
CA PRO A 443 -55.10 -11.61 9.07
C PRO A 443 -54.16 -10.52 9.61
N SER A 444 -53.97 -10.47 10.93
CA SER A 444 -53.11 -9.50 11.63
C SER A 444 -51.63 -9.92 11.71
N CYS A 445 -51.26 -11.10 11.21
CA CYS A 445 -49.89 -11.62 11.33
C CYS A 445 -48.96 -11.05 10.23
N ILE A 446 -48.04 -10.16 10.63
CA ILE A 446 -47.12 -9.43 9.73
C ILE A 446 -46.09 -10.37 9.08
N SER A 447 -45.44 -11.23 9.88
CA SER A 447 -44.40 -12.15 9.41
C SER A 447 -44.93 -13.14 8.38
N ALA A 448 -46.18 -13.58 8.53
CA ALA A 448 -46.86 -14.43 7.56
C ALA A 448 -47.07 -13.71 6.22
N HIS A 449 -47.60 -12.48 6.21
CA HIS A 449 -47.79 -11.69 4.97
C HIS A 449 -46.47 -11.35 4.27
N LEU A 450 -45.41 -11.08 5.03
CA LEU A 450 -44.08 -10.75 4.50
C LEU A 450 -43.40 -11.97 3.87
N ILE A 451 -43.43 -13.11 4.54
CA ILE A 451 -42.84 -14.37 4.03
C ILE A 451 -43.66 -14.94 2.87
N TYR A 452 -44.99 -14.81 2.92
CA TYR A 452 -45.88 -15.10 1.80
C TYR A 452 -45.57 -14.21 0.58
N GLY A 453 -45.38 -12.90 0.79
CA GLY A 453 -44.98 -11.96 -0.25
C GLY A 453 -43.62 -12.29 -0.88
N LYS A 454 -42.61 -12.65 -0.07
CA LYS A 454 -41.28 -13.09 -0.55
C LYS A 454 -41.35 -14.35 -1.39
N LEU A 455 -42.11 -15.34 -0.92
CA LEU A 455 -42.23 -16.62 -1.61
C LEU A 455 -42.98 -16.46 -2.95
N MET A 456 -44.00 -15.59 -3.00
CA MET A 456 -44.61 -15.18 -4.27
C MET A 456 -43.66 -14.37 -5.18
N TRP A 457 -42.70 -13.61 -4.63
CA TRP A 457 -41.73 -12.86 -5.41
C TRP A 457 -40.69 -13.77 -6.12
N GLU A 458 -40.38 -14.93 -5.52
CA GLU A 458 -39.40 -15.88 -6.07
C GLU A 458 -39.99 -16.88 -7.08
N ILE A 459 -41.27 -17.23 -6.97
CA ILE A 459 -41.93 -18.18 -7.90
C ILE A 459 -42.07 -17.58 -9.31
N GLU A 460 -41.68 -18.35 -10.34
CA GLU A 460 -41.66 -17.88 -11.73
C GLU A 460 -43.05 -17.56 -12.31
N GLU A 461 -44.12 -18.28 -11.93
CA GLU A 461 -45.50 -18.02 -12.38
C GLU A 461 -46.01 -16.61 -12.01
N TYR A 462 -45.53 -16.04 -10.89
CA TYR A 462 -45.91 -14.71 -10.42
C TYR A 462 -44.98 -13.59 -10.93
N LYS A 463 -43.98 -13.91 -11.79
CA LYS A 463 -43.15 -12.89 -12.46
C LYS A 463 -43.97 -11.99 -13.39
N VAL A 464 -45.06 -12.52 -13.97
CA VAL A 464 -45.90 -11.80 -14.95
C VAL A 464 -46.83 -10.78 -14.28
N ASP A 465 -47.34 -11.09 -13.07
CA ASP A 465 -48.26 -10.23 -12.31
C ASP A 465 -47.79 -10.03 -10.86
N LYS A 466 -46.64 -9.36 -10.71
CA LYS A 466 -46.09 -8.94 -9.40
C LYS A 466 -46.99 -7.96 -8.62
N THR A 467 -48.11 -7.54 -9.22
CA THR A 467 -49.13 -6.66 -8.62
C THR A 467 -49.75 -7.27 -7.37
N LYS A 468 -50.00 -8.59 -7.35
CA LYS A 468 -50.51 -9.29 -6.17
C LYS A 468 -49.49 -9.28 -5.03
N CYS A 469 -48.21 -9.52 -5.34
CA CYS A 469 -47.10 -9.45 -4.37
C CYS A 469 -46.97 -8.03 -3.78
N PHE A 470 -47.10 -7.01 -4.62
CA PHE A 470 -47.10 -5.62 -4.18
C PHE A 470 -48.25 -5.32 -3.21
N THR A 471 -49.47 -5.83 -3.47
CA THR A 471 -50.58 -5.65 -2.52
C THR A 471 -50.34 -6.34 -1.19
N THR A 472 -49.67 -7.51 -1.17
CA THR A 472 -49.33 -8.20 0.08
C THR A 472 -48.23 -7.49 0.87
N PHE A 473 -47.22 -6.93 0.20
CA PHE A 473 -46.21 -6.10 0.88
C PHE A 473 -46.79 -4.78 1.39
N LEU A 474 -47.72 -4.15 0.65
CA LEU A 474 -48.45 -2.98 1.12
C LEU A 474 -49.35 -3.29 2.32
N LYS A 475 -49.99 -4.47 2.35
CA LYS A 475 -50.74 -4.92 3.53
C LYS A 475 -49.82 -5.11 4.71
N ALA A 476 -48.66 -5.74 4.53
CA ALA A 476 -47.65 -5.87 5.58
C ALA A 476 -47.19 -4.50 6.11
N ALA A 477 -46.87 -3.55 5.22
CA ALA A 477 -46.45 -2.20 5.60
C ALA A 477 -47.57 -1.33 6.22
N LYS A 478 -48.84 -1.68 6.00
CA LYS A 478 -49.99 -1.02 6.65
C LYS A 478 -50.27 -1.59 8.04
N LEU A 479 -50.06 -2.90 8.22
CA LEU A 479 -50.18 -3.57 9.50
C LEU A 479 -49.05 -3.13 10.43
N ASP A 480 -47.84 -2.93 9.90
CA ASP A 480 -46.72 -2.37 10.64
C ASP A 480 -45.88 -1.37 9.80
N PRO A 481 -45.91 -0.07 10.14
CA PRO A 481 -45.08 0.94 9.50
C PRO A 481 -43.57 0.81 9.74
N TYR A 482 -43.11 0.00 10.69
CA TYR A 482 -41.70 -0.11 11.11
C TYR A 482 -40.95 -1.31 10.49
N GLU A 483 -41.61 -2.17 9.72
CA GLU A 483 -40.99 -3.33 9.07
C GLU A 483 -40.14 -2.91 7.84
N SER A 484 -38.80 -2.96 7.97
CA SER A 484 -37.86 -2.50 6.94
C SER A 484 -37.92 -3.31 5.64
N GLU A 485 -38.06 -4.64 5.73
CA GLU A 485 -37.97 -5.51 4.56
C GLU A 485 -39.17 -5.34 3.61
N ALA A 486 -40.34 -4.97 4.14
CA ALA A 486 -41.51 -4.66 3.32
C ALA A 486 -41.24 -3.48 2.37
N PHE A 487 -40.62 -2.40 2.87
CA PHE A 487 -40.26 -1.24 2.06
C PHE A 487 -39.17 -1.55 1.02
N TYR A 488 -38.26 -2.48 1.31
CA TYR A 488 -37.29 -2.96 0.33
C TYR A 488 -37.96 -3.63 -0.88
N TYR A 489 -38.86 -4.60 -0.66
CA TYR A 489 -39.55 -5.26 -1.78
C TYR A 489 -40.53 -4.34 -2.52
N ILE A 490 -41.15 -3.39 -1.83
CA ILE A 490 -41.93 -2.31 -2.46
C ILE A 490 -41.03 -1.45 -3.37
N GLY A 491 -39.83 -1.10 -2.90
CA GLY A 491 -38.83 -0.36 -3.68
C GLY A 491 -38.39 -1.13 -4.93
N LEU A 492 -38.11 -2.43 -4.80
CA LEU A 492 -37.80 -3.30 -5.94
C LEU A 492 -38.94 -3.37 -6.96
N PHE A 493 -40.19 -3.40 -6.50
CA PHE A 493 -41.35 -3.36 -7.40
C PHE A 493 -41.41 -2.05 -8.20
N TYR A 494 -41.19 -0.91 -7.54
CA TYR A 494 -41.10 0.39 -8.23
C TYR A 494 -39.93 0.45 -9.22
N GLN A 495 -38.80 -0.17 -8.89
CA GLN A 495 -37.62 -0.21 -9.73
C GLN A 495 -37.77 -1.14 -10.94
N ASP A 496 -38.21 -2.38 -10.75
CA ASP A 496 -38.17 -3.43 -11.78
C ASP A 496 -39.43 -3.45 -12.65
N VAL A 497 -40.61 -3.19 -12.07
CA VAL A 497 -41.91 -3.32 -12.75
C VAL A 497 -42.39 -1.97 -13.27
N ILE A 498 -42.49 -0.97 -12.38
CA ILE A 498 -42.99 0.38 -12.72
C ILE A 498 -41.88 1.23 -13.37
N LYS A 499 -40.60 0.95 -13.08
CA LYS A 499 -39.42 1.72 -13.48
C LYS A 499 -39.42 3.18 -12.99
N ASP A 500 -40.04 3.45 -11.83
CA ASP A 500 -40.00 4.75 -11.15
C ASP A 500 -38.87 4.77 -10.11
N SER A 501 -37.71 5.30 -10.53
CA SER A 501 -36.52 5.42 -9.68
C SER A 501 -36.75 6.32 -8.46
N THR A 502 -37.58 7.35 -8.57
CA THR A 502 -37.75 8.34 -7.49
C THR A 502 -38.52 7.76 -6.29
N ARG A 503 -39.58 6.99 -6.57
CA ARG A 503 -40.33 6.28 -5.53
C ARG A 503 -39.53 5.10 -4.98
N ALA A 504 -38.79 4.39 -5.83
CA ALA A 504 -37.90 3.33 -5.40
C ALA A 504 -36.86 3.85 -4.41
N MET A 505 -36.19 4.98 -4.71
CA MET A 505 -35.23 5.62 -3.80
C MET A 505 -35.87 6.02 -2.46
N LYS A 506 -37.09 6.59 -2.47
CA LYS A 506 -37.81 6.91 -1.22
C LYS A 506 -38.11 5.66 -0.38
N CYS A 507 -38.51 4.56 -1.02
CA CYS A 507 -38.77 3.29 -0.36
C CYS A 507 -37.48 2.67 0.22
N PHE A 508 -36.37 2.70 -0.51
CA PHE A 508 -35.09 2.21 -0.01
C PHE A 508 -34.52 3.09 1.10
N ASN A 509 -34.59 4.42 0.97
CA ASN A 509 -34.21 5.35 2.05
C ASN A 509 -35.03 5.10 3.31
N LYS A 510 -36.34 4.88 3.17
CA LYS A 510 -37.20 4.52 4.30
C LYS A 510 -36.81 3.16 4.90
N SER A 511 -36.49 2.17 4.07
CA SER A 511 -36.03 0.85 4.53
C SER A 511 -34.73 0.95 5.34
N ILE A 512 -33.75 1.75 4.89
CA ILE A 512 -32.47 1.97 5.60
C ILE A 512 -32.66 2.79 6.88
N ALA A 513 -33.59 3.76 6.88
CA ALA A 513 -33.92 4.53 8.07
C ALA A 513 -34.55 3.67 9.18
N LEU A 514 -35.33 2.64 8.79
CA LEU A 514 -35.95 1.69 9.72
C LEU A 514 -34.96 0.62 10.22
N ASP A 515 -34.16 0.04 9.32
CA ASP A 515 -33.10 -0.92 9.66
C ASP A 515 -31.79 -0.56 8.96
N THR A 516 -30.81 -0.12 9.76
CA THR A 516 -29.47 0.24 9.30
C THR A 516 -28.62 -0.98 8.90
N PHE A 517 -29.08 -2.21 9.20
CA PHE A 517 -28.41 -3.46 8.85
C PHE A 517 -28.93 -4.10 7.55
N ASN A 518 -29.94 -3.51 6.90
CA ASN A 518 -30.46 -4.03 5.64
C ASN A 518 -29.54 -3.71 4.44
N GLU A 519 -28.48 -4.51 4.29
CA GLU A 519 -27.47 -4.36 3.23
C GLU A 519 -28.12 -4.34 1.83
N LYS A 520 -29.16 -5.16 1.61
CA LYS A 520 -29.81 -5.29 0.30
C LYS A 520 -30.48 -3.99 -0.14
N ALA A 521 -31.15 -3.28 0.77
CA ALA A 521 -31.77 -1.99 0.48
C ALA A 521 -30.70 -0.90 0.22
N GLY A 522 -29.64 -0.91 1.00
CA GLY A 522 -28.49 -0.02 0.83
C GLY A 522 -27.77 -0.19 -0.52
N LEU A 523 -27.51 -1.43 -0.93
CA LEU A 523 -26.91 -1.74 -2.23
C LEU A 523 -27.81 -1.29 -3.40
N ALA A 524 -29.11 -1.57 -3.32
CA ALA A 524 -30.07 -1.17 -4.36
C ALA A 524 -30.19 0.35 -4.50
N LEU A 525 -30.20 1.08 -3.38
CA LEU A 525 -30.20 2.54 -3.37
C LEU A 525 -28.91 3.11 -4.00
N ALA A 526 -27.76 2.61 -3.59
CA ALA A 526 -26.48 3.08 -4.13
C ALA A 526 -26.35 2.79 -5.63
N ASP A 527 -26.87 1.65 -6.12
CA ASP A 527 -26.93 1.34 -7.55
C ASP A 527 -27.81 2.34 -8.32
N LEU A 528 -28.90 2.84 -7.72
CA LEU A 528 -29.71 3.91 -8.30
C LEU A 528 -28.94 5.24 -8.34
N TYR A 529 -28.23 5.61 -7.29
CA TYR A 529 -27.38 6.81 -7.29
C TYR A 529 -26.26 6.73 -8.33
N ILE A 530 -25.65 5.56 -8.55
CA ILE A 530 -24.66 5.35 -9.60
C ILE A 530 -25.29 5.53 -11.00
N LYS A 531 -26.53 5.05 -11.20
CA LYS A 531 -27.27 5.26 -12.46
C LYS A 531 -27.63 6.72 -12.70
N GLU A 532 -27.87 7.49 -11.64
CA GLU A 532 -28.07 8.95 -11.69
C GLU A 532 -26.75 9.76 -11.74
N GLU A 533 -25.61 9.08 -11.90
CA GLU A 533 -24.25 9.64 -11.90
C GLU A 533 -23.83 10.38 -10.60
N ASN A 534 -24.64 10.28 -9.53
CA ASN A 534 -24.33 10.87 -8.23
C ASN A 534 -23.49 9.91 -7.37
N MET A 535 -22.20 9.84 -7.69
CA MET A 535 -21.24 8.96 -7.02
C MET A 535 -20.98 9.31 -5.55
N ALA A 536 -21.09 10.59 -5.17
CA ALA A 536 -20.84 11.04 -3.80
C ALA A 536 -21.90 10.50 -2.83
N ALA A 537 -23.19 10.61 -3.20
CA ALA A 537 -24.29 10.08 -2.41
C ALA A 537 -24.21 8.54 -2.28
N ALA A 538 -23.79 7.85 -3.35
CA ALA A 538 -23.57 6.40 -3.30
C ALA A 538 -22.47 6.01 -2.28
N VAL A 539 -21.38 6.78 -2.21
CA VAL A 539 -20.30 6.56 -1.23
C VAL A 539 -20.78 6.80 0.21
N GLU A 540 -21.62 7.81 0.45
CA GLU A 540 -22.21 8.05 1.77
C GLU A 540 -23.07 6.87 2.23
N VAL A 541 -23.96 6.37 1.35
CA VAL A 541 -24.79 5.19 1.63
C VAL A 541 -23.91 3.98 1.94
N TYR A 542 -22.89 3.70 1.13
CA TYR A 542 -21.96 2.60 1.40
C TYR A 542 -21.14 2.78 2.68
N ASN A 543 -20.71 4.00 3.01
CA ASN A 543 -20.01 4.28 4.26
C ASN A 543 -20.94 4.02 5.46
N SER A 544 -22.21 4.43 5.40
CA SER A 544 -23.17 4.15 6.49
C SER A 544 -23.39 2.65 6.71
N LEU A 545 -23.47 1.86 5.65
CA LEU A 545 -23.58 0.40 5.72
C LEU A 545 -22.30 -0.26 6.26
N SER A 546 -21.14 0.33 5.91
CA SER A 546 -19.84 -0.17 6.33
C SER A 546 -19.58 0.07 7.82
N SER A 547 -20.08 1.18 8.38
CA SER A 547 -19.94 1.49 9.81
C SER A 547 -20.85 0.66 10.71
N SER A 548 -21.99 0.20 10.18
CA SER A 548 -22.92 -0.64 10.94
C SER A 548 -22.52 -2.12 10.98
N SER A 549 -21.61 -2.56 10.10
CA SER A 549 -21.31 -3.98 9.90
C SER A 549 -19.94 -4.41 10.46
N THR A 550 -19.82 -5.65 10.97
CA THR A 550 -18.53 -6.21 11.37
C THR A 550 -17.63 -6.45 10.13
N PRO A 551 -16.34 -6.06 10.16
CA PRO A 551 -15.43 -6.35 9.04
C PRO A 551 -15.36 -7.86 8.74
N GLY A 552 -15.88 -8.28 7.58
CA GLY A 552 -15.87 -9.68 7.14
C GLY A 552 -17.22 -10.24 6.68
N THR A 553 -18.35 -9.58 6.96
CA THR A 553 -19.68 -10.07 6.57
C THR A 553 -20.21 -9.47 5.25
N CYS A 554 -19.83 -8.23 4.92
CA CYS A 554 -20.40 -7.44 3.82
C CYS A 554 -19.45 -7.28 2.61
N LYS A 555 -19.02 -8.39 2.00
CA LYS A 555 -18.06 -8.40 0.87
C LYS A 555 -18.44 -7.46 -0.28
N LEU A 556 -19.68 -7.54 -0.75
CA LEU A 556 -20.15 -6.84 -1.94
C LEU A 556 -20.23 -5.32 -1.72
N THR A 557 -20.64 -4.88 -0.52
CA THR A 557 -20.64 -3.47 -0.12
C THR A 557 -19.24 -2.88 -0.15
N TRP A 558 -18.25 -3.58 0.43
CA TRP A 558 -16.86 -3.13 0.43
C TRP A 558 -16.23 -3.10 -0.97
N LEU A 559 -16.56 -4.08 -1.82
CA LEU A 559 -16.12 -4.12 -3.23
C LEU A 559 -16.66 -2.92 -4.02
N ARG A 560 -17.98 -2.68 -3.96
CA ARG A 560 -18.62 -1.56 -4.68
C ARG A 560 -18.16 -0.20 -4.15
N LEU A 561 -18.00 -0.06 -2.83
CA LEU A 561 -17.42 1.13 -2.21
C LEU A 561 -16.01 1.41 -2.73
N GLY A 562 -15.16 0.38 -2.81
CA GLY A 562 -13.82 0.49 -3.37
C GLY A 562 -13.84 0.96 -4.82
N LEU A 563 -14.71 0.39 -5.66
CA LEU A 563 -14.87 0.78 -7.07
C LEU A 563 -15.33 2.25 -7.22
N CYS A 564 -16.30 2.70 -6.41
CA CYS A 564 -16.72 4.09 -6.41
C CYS A 564 -15.59 5.04 -6.00
N LYS A 565 -14.84 4.69 -4.95
CA LYS A 565 -13.67 5.47 -4.49
C LYS A 565 -12.55 5.53 -5.53
N LEU A 566 -12.30 4.45 -6.27
CA LEU A 566 -11.37 4.46 -7.40
C LEU A 566 -11.81 5.43 -8.51
N LYS A 567 -13.09 5.42 -8.87
CA LYS A 567 -13.63 6.36 -9.86
C LYS A 567 -13.50 7.82 -9.42
N LEU A 568 -13.64 8.09 -8.12
CA LEU A 568 -13.41 9.40 -7.51
C LEU A 568 -11.91 9.77 -7.35
N LYS A 569 -10.99 8.89 -7.77
CA LYS A 569 -9.53 9.03 -7.63
C LYS A 569 -9.04 9.01 -6.16
N GLU A 570 -9.85 8.52 -5.23
CA GLU A 570 -9.45 8.30 -3.85
C GLU A 570 -8.81 6.91 -3.69
N THR A 571 -7.60 6.74 -4.21
CA THR A 571 -6.96 5.42 -4.31
C THR A 571 -6.68 4.77 -2.95
N GLU A 572 -6.30 5.55 -1.92
CA GLU A 572 -5.96 4.99 -0.60
C GLU A 572 -7.17 4.44 0.16
N SER A 573 -8.30 5.15 0.11
CA SER A 573 -9.54 4.73 0.74
C SER A 573 -10.13 3.52 0.00
N ALA A 574 -9.96 3.46 -1.32
CA ALA A 574 -10.32 2.30 -2.13
C ALA A 574 -9.52 1.04 -1.74
N ILE A 575 -8.20 1.14 -1.57
CA ILE A 575 -7.35 0.00 -1.14
C ILE A 575 -7.84 -0.57 0.20
N LYS A 576 -8.14 0.28 1.19
CA LYS A 576 -8.68 -0.17 2.49
C LYS A 576 -10.01 -0.90 2.32
N SER A 577 -10.85 -0.44 1.41
CA SER A 577 -12.16 -1.03 1.12
C SER A 577 -12.01 -2.41 0.46
N PHE A 578 -11.12 -2.57 -0.53
CA PHE A 578 -10.86 -3.88 -1.13
C PHE A 578 -10.18 -4.86 -0.17
N GLN A 579 -9.28 -4.39 0.69
CA GLN A 579 -8.71 -5.22 1.75
C GLN A 579 -9.77 -5.70 2.74
N ALA A 580 -10.76 -4.87 3.07
CA ALA A 580 -11.90 -5.29 3.90
C ALA A 580 -12.79 -6.31 3.18
N ALA A 581 -12.99 -6.18 1.86
CA ALA A 581 -13.70 -7.17 1.05
C ALA A 581 -12.95 -8.53 1.03
N LEU A 582 -11.62 -8.52 0.90
CA LEU A 582 -10.79 -9.73 0.92
C LEU A 582 -10.77 -10.44 2.29
N ARG A 583 -11.00 -9.71 3.40
CA ARG A 583 -11.19 -10.36 4.71
C ARG A 583 -12.48 -11.16 4.79
N ALA A 584 -13.49 -10.80 4.00
CA ALA A 584 -14.74 -11.55 3.91
C ALA A 584 -14.59 -12.80 3.03
N ASP A 585 -13.88 -12.68 1.90
CA ASP A 585 -13.58 -13.79 1.01
C ASP A 585 -12.21 -13.60 0.35
N ALA A 586 -11.23 -14.38 0.81
CA ALA A 586 -9.85 -14.30 0.34
C ALA A 586 -9.63 -14.93 -1.04
N ASN A 587 -10.57 -15.76 -1.51
CA ASN A 587 -10.42 -16.54 -2.75
C ASN A 587 -11.10 -15.89 -3.96
N ASP A 588 -11.68 -14.69 -3.81
CA ASP A 588 -12.29 -13.98 -4.93
C ASP A 588 -11.24 -13.27 -5.80
N HIS A 589 -11.07 -13.75 -7.03
CA HIS A 589 -10.15 -13.15 -8.00
C HIS A 589 -10.52 -11.70 -8.34
N ILE A 590 -11.82 -11.32 -8.33
CA ILE A 590 -12.28 -9.97 -8.70
C ILE A 590 -11.79 -8.94 -7.68
N CYS A 591 -11.85 -9.29 -6.39
CA CYS A 591 -11.33 -8.44 -5.32
C CYS A 591 -9.82 -8.22 -5.47
N TRP A 592 -9.07 -9.26 -5.85
CA TRP A 592 -7.62 -9.16 -6.12
C TRP A 592 -7.31 -8.32 -7.36
N GLU A 593 -8.09 -8.43 -8.45
CA GLU A 593 -7.97 -7.59 -9.65
C GLU A 593 -8.23 -6.11 -9.33
N CYS A 594 -9.31 -5.81 -8.63
CA CYS A 594 -9.66 -4.45 -8.21
C CYS A 594 -8.61 -3.86 -7.25
N LEU A 595 -8.06 -4.68 -6.34
CA LEU A 595 -6.97 -4.26 -5.47
C LEU A 595 -5.68 -3.99 -6.27
N GLY A 596 -5.38 -4.82 -7.26
CA GLY A 596 -4.26 -4.63 -8.18
C GLY A 596 -4.38 -3.31 -8.96
N GLU A 597 -5.56 -3.02 -9.48
CA GLU A 597 -5.84 -1.76 -10.19
C GLU A 597 -5.69 -0.56 -9.26
N ALA A 598 -6.19 -0.65 -8.02
CA ALA A 598 -6.02 0.39 -7.01
C ALA A 598 -4.54 0.67 -6.68
N TYR A 599 -3.73 -0.39 -6.54
CA TYR A 599 -2.29 -0.25 -6.32
C TYR A 599 -1.58 0.34 -7.55
N MET A 600 -2.02 0.00 -8.76
CA MET A 600 -1.48 0.55 -10.00
C MET A 600 -1.76 2.05 -10.11
N GLN A 601 -2.99 2.50 -9.84
CA GLN A 601 -3.35 3.92 -9.85
C GLN A 601 -2.61 4.73 -8.77
N ARG A 602 -2.28 4.10 -7.63
CA ARG A 602 -1.42 4.70 -6.60
C ARG A 602 0.06 4.80 -7.02
N GLY A 603 0.48 4.09 -8.07
CA GLY A 603 1.90 3.97 -8.47
C GLY A 603 2.68 2.89 -7.72
N SER A 604 2.01 2.05 -6.92
CA SER A 604 2.65 0.93 -6.20
C SER A 604 2.71 -0.33 -7.06
N HIS A 605 3.51 -0.28 -8.13
CA HIS A 605 3.62 -1.32 -9.15
C HIS A 605 3.96 -2.72 -8.59
N GLY A 606 4.85 -2.83 -7.61
CA GLY A 606 5.21 -4.12 -7.01
C GLY A 606 4.07 -4.80 -6.25
N ALA A 607 3.24 -4.03 -5.54
CA ALA A 607 2.06 -4.56 -4.84
C ALA A 607 0.93 -4.91 -5.83
N ALA A 608 0.79 -4.10 -6.88
CA ALA A 608 -0.15 -4.39 -7.98
C ALA A 608 0.19 -5.72 -8.67
N LEU A 609 1.46 -5.94 -9.01
CA LEU A 609 1.93 -7.17 -9.65
C LEU A 609 1.62 -8.41 -8.81
N LYS A 610 1.88 -8.38 -7.49
CA LYS A 610 1.54 -9.47 -6.58
C LYS A 610 0.03 -9.73 -6.51
N SER A 611 -0.78 -8.68 -6.54
CA SER A 611 -2.25 -8.79 -6.48
C SER A 611 -2.80 -9.41 -7.77
N PHE A 612 -2.33 -8.98 -8.94
CA PHE A 612 -2.71 -9.58 -10.22
C PHE A 612 -2.18 -11.00 -10.39
N GLN A 613 -0.97 -11.30 -9.88
CA GLN A 613 -0.46 -12.67 -9.85
C GLN A 613 -1.37 -13.58 -9.01
N LYS A 614 -1.81 -13.11 -7.83
CA LYS A 614 -2.77 -13.86 -7.02
C LYS A 614 -4.11 -14.06 -7.72
N ALA A 615 -4.62 -13.03 -8.40
CA ALA A 615 -5.83 -13.15 -9.21
C ALA A 615 -5.68 -14.18 -10.34
N SER A 616 -4.54 -14.19 -11.04
CA SER A 616 -4.20 -15.16 -12.07
C SER A 616 -4.05 -16.59 -11.53
N GLU A 617 -3.52 -16.76 -10.32
CA GLU A 617 -3.44 -18.08 -9.66
C GLU A 617 -4.83 -18.63 -9.32
N LEU A 618 -5.74 -17.75 -8.87
CA LEU A 618 -7.12 -18.10 -8.55
C LEU A 618 -7.96 -18.38 -9.79
N GLN A 619 -7.71 -17.64 -10.89
CA GLN A 619 -8.38 -17.83 -12.18
C GLN A 619 -7.36 -17.87 -13.33
N PRO A 620 -6.85 -19.07 -13.69
CA PRO A 620 -5.82 -19.24 -14.73
C PRO A 620 -6.21 -18.82 -16.16
N GLY A 621 -7.46 -18.41 -16.40
CA GLY A 621 -7.95 -17.92 -17.70
C GLY A 621 -8.21 -16.41 -17.76
N SER A 622 -7.87 -15.64 -16.72
CA SER A 622 -8.10 -14.19 -16.73
C SER A 622 -7.07 -13.46 -17.60
N VAL A 623 -7.46 -13.18 -18.85
CA VAL A 623 -6.70 -12.35 -19.80
C VAL A 623 -6.40 -10.96 -19.24
N PHE A 624 -7.34 -10.39 -18.47
CA PHE A 624 -7.18 -9.05 -17.89
C PHE A 624 -6.04 -9.01 -16.88
N SER A 625 -6.01 -9.94 -15.92
CA SER A 625 -4.95 -10.03 -14.91
C SER A 625 -3.57 -10.16 -15.53
N VAL A 626 -3.39 -11.11 -16.47
CA VAL A 626 -2.10 -11.38 -17.12
C VAL A 626 -1.65 -10.18 -17.97
N HIS A 627 -2.58 -9.54 -18.69
CA HIS A 627 -2.27 -8.30 -19.43
C HIS A 627 -1.83 -7.17 -18.51
N GLN A 628 -2.52 -6.95 -17.38
CA GLN A 628 -2.12 -5.90 -16.42
C GLN A 628 -0.74 -6.19 -15.82
N MET A 629 -0.40 -7.46 -15.57
CA MET A 629 0.95 -7.85 -15.15
C MET A 629 2.01 -7.46 -16.20
N ALA A 630 1.77 -7.76 -17.48
CA ALA A 630 2.66 -7.37 -18.57
C ALA A 630 2.80 -5.85 -18.68
N ALA A 631 1.70 -5.10 -18.59
CA ALA A 631 1.70 -3.65 -18.61
C ALA A 631 2.49 -3.06 -17.42
N ILE A 632 2.37 -3.64 -16.23
CA ILE A 632 3.15 -3.22 -15.06
C ILE A 632 4.64 -3.52 -15.26
N LYS A 633 5.01 -4.70 -15.78
CA LYS A 633 6.42 -5.03 -16.09
C LYS A 633 7.01 -4.07 -17.13
N GLN A 634 6.23 -3.72 -18.16
CA GLN A 634 6.60 -2.72 -19.16
C GLN A 634 6.82 -1.34 -18.51
N LEU A 635 5.92 -0.91 -17.61
CA LEU A 635 6.08 0.35 -16.86
C LEU A 635 7.31 0.34 -15.93
N LEU A 636 7.69 -0.81 -15.40
CA LEU A 636 8.90 -0.98 -14.59
C LEU A 636 10.20 -1.05 -15.43
N GLY A 637 10.10 -1.01 -16.77
CA GLY A 637 11.25 -1.12 -17.68
C GLY A 637 11.74 -2.55 -17.91
N GLN A 638 11.04 -3.56 -17.40
CA GLN A 638 11.34 -4.98 -17.58
C GLN A 638 10.78 -5.48 -18.91
N PHE A 639 11.24 -4.92 -20.03
CA PHE A 639 10.65 -5.14 -21.35
C PHE A 639 10.74 -6.58 -21.85
N THR A 640 11.84 -7.28 -21.57
CA THR A 640 12.03 -8.69 -21.97
C THR A 640 11.01 -9.61 -21.30
N GLU A 641 10.84 -9.48 -19.99
CA GLU A 641 9.83 -10.23 -19.25
C GLU A 641 8.40 -9.82 -19.63
N ALA A 642 8.17 -8.54 -19.94
CA ALA A 642 6.87 -8.07 -20.41
C ALA A 642 6.49 -8.74 -21.74
N ILE A 643 7.45 -8.90 -22.66
CA ILE A 643 7.24 -9.59 -23.94
C ILE A 643 6.79 -11.04 -23.72
N GLU A 644 7.45 -11.79 -22.83
CA GLU A 644 7.06 -13.17 -22.50
C GLU A 644 5.62 -13.24 -21.97
N VAL A 645 5.25 -12.35 -21.05
CA VAL A 645 3.89 -12.32 -20.47
C VAL A 645 2.85 -11.87 -21.51
N TYR A 646 3.17 -10.93 -22.40
CA TYR A 646 2.27 -10.58 -23.49
C TYR A 646 2.08 -11.72 -24.50
N HIS A 647 3.11 -12.53 -24.76
CA HIS A 647 2.96 -13.74 -25.57
C HIS A 647 1.99 -14.73 -24.95
N GLN A 648 2.03 -14.94 -23.62
CA GLN A 648 1.03 -15.76 -22.90
C GLN A 648 -0.39 -15.22 -23.09
N VAL A 649 -0.57 -13.90 -23.13
CA VAL A 649 -1.89 -13.29 -23.43
C VAL A 649 -2.36 -13.63 -24.85
N LEU A 650 -1.45 -13.60 -25.83
CA LEU A 650 -1.77 -13.95 -27.21
C LEU A 650 -2.00 -15.44 -27.44
N GLU A 651 -1.37 -16.31 -26.65
CA GLU A 651 -1.68 -17.75 -26.64
C GLU A 651 -3.13 -18.01 -26.17
N MET A 652 -3.61 -17.25 -25.19
CA MET A 652 -5.01 -17.32 -24.75
C MET A 652 -5.97 -16.66 -25.74
N LYS A 653 -5.63 -15.48 -26.25
CA LYS A 653 -6.44 -14.70 -27.21
C LYS A 653 -5.55 -14.06 -28.29
N PRO A 654 -5.43 -14.69 -29.47
CA PRO A 654 -4.54 -14.22 -30.54
C PRO A 654 -4.86 -12.83 -31.12
N ASP A 655 -6.11 -12.38 -30.97
CA ASP A 655 -6.62 -11.11 -31.52
C ASP A 655 -6.74 -10.01 -30.45
N TYR A 656 -6.09 -10.16 -29.30
CA TYR A 656 -6.15 -9.18 -28.22
C TYR A 656 -5.25 -7.97 -28.51
N VAL A 657 -5.85 -6.94 -29.12
CA VAL A 657 -5.17 -5.71 -29.57
C VAL A 657 -4.32 -5.01 -28.49
N PRO A 658 -4.75 -4.88 -27.21
CA PRO A 658 -3.90 -4.27 -26.18
C PRO A 658 -2.58 -5.00 -25.95
N ALA A 659 -2.56 -6.34 -26.02
CA ALA A 659 -1.30 -7.10 -25.91
C ALA A 659 -0.41 -6.94 -27.15
N LEU A 660 -0.98 -6.93 -28.36
CA LEU A 660 -0.21 -6.65 -29.59
C LEU A 660 0.43 -5.26 -29.53
N LYS A 661 -0.31 -4.26 -29.04
CA LYS A 661 0.21 -2.91 -28.81
C LYS A 661 1.35 -2.94 -27.78
N GLY A 662 1.14 -3.60 -26.64
CA GLY A 662 2.13 -3.72 -25.57
C GLY A 662 3.43 -4.40 -26.01
N LEU A 663 3.35 -5.44 -26.86
CA LEU A 663 4.52 -6.08 -27.50
C LEU A 663 5.27 -5.10 -28.40
N GLY A 664 4.55 -4.41 -29.29
CA GLY A 664 5.16 -3.43 -30.19
C GLY A 664 5.87 -2.31 -29.43
N GLU A 665 5.24 -1.78 -28.37
CA GLU A 665 5.83 -0.73 -27.52
C GLU A 665 7.02 -1.26 -26.70
N SER A 666 6.98 -2.50 -26.23
CA SER A 666 8.09 -3.13 -25.50
C SER A 666 9.29 -3.34 -26.42
N HIS A 667 9.09 -3.86 -27.63
CA HIS A 667 10.16 -3.99 -28.62
C HIS A 667 10.73 -2.64 -29.05
N LEU A 668 9.87 -1.63 -29.25
CA LEU A 668 10.31 -0.27 -29.54
C LEU A 668 11.12 0.33 -28.38
N SER A 669 10.77 0.05 -27.13
CA SER A 669 11.53 0.52 -25.97
C SER A 669 12.90 -0.14 -25.86
N ILE A 670 12.98 -1.46 -26.12
CA ILE A 670 14.26 -2.18 -26.23
C ILE A 670 15.08 -1.59 -27.38
N ALA A 671 14.46 -1.31 -28.53
CA ALA A 671 15.15 -0.72 -29.67
C ALA A 671 15.80 0.64 -29.31
N HIS A 672 15.12 1.49 -28.53
CA HIS A 672 15.72 2.74 -28.03
C HIS A 672 16.90 2.50 -27.09
N SER A 673 16.81 1.52 -26.19
CA SER A 673 17.95 1.14 -25.31
C SER A 673 19.14 0.66 -26.14
N MET A 674 18.92 -0.25 -27.09
CA MET A 674 19.97 -0.81 -27.95
C MET A 674 20.61 0.29 -28.82
N LEU A 675 19.82 1.24 -29.30
CA LEU A 675 20.30 2.41 -30.03
C LEU A 675 21.22 3.28 -29.16
N SER A 676 20.88 3.48 -27.88
CA SER A 676 21.71 4.23 -26.93
C SER A 676 23.02 3.51 -26.60
N GLU A 677 23.01 2.17 -26.57
CA GLU A 677 24.20 1.33 -26.37
C GLU A 677 25.08 1.19 -27.62
N GLY A 678 24.60 1.60 -28.79
CA GLY A 678 25.33 1.46 -30.05
C GLY A 678 25.09 0.16 -30.82
N ARG A 679 24.11 -0.65 -30.42
CA ARG A 679 23.75 -1.90 -31.07
C ARG A 679 22.70 -1.67 -32.16
N ASP A 680 23.17 -1.07 -33.25
CA ASP A 680 22.29 -0.55 -34.32
C ASP A 680 21.54 -1.64 -35.08
N LEU A 681 22.16 -2.80 -35.35
CA LEU A 681 21.50 -3.88 -36.11
C LEU A 681 20.38 -4.54 -35.29
N THR A 682 20.64 -4.87 -34.02
CA THR A 682 19.62 -5.43 -33.12
C THR A 682 18.49 -4.43 -32.85
N CYS A 683 18.78 -3.13 -32.89
CA CYS A 683 17.75 -2.10 -32.85
C CYS A 683 16.79 -2.24 -34.05
N VAL A 684 17.33 -2.38 -35.26
CA VAL A 684 16.53 -2.58 -36.49
C VAL A 684 15.71 -3.86 -36.41
N ASP A 685 16.28 -4.95 -35.90
CA ASP A 685 15.56 -6.22 -35.71
C ASP A 685 14.33 -6.04 -34.79
N HIS A 686 14.50 -5.37 -33.65
CA HIS A 686 13.38 -5.08 -32.75
C HIS A 686 12.36 -4.10 -33.34
N VAL A 687 12.79 -3.13 -34.15
CA VAL A 687 11.84 -2.26 -34.86
C VAL A 687 11.03 -3.05 -35.90
N ASN A 688 11.65 -3.99 -36.61
CA ASN A 688 10.94 -4.88 -37.53
C ASN A 688 9.91 -5.75 -36.81
N GLU A 689 10.25 -6.33 -35.67
CA GLU A 689 9.30 -7.09 -34.85
C GLU A 689 8.16 -6.20 -34.32
N ALA A 690 8.46 -4.98 -33.85
CA ALA A 690 7.44 -4.03 -33.42
C ALA A 690 6.46 -3.68 -34.56
N LEU A 691 6.96 -3.46 -35.78
CA LEU A 691 6.14 -3.17 -36.96
C LEU A 691 5.21 -4.33 -37.32
N LYS A 692 5.67 -5.59 -37.19
CA LYS A 692 4.81 -6.77 -37.41
C LYS A 692 3.62 -6.78 -36.44
N PHE A 693 3.86 -6.57 -35.14
CA PHE A 693 2.80 -6.55 -34.14
C PHE A 693 1.84 -5.37 -34.32
N PHE A 694 2.35 -4.17 -34.60
CA PHE A 694 1.51 -3.01 -34.88
C PHE A 694 0.69 -3.18 -36.16
N ALA A 695 1.26 -3.77 -37.22
CA ALA A 695 0.53 -4.06 -38.44
C ALA A 695 -0.63 -5.04 -38.19
N LYS A 696 -0.39 -6.10 -37.39
CA LYS A 696 -1.46 -7.03 -36.97
C LYS A 696 -2.54 -6.31 -36.15
N ALA A 697 -2.15 -5.46 -35.19
CA ALA A 697 -3.09 -4.69 -34.39
C ALA A 697 -3.96 -3.73 -35.24
N LEU A 698 -3.36 -3.07 -36.23
CA LEU A 698 -4.06 -2.18 -37.16
C LEU A 698 -5.03 -2.93 -38.09
N CYS A 699 -4.70 -4.16 -38.52
CA CYS A 699 -5.62 -4.98 -39.30
C CYS A 699 -6.90 -5.32 -38.52
N LEU A 700 -6.79 -5.49 -37.20
CA LEU A 700 -7.93 -5.79 -36.32
C LEU A 700 -8.74 -4.53 -35.97
N ARG A 701 -8.05 -3.44 -35.60
CA ARG A 701 -8.65 -2.20 -35.09
C ARG A 701 -7.99 -0.95 -35.69
N PRO A 702 -8.36 -0.55 -36.93
CA PRO A 702 -7.84 0.68 -37.57
C PRO A 702 -8.32 1.98 -36.92
N ASP A 703 -9.36 1.92 -36.10
CA ASP A 703 -10.03 3.04 -35.43
C ASP A 703 -9.18 3.68 -34.32
N ILE A 704 -8.20 2.96 -33.77
CA ILE A 704 -7.39 3.42 -32.63
C ILE A 704 -6.24 4.32 -33.09
N ALA A 705 -6.34 5.63 -32.82
CA ALA A 705 -5.32 6.61 -33.18
C ALA A 705 -3.92 6.32 -32.59
N CYS A 706 -3.83 5.77 -31.38
CA CYS A 706 -2.55 5.44 -30.74
C CYS A 706 -1.72 4.41 -31.52
N LEU A 707 -2.35 3.47 -32.22
CA LEU A 707 -1.62 2.47 -33.01
C LEU A 707 -0.91 3.12 -34.19
N TRP A 708 -1.58 4.07 -34.86
CA TRP A 708 -0.99 4.86 -35.95
C TRP A 708 0.19 5.70 -35.46
N SER A 709 0.09 6.31 -34.28
CA SER A 709 1.24 7.03 -33.71
C SER A 709 2.40 6.10 -33.37
N SER A 710 2.14 4.91 -32.80
CA SER A 710 3.20 3.96 -32.48
C SER A 710 3.95 3.45 -33.71
N VAL A 711 3.24 3.23 -34.84
CA VAL A 711 3.90 2.93 -36.13
C VAL A 711 4.75 4.10 -36.59
N GLY A 712 4.25 5.33 -36.50
CA GLY A 712 5.04 6.53 -36.78
C GLY A 712 6.31 6.61 -35.93
N ASP A 713 6.21 6.25 -34.65
CA ASP A 713 7.33 6.26 -33.70
C ASP A 713 8.39 5.21 -34.08
N CYS A 714 7.98 4.00 -34.49
CA CYS A 714 8.87 2.98 -35.05
C CYS A 714 9.67 3.51 -36.25
N LEU A 715 8.99 4.16 -37.20
CA LEU A 715 9.62 4.67 -38.42
C LEU A 715 10.56 5.85 -38.13
N THR A 716 10.26 6.66 -37.12
CA THR A 716 11.06 7.84 -36.73
C THR A 716 12.27 7.48 -35.85
N CYS A 717 12.17 6.40 -35.07
CA CYS A 717 13.24 5.91 -34.19
C CYS A 717 14.58 5.70 -34.91
N ILE A 718 14.52 5.32 -36.19
CA ILE A 718 15.68 4.93 -37.02
C ILE A 718 16.48 6.14 -37.54
N HIS A 719 16.05 7.37 -37.25
CA HIS A 719 16.69 8.57 -37.78
C HIS A 719 18.22 8.69 -37.52
N PRO A 720 18.85 8.13 -36.45
CA PRO A 720 20.30 8.25 -36.25
C PRO A 720 21.13 7.34 -37.16
N LEU A 721 20.52 6.33 -37.78
CA LEU A 721 21.23 5.35 -38.58
C LEU A 721 21.50 5.88 -40.00
N HIS A 722 22.59 5.41 -40.62
CA HIS A 722 22.94 5.78 -41.99
C HIS A 722 22.17 4.95 -43.03
N ASN A 723 21.90 5.54 -44.20
CA ASN A 723 21.12 4.89 -45.28
C ASN A 723 21.71 3.55 -45.75
N THR A 724 23.02 3.36 -45.64
CA THR A 724 23.73 2.15 -46.11
C THR A 724 23.81 1.05 -45.06
N SER A 725 23.53 1.35 -43.79
CA SER A 725 23.77 0.40 -42.69
C SER A 725 22.56 -0.48 -42.37
N PHE A 726 21.37 -0.17 -42.90
CA PHE A 726 20.17 -0.94 -42.60
C PHE A 726 19.14 -0.93 -43.74
N THR A 727 18.34 -1.99 -43.81
CA THR A 727 17.14 -2.08 -44.64
C THR A 727 15.98 -2.43 -43.72
N LEU A 728 14.94 -1.59 -43.70
CA LEU A 728 13.75 -1.84 -42.88
C LEU A 728 12.73 -2.64 -43.70
N SER A 729 12.23 -3.74 -43.14
CA SER A 729 11.21 -4.57 -43.77
C SER A 729 9.83 -4.08 -43.34
N ILE A 730 9.15 -3.31 -44.19
CA ILE A 730 7.82 -2.78 -43.89
C ILE A 730 6.75 -3.75 -44.38
N PRO A 731 5.82 -4.20 -43.53
CA PRO A 731 4.68 -5.01 -43.95
C PRO A 731 3.83 -4.32 -45.03
N THR A 732 3.51 -5.03 -46.12
CA THR A 732 2.74 -4.49 -47.26
C THR A 732 1.32 -4.05 -46.89
N THR A 733 0.76 -4.59 -45.80
CA THR A 733 -0.52 -4.17 -45.20
C THR A 733 -0.54 -2.68 -44.85
N LEU A 734 0.59 -2.13 -44.41
CA LEU A 734 0.75 -0.71 -44.07
C LEU A 734 0.82 0.19 -45.31
N LEU A 735 1.05 -0.37 -46.51
CA LEU A 735 1.12 0.36 -47.78
C LEU A 735 -0.20 0.36 -48.56
N GLY A 736 -1.27 -0.24 -48.02
CA GLY A 736 -2.62 -0.18 -48.60
C GLY A 736 -2.94 -1.22 -49.68
N LYS A 737 -2.16 -2.32 -49.78
CA LYS A 737 -2.53 -3.50 -50.59
C LYS A 737 -3.42 -4.47 -49.77
N GLN A 738 -4.27 -5.25 -50.46
CA GLN A 738 -5.33 -6.08 -49.87
C GLN A 738 -4.87 -6.98 -48.70
N LEU A 739 -5.76 -7.10 -47.70
CA LEU A 739 -5.61 -7.71 -46.36
C LEU A 739 -5.37 -9.24 -46.30
N LYS A 740 -4.80 -9.88 -47.32
CA LYS A 740 -4.67 -11.36 -47.32
C LYS A 740 -3.28 -11.90 -46.97
N ASP A 741 -2.21 -11.13 -47.17
CA ASP A 741 -0.84 -11.60 -46.89
C ASP A 741 -0.14 -10.66 -45.89
N CYS A 742 -0.17 -10.99 -44.60
CA CYS A 742 0.58 -10.26 -43.57
C CYS A 742 2.11 -10.47 -43.66
N ASP A 743 2.56 -11.43 -44.46
CA ASP A 743 3.95 -11.89 -44.49
C ASP A 743 4.80 -11.22 -45.60
N GLU A 744 4.16 -10.56 -46.58
CA GLU A 744 4.91 -9.82 -47.60
C GLU A 744 5.47 -8.52 -47.03
N THR A 745 6.79 -8.37 -47.07
CA THR A 745 7.50 -7.16 -46.61
C THR A 745 8.20 -6.47 -47.77
N LYS A 746 8.20 -5.13 -47.76
CA LYS A 746 8.94 -4.29 -48.72
C LYS A 746 10.12 -3.63 -48.02
N ILE A 747 11.30 -3.72 -48.63
CA ILE A 747 12.50 -3.01 -48.21
C ILE A 747 12.43 -1.56 -48.68
N MET A 748 12.61 -0.60 -47.77
CA MET A 748 12.55 0.84 -48.08
C MET A 748 13.76 1.60 -47.50
N GLY A 749 14.13 2.69 -48.18
CA GLY A 749 15.22 3.58 -47.76
C GLY A 749 14.80 4.59 -46.69
N LYS A 750 15.76 5.15 -45.94
CA LYS A 750 15.51 6.05 -44.80
C LYS A 750 14.55 7.22 -45.09
N LEU A 751 14.74 7.93 -46.19
CA LEU A 751 13.90 9.09 -46.51
C LEU A 751 12.45 8.67 -46.77
N GLU A 752 12.26 7.56 -47.48
CA GLU A 752 10.93 7.01 -47.76
C GLU A 752 10.25 6.51 -46.47
N VAL A 753 11.01 5.90 -45.56
CA VAL A 753 10.54 5.46 -44.23
C VAL A 753 10.05 6.65 -43.41
N LEU A 754 10.80 7.75 -43.38
CA LEU A 754 10.40 8.97 -42.67
C LEU A 754 9.16 9.62 -43.30
N GLN A 755 9.07 9.65 -44.64
CA GLN A 755 7.90 10.12 -45.39
C GLN A 755 6.67 9.21 -45.23
N LEU A 756 6.86 7.94 -44.90
CA LEU A 756 5.75 7.10 -44.47
C LEU A 756 5.31 7.48 -43.06
N GLY A 757 6.25 7.71 -42.14
CA GLY A 757 5.98 8.16 -40.77
C GLY A 757 5.05 9.37 -40.69
N GLU A 758 5.26 10.40 -41.51
CA GLU A 758 4.35 11.56 -41.55
C GLU A 758 2.90 11.18 -41.88
N LYS A 759 2.68 10.21 -42.79
CA LYS A 759 1.34 9.79 -43.21
C LYS A 759 0.63 9.08 -42.06
N PHE A 760 1.34 8.24 -41.31
CA PHE A 760 0.80 7.55 -40.13
C PHE A 760 0.42 8.54 -39.03
N TYR A 761 1.28 9.50 -38.70
CA TYR A 761 0.95 10.54 -37.73
C TYR A 761 -0.24 11.39 -38.17
N LEU A 762 -0.28 11.83 -39.43
CA LEU A 762 -1.40 12.59 -39.98
C LEU A 762 -2.71 11.80 -39.93
N HIS A 763 -2.66 10.49 -40.17
CA HIS A 763 -3.84 9.63 -40.03
C HIS A 763 -4.31 9.54 -38.57
N GLY A 764 -3.41 9.33 -37.62
CA GLY A 764 -3.73 9.34 -36.19
C GLY A 764 -4.37 10.65 -35.73
N ILE A 765 -3.85 11.80 -36.20
CA ILE A 765 -4.39 13.13 -35.89
C ILE A 765 -5.80 13.34 -36.49
N ARG A 766 -6.12 12.72 -37.63
CA ARG A 766 -7.48 12.78 -38.20
C ARG A 766 -8.49 11.99 -37.38
N LEU A 767 -8.07 10.86 -36.79
CA LEU A 767 -8.94 10.00 -35.97
C LEU A 767 -9.22 10.60 -34.58
N SER A 768 -8.19 11.13 -33.92
CA SER A 768 -8.34 11.80 -32.63
C SER A 768 -8.04 13.29 -32.77
N LYS A 769 -9.02 14.16 -32.46
CA LYS A 769 -8.79 15.62 -32.44
C LYS A 769 -7.64 15.97 -31.47
N SER A 770 -6.48 16.25 -32.05
CA SER A 770 -5.29 16.93 -31.52
C SER A 770 -4.79 16.49 -30.14
N THR A 771 -4.08 15.36 -30.04
CA THR A 771 -3.19 15.11 -28.90
C THR A 771 -1.86 15.85 -29.13
N ALA A 772 -1.44 16.67 -28.18
CA ALA A 772 -0.20 17.47 -28.28
C ALA A 772 1.06 16.60 -28.53
N THR A 773 1.09 15.37 -28.03
CA THR A 773 2.20 14.40 -28.22
C THR A 773 2.35 13.93 -29.66
N MET A 774 1.25 13.63 -30.36
CA MET A 774 1.32 13.21 -31.77
C MET A 774 1.80 14.35 -32.67
N LEU A 775 1.36 15.58 -32.39
CA LEU A 775 1.85 16.77 -33.10
C LEU A 775 3.34 16.99 -32.84
N TYR A 776 3.79 16.78 -31.61
CA TYR A 776 5.22 16.80 -31.27
C TYR A 776 6.01 15.78 -32.09
N ASN A 777 5.57 14.51 -32.13
CA ASN A 777 6.24 13.45 -32.88
C ASN A 777 6.27 13.75 -34.39
N LEU A 778 5.17 14.28 -34.95
CA LEU A 778 5.11 14.72 -36.35
C LEU A 778 6.10 15.86 -36.63
N GLY A 779 6.18 16.86 -35.75
CA GLY A 779 7.14 17.97 -35.84
C GLY A 779 8.58 17.48 -35.85
N MET A 780 8.93 16.54 -34.96
CA MET A 780 10.25 15.90 -34.94
C MET A 780 10.52 15.07 -36.18
N ASN A 781 9.53 14.32 -36.69
CA ASN A 781 9.67 13.57 -37.95
C ASN A 781 10.04 14.51 -39.13
N TYR A 782 9.36 15.65 -39.29
CA TYR A 782 9.72 16.64 -40.31
C TYR A 782 11.15 17.18 -40.15
N PHE A 783 11.60 17.38 -38.91
CA PHE A 783 12.98 17.82 -38.65
C PHE A 783 14.01 16.74 -39.01
N HIS A 784 13.71 15.47 -38.75
CA HIS A 784 14.57 14.35 -39.15
C HIS A 784 14.58 14.14 -40.68
N GLN A 785 13.45 14.37 -41.35
CA GLN A 785 13.40 14.42 -42.82
C GLN A 785 14.28 15.53 -43.37
N ALA A 786 14.22 16.74 -42.78
CA ALA A 786 15.06 17.87 -43.19
C ALA A 786 16.56 17.55 -43.10
N LYS A 787 16.99 16.88 -42.02
CA LYS A 787 18.39 16.45 -41.84
C LYS A 787 18.84 15.36 -42.83
N SER A 788 17.91 14.54 -43.32
CA SER A 788 18.22 13.43 -44.23
C SER A 788 18.10 13.82 -45.70
N CYS A 789 17.59 15.02 -45.99
CA CYS A 789 17.42 15.53 -47.34
C CYS A 789 18.74 16.14 -47.84
N GLY A 790 19.21 15.71 -49.01
CA GLY A 790 20.41 16.29 -49.65
C GLY A 790 20.18 17.64 -50.35
N ASP A 791 18.91 18.08 -50.46
CA ASP A 791 18.52 19.35 -51.07
C ASP A 791 18.20 20.39 -49.99
N ASP A 792 19.05 21.42 -49.90
CA ASP A 792 18.98 22.49 -48.89
C ASP A 792 17.65 23.26 -48.91
N ASN A 793 17.05 23.48 -50.09
CA ASN A 793 15.81 24.24 -50.19
C ASN A 793 14.63 23.44 -49.62
N LYS A 794 14.58 22.13 -49.91
CA LYS A 794 13.59 21.22 -49.33
C LYS A 794 13.82 21.05 -47.83
N ALA A 795 15.07 20.97 -47.38
CA ALA A 795 15.41 20.89 -45.96
C ALA A 795 14.90 22.11 -45.18
N LYS A 796 15.11 23.33 -45.70
CA LYS A 796 14.58 24.58 -45.10
C LYS A 796 13.05 24.59 -45.04
N LEU A 797 12.37 24.16 -46.11
CA LEU A 797 10.91 24.05 -46.14
C LEU A 797 10.39 23.06 -45.07
N LEU A 798 10.99 21.88 -44.97
CA LEU A 798 10.63 20.87 -43.98
C LEU A 798 10.89 21.35 -42.54
N ALA A 799 12.01 22.05 -42.31
CA ALA A 799 12.30 22.67 -41.02
C ALA A 799 11.28 23.75 -40.65
N SER A 800 10.82 24.55 -41.61
CA SER A 800 9.76 25.55 -41.37
C SER A 800 8.41 24.88 -41.00
N LYS A 801 8.04 23.80 -41.70
CA LYS A 801 6.85 22.99 -41.36
C LYS A 801 6.96 22.40 -39.95
N SER A 802 8.13 21.92 -39.58
CA SER A 802 8.41 21.41 -38.23
C SER A 802 8.14 22.47 -37.16
N VAL A 803 8.61 23.71 -37.37
CA VAL A 803 8.35 24.84 -36.45
C VAL A 803 6.86 25.15 -36.32
N GLU A 804 6.11 25.17 -37.42
CA GLU A 804 4.66 25.43 -37.39
C GLU A 804 3.91 24.35 -36.60
N VAL A 805 4.19 23.07 -36.87
CA VAL A 805 3.55 21.94 -36.18
C VAL A 805 3.90 21.93 -34.69
N LEU A 806 5.14 22.23 -34.32
CA LEU A 806 5.55 22.30 -32.91
C LEU A 806 4.88 23.47 -32.17
N LYS A 807 4.68 24.63 -32.82
CA LYS A 807 3.88 25.72 -32.24
C LYS A 807 2.43 25.32 -31.99
N ILE A 808 1.83 24.55 -32.90
CA ILE A 808 0.48 24.00 -32.71
C ILE A 808 0.47 22.97 -31.57
N SER A 809 1.49 22.12 -31.45
CA SER A 809 1.64 21.21 -30.29
C SER A 809 1.63 21.98 -28.97
N ILE A 810 2.38 23.08 -28.89
CA ILE A 810 2.48 23.93 -27.70
C ILE A 810 1.16 24.64 -27.39
N SER A 811 0.40 25.09 -28.40
CA SER A 811 -0.91 25.71 -28.16
C SER A 811 -1.92 24.73 -27.54
N HIS A 812 -1.85 23.45 -27.91
CA HIS A 812 -2.66 22.38 -27.30
C HIS A 812 -2.10 21.87 -25.96
N GLY A 813 -0.79 22.01 -25.71
CA GLY A 813 -0.09 21.42 -24.57
C GLY A 813 0.97 22.34 -23.97
N SER A 814 0.57 23.55 -23.54
CA SER A 814 1.50 24.61 -23.12
C SER A 814 2.39 24.26 -21.92
N LYS A 815 1.94 23.31 -21.09
CA LYS A 815 2.67 22.82 -19.91
C LYS A 815 3.70 21.74 -20.22
N ASN A 816 3.79 21.23 -21.45
CA ASN A 816 4.73 20.15 -21.78
C ASN A 816 6.14 20.71 -22.09
N PRO A 817 7.15 20.48 -21.23
CA PRO A 817 8.50 21.02 -21.43
C PRO A 817 9.20 20.40 -22.67
N ILE A 818 8.87 19.16 -23.01
CA ILE A 818 9.52 18.42 -24.11
C ILE A 818 9.25 19.10 -25.47
N SER A 819 8.02 19.58 -25.68
CA SER A 819 7.65 20.30 -26.91
C SER A 819 8.37 21.63 -27.03
N TRP A 820 8.51 22.38 -25.94
CA TRP A 820 9.29 23.63 -25.90
C TRP A 820 10.76 23.39 -26.21
N ASN A 821 11.38 22.42 -25.54
CA ASN A 821 12.78 22.08 -25.79
C ASN A 821 13.02 21.67 -27.26
N ALA A 822 12.14 20.85 -27.85
CA ALA A 822 12.25 20.47 -29.25
C ALA A 822 12.09 21.65 -30.21
N LEU A 823 11.13 22.55 -29.97
CA LEU A 823 11.00 23.78 -30.76
C LEU A 823 12.29 24.60 -30.69
N GLY A 824 12.91 24.69 -29.51
CA GLY A 824 14.21 25.34 -29.33
C GLY A 824 15.31 24.71 -30.17
N VAL A 825 15.42 23.38 -30.19
CA VAL A 825 16.41 22.65 -31.01
C VAL A 825 16.19 22.88 -32.51
N VAL A 826 14.94 22.85 -32.97
CA VAL A 826 14.63 23.09 -34.40
C VAL A 826 14.97 24.53 -34.78
N CYS A 827 14.67 25.51 -33.92
CA CYS A 827 14.98 26.92 -34.16
C CYS A 827 16.48 27.22 -34.14
N ALA A 828 17.25 26.52 -33.30
CA ALA A 828 18.71 26.62 -33.23
C ALA A 828 19.43 25.90 -34.39
N SER A 829 18.72 25.12 -35.19
CA SER A 829 19.32 24.42 -36.34
C SER A 829 19.80 25.38 -37.43
N THR A 830 20.77 24.94 -38.22
CA THR A 830 21.35 25.69 -39.35
C THR A 830 20.31 26.07 -40.41
N TYR A 831 19.17 25.38 -40.47
CA TYR A 831 18.10 25.60 -41.45
C TYR A 831 17.19 26.79 -41.11
N VAL A 832 16.91 27.02 -39.80
CA VAL A 832 15.96 28.05 -39.34
C VAL A 832 16.69 29.28 -38.77
N GLN A 833 17.74 29.06 -37.99
CA GLN A 833 18.59 30.11 -37.40
C GLN A 833 17.84 31.20 -36.59
N ASN A 834 16.74 30.84 -35.91
CA ASN A 834 16.05 31.76 -35.00
C ASN A 834 16.49 31.53 -33.55
N LEU A 835 17.64 32.11 -33.21
CA LEU A 835 18.36 31.86 -31.96
C LEU A 835 17.67 32.48 -30.74
N GLN A 836 17.03 33.65 -30.91
CA GLN A 836 16.28 34.31 -29.84
C GLN A 836 15.07 33.48 -29.42
N LEU A 837 14.32 32.97 -30.40
CA LEU A 837 13.22 32.07 -30.13
C LEU A 837 13.71 30.77 -29.49
N ALA A 838 14.86 30.23 -29.95
CA ALA A 838 15.45 29.05 -29.35
C ALA A 838 15.79 29.25 -27.87
N GLN A 839 16.43 30.38 -27.52
CA GLN A 839 16.75 30.74 -26.14
C GLN A 839 15.47 30.83 -25.29
N HIS A 840 14.44 31.51 -25.79
CA HIS A 840 13.15 31.61 -25.09
C HIS A 840 12.53 30.22 -24.84
N CYS A 841 12.57 29.34 -25.83
CA CYS A 841 12.03 27.99 -25.72
C CYS A 841 12.80 27.13 -24.69
N PHE A 842 14.13 27.24 -24.63
CA PHE A 842 14.91 26.53 -23.61
C PHE A 842 14.64 27.05 -22.20
N ILE A 843 14.59 28.38 -22.02
CA ILE A 843 14.31 28.99 -20.71
C ILE A 843 12.89 28.63 -20.24
N THR A 844 11.90 28.69 -21.12
CA THR A 844 10.52 28.29 -20.78
C THR A 844 10.44 26.80 -20.43
N SER A 845 11.13 25.92 -21.15
CA SER A 845 11.24 24.50 -20.80
C SER A 845 11.83 24.30 -19.40
N ILE A 846 12.87 25.06 -19.02
CA ILE A 846 13.50 25.00 -17.69
C ILE A 846 12.57 25.54 -16.61
N ASN A 847 11.82 26.62 -16.90
CA ASN A 847 10.87 27.19 -15.95
C ASN A 847 9.67 26.26 -15.69
N LEU A 848 9.27 25.46 -16.69
CA LEU A 848 8.25 24.42 -16.53
C LEU A 848 8.78 23.21 -15.74
N GLU A 849 10.04 22.83 -15.98
CA GLU A 849 10.69 21.70 -15.34
C GLU A 849 12.13 22.07 -14.93
N SER A 850 12.32 22.39 -13.66
CA SER A 850 13.63 22.83 -13.14
C SER A 850 14.72 21.77 -13.29
N ASN A 851 14.33 20.49 -13.26
CA ASN A 851 15.22 19.33 -13.30
C ASN A 851 15.56 18.88 -14.74
N ASN A 852 15.30 19.72 -15.75
CA ASN A 852 15.49 19.33 -17.15
C ASN A 852 16.94 19.52 -17.63
N CYS A 853 17.76 18.47 -17.47
CA CYS A 853 19.18 18.47 -17.88
C CYS A 853 19.38 18.68 -19.39
N ARG A 854 18.42 18.21 -20.22
CA ARG A 854 18.47 18.32 -21.68
C ARG A 854 18.33 19.78 -22.11
N ALA A 855 17.36 20.50 -21.55
CA ALA A 855 17.15 21.91 -21.84
C ALA A 855 18.35 22.77 -21.39
N TRP A 856 18.90 22.52 -20.20
CA TRP A 856 20.13 23.18 -19.74
C TRP A 856 21.34 22.92 -20.65
N SER A 857 21.52 21.69 -21.11
CA SER A 857 22.63 21.35 -22.01
C SER A 857 22.45 21.98 -23.40
N ASN A 858 21.23 22.02 -23.92
CA ASN A 858 20.92 22.69 -25.19
C ASN A 858 21.16 24.21 -25.08
N LEU A 859 20.78 24.83 -23.96
CA LEU A 859 21.05 26.23 -23.68
C LEU A 859 22.55 26.51 -23.57
N GLY A 860 23.30 25.62 -22.89
CA GLY A 860 24.76 25.69 -22.82
C GLY A 860 25.43 25.62 -24.19
N MET A 861 24.95 24.73 -25.06
CA MET A 861 25.43 24.61 -26.43
C MET A 861 25.11 25.87 -27.26
N LEU A 862 23.92 26.44 -27.11
CA LEU A 862 23.53 27.70 -27.76
C LEU A 862 24.49 28.84 -27.36
N TYR A 863 24.82 28.95 -26.07
CA TYR A 863 25.80 29.95 -25.60
C TYR A 863 27.21 29.68 -26.13
N LEU A 864 27.60 28.41 -26.22
CA LEU A 864 28.90 28.03 -26.78
C LEU A 864 29.02 28.40 -28.27
N GLN A 865 27.96 28.22 -29.06
CA GLN A 865 27.91 28.63 -30.47
C GLN A 865 28.10 30.15 -30.67
N HIS A 866 27.81 30.95 -29.65
CA HIS A 866 28.00 32.40 -29.65
C HIS A 866 29.21 32.86 -28.83
N ASN A 867 30.14 31.95 -28.54
CA ASN A 867 31.36 32.22 -27.77
C ASN A 867 31.11 32.81 -26.37
N HIS A 868 29.92 32.61 -25.78
CA HIS A 868 29.63 32.97 -24.39
C HIS A 868 30.03 31.84 -23.45
N VAL A 869 31.35 31.60 -23.35
CA VAL A 869 31.94 30.44 -22.67
C VAL A 869 31.55 30.38 -21.18
N GLU A 870 31.52 31.50 -20.47
CA GLU A 870 31.16 31.53 -19.04
C GLU A 870 29.70 31.09 -18.79
N MET A 871 28.77 31.54 -19.63
CA MET A 871 27.36 31.20 -19.51
C MET A 871 27.12 29.74 -19.92
N ALA A 872 27.83 29.27 -20.94
CA ALA A 872 27.83 27.87 -21.33
C ALA A 872 28.34 26.97 -20.19
N HIS A 873 29.47 27.34 -19.56
CA HIS A 873 30.02 26.61 -18.42
C HIS A 873 29.02 26.53 -17.26
N LYS A 874 28.36 27.64 -16.91
CA LYS A 874 27.31 27.67 -15.88
C LYS A 874 26.15 26.72 -16.22
N ALA A 875 25.65 26.77 -17.44
CA ALA A 875 24.54 25.93 -17.89
C ALA A 875 24.88 24.42 -17.83
N PHE A 876 26.05 24.03 -18.33
CA PHE A 876 26.50 22.63 -18.26
C PHE A 876 26.79 22.18 -16.83
N LYS A 877 27.35 23.05 -15.97
CA LYS A 877 27.58 22.75 -14.55
C LYS A 877 26.27 22.50 -13.80
N VAL A 878 25.23 23.29 -14.09
CA VAL A 878 23.88 23.03 -13.53
C VAL A 878 23.34 21.69 -14.05
N ALA A 879 23.47 21.40 -15.35
CA ALA A 879 23.04 20.11 -15.90
C ALA A 879 23.75 18.92 -15.23
N GLN A 880 25.06 19.01 -14.97
CA GLN A 880 25.83 17.98 -14.24
C GLN A 880 25.35 17.81 -12.80
N SER A 881 25.01 18.91 -12.12
CA SER A 881 24.51 18.84 -10.74
C SER A 881 23.13 18.21 -10.63
N LEU A 882 22.31 18.32 -11.68
CA LEU A 882 20.99 17.70 -11.74
C LEU A 882 21.09 16.21 -12.09
N ASP A 883 21.90 15.85 -13.09
CA ASP A 883 22.14 14.46 -13.48
C ASP A 883 23.60 14.25 -13.94
N PRO A 884 24.47 13.72 -13.06
CA PRO A 884 25.86 13.40 -13.42
C PRO A 884 26.00 12.29 -14.46
N SER A 885 24.99 11.43 -14.64
CA SER A 885 25.03 10.34 -15.62
C SER A 885 24.75 10.84 -17.04
N PHE A 886 24.23 12.06 -17.19
CA PHE A 886 23.87 12.62 -18.48
C PHE A 886 25.09 13.04 -19.29
N CYS A 887 25.49 12.18 -20.23
CA CYS A 887 26.68 12.31 -21.07
C CYS A 887 26.83 13.69 -21.76
N ASN A 888 25.77 14.27 -22.33
CA ASN A 888 25.86 15.52 -23.10
C ASN A 888 26.36 16.72 -22.27
N SER A 889 26.12 16.71 -20.96
CA SER A 889 26.61 17.78 -20.07
C SER A 889 28.14 17.77 -19.96
N TRP A 890 28.74 16.58 -19.84
CA TRP A 890 30.18 16.36 -19.85
C TRP A 890 30.81 16.66 -21.20
N ILE A 891 30.14 16.30 -22.30
CA ILE A 891 30.58 16.65 -23.66
C ILE A 891 30.65 18.17 -23.84
N GLY A 892 29.65 18.90 -23.32
CA GLY A 892 29.64 20.36 -23.34
C GLY A 892 30.83 20.97 -22.60
N GLN A 893 31.14 20.46 -21.40
CA GLN A 893 32.34 20.88 -20.65
C GLN A 893 33.63 20.50 -21.36
N ALA A 894 33.70 19.30 -21.95
CA ALA A 894 34.86 18.85 -22.72
C ALA A 894 35.10 19.75 -23.95
N ALA A 895 34.04 20.19 -24.62
CA ALA A 895 34.13 21.14 -25.73
C ALA A 895 34.65 22.52 -25.26
N ILE A 896 34.17 23.01 -24.11
CA ILE A 896 34.69 24.25 -23.49
C ILE A 896 36.18 24.11 -23.16
N ALA A 897 36.57 23.02 -22.49
CA ALA A 897 37.96 22.75 -22.16
C ALA A 897 38.85 22.66 -23.41
N GLY A 898 38.33 22.05 -24.48
CA GLY A 898 38.99 21.96 -25.79
C GLY A 898 39.18 23.33 -26.45
N MET A 899 38.19 24.22 -26.38
CA MET A 899 38.29 25.59 -26.91
C MET A 899 39.32 26.43 -26.15
N ILE A 900 39.43 26.22 -24.84
CA ILE A 900 40.43 26.90 -23.98
C ILE A 900 41.83 26.30 -24.18
N GLY A 901 41.92 25.06 -24.67
CA GLY A 901 43.18 24.31 -24.78
C GLY A 901 43.63 23.66 -23.47
N SER A 902 42.70 23.39 -22.56
CA SER A 902 42.99 22.69 -21.29
C SER A 902 43.28 21.21 -21.54
N ASN A 903 44.27 20.66 -20.81
CA ASN A 903 44.59 19.23 -20.85
C ASN A 903 43.44 18.36 -20.31
N GLU A 904 42.57 18.91 -19.46
CA GLU A 904 41.39 18.23 -18.91
C GLU A 904 40.39 17.80 -19.98
N ALA A 905 40.42 18.42 -21.17
CA ALA A 905 39.52 18.08 -22.27
C ALA A 905 39.58 16.59 -22.64
N MET A 906 40.77 15.99 -22.60
CA MET A 906 40.96 14.57 -22.91
C MET A 906 40.24 13.67 -21.90
N ASP A 907 40.39 13.97 -20.61
CA ASP A 907 39.79 13.21 -19.52
C ASP A 907 38.26 13.36 -19.52
N LEU A 908 37.74 14.56 -19.78
CA LEU A 908 36.30 14.82 -19.88
C LEU A 908 35.68 14.06 -21.06
N PHE A 909 36.34 14.04 -22.23
CA PHE A 909 35.87 13.24 -23.35
C PHE A 909 35.94 11.74 -23.05
N ARG A 910 37.02 11.25 -22.44
CA ARG A 910 37.13 9.85 -22.03
C ARG A 910 36.00 9.46 -21.07
N HIS A 911 35.80 10.24 -20.01
CA HIS A 911 34.73 10.02 -19.05
C HIS A 911 33.34 10.01 -19.72
N SER A 912 33.10 10.93 -20.67
CA SER A 912 31.84 10.94 -21.42
C SER A 912 31.61 9.67 -22.24
N THR A 913 32.67 9.04 -22.79
CA THR A 913 32.56 7.75 -23.48
C THR A 913 32.36 6.56 -22.55
N GLU A 914 32.79 6.66 -21.28
CA GLU A 914 32.54 5.64 -20.24
C GLU A 914 31.09 5.68 -19.76
N LEU A 915 30.46 6.87 -19.71
CA LEU A 915 29.06 7.02 -19.34
C LEU A 915 28.09 6.44 -20.39
N GLY A 916 28.45 6.51 -21.67
CA GLY A 916 27.66 5.96 -22.76
C GLY A 916 28.20 6.32 -24.14
N LEU A 917 27.72 5.61 -25.17
CA LEU A 917 28.13 5.87 -26.54
C LEU A 917 27.45 7.13 -27.07
N HIS A 918 28.21 8.22 -27.16
CA HIS A 918 27.79 9.43 -27.86
C HIS A 918 28.74 9.75 -29.02
N MET A 919 28.18 10.06 -30.20
CA MET A 919 28.96 10.29 -31.42
C MET A 919 29.97 11.44 -31.27
N GLN A 920 29.55 12.54 -30.63
CA GLN A 920 30.42 13.68 -30.39
C GLN A 920 31.53 13.37 -29.39
N ALA A 921 31.26 12.55 -28.37
CA ALA A 921 32.27 12.14 -27.39
C ALA A 921 33.33 11.26 -28.05
N ALA A 922 32.89 10.28 -28.84
CA ALA A 922 33.76 9.39 -29.61
C ALA A 922 34.69 10.17 -30.55
N CYS A 923 34.13 11.12 -31.32
CA CYS A 923 34.93 11.96 -32.22
C CYS A 923 35.87 12.90 -31.45
N GLY A 924 35.40 13.54 -30.36
CA GLY A 924 36.19 14.46 -29.53
C GLY A 924 37.37 13.77 -28.84
N TYR A 925 37.14 12.61 -28.21
CA TYR A 925 38.20 11.81 -27.60
C TYR A 925 39.25 11.40 -28.62
N SER A 926 38.80 10.84 -29.76
CA SER A 926 39.71 10.37 -30.82
C SER A 926 40.50 11.51 -31.45
N SER A 927 39.89 12.68 -31.61
CA SER A 927 40.59 13.89 -32.07
C SER A 927 41.67 14.31 -31.09
N ARG A 928 41.40 14.26 -29.78
CA ARG A 928 42.40 14.61 -28.78
C ARG A 928 43.55 13.60 -28.73
N VAL A 929 43.28 12.31 -28.92
CA VAL A 929 44.32 11.28 -29.07
C VAL A 929 45.18 11.55 -30.31
N CYS A 930 44.58 11.82 -31.47
CA CYS A 930 45.32 12.17 -32.68
C CYS A 930 46.17 13.45 -32.50
N ASN A 931 45.64 14.48 -31.84
CA ASN A 931 46.39 15.70 -31.56
C ASN A 931 47.58 15.45 -30.61
N LEU A 932 47.38 14.61 -29.58
CA LEU A 932 48.47 14.22 -28.68
C LEU A 932 49.58 13.45 -29.42
N LEU A 933 49.21 12.55 -30.34
CA LEU A 933 50.16 11.85 -31.21
C LEU A 933 50.92 12.80 -32.14
N TYR A 934 50.30 13.89 -32.56
CA TYR A 934 50.92 14.89 -33.42
C TYR A 934 51.83 15.86 -32.65
N GLU A 935 51.45 16.26 -31.45
CA GLU A 935 52.19 17.21 -30.60
C GLU A 935 53.44 16.57 -29.97
N CYS A 936 53.35 15.33 -29.48
CA CYS A 936 54.46 14.65 -28.82
C CYS A 936 55.43 14.02 -29.83
N LYS A 937 56.54 14.72 -30.11
CA LYS A 937 57.67 14.16 -30.87
C LYS A 937 58.46 13.13 -30.05
N ASP A 938 58.56 13.34 -28.74
CA ASP A 938 59.22 12.44 -27.80
C ASP A 938 58.21 11.51 -27.13
N ARG A 939 58.24 10.22 -27.51
CA ARG A 939 57.34 9.18 -26.96
C ARG A 939 57.61 8.87 -25.47
N SER A 940 58.66 9.45 -24.89
CA SER A 940 58.98 9.38 -23.45
C SER A 940 58.26 10.44 -22.61
N ASP A 941 57.55 11.39 -23.24
CA ASP A 941 56.80 12.42 -22.52
C ASP A 941 55.81 11.80 -21.53
N LYS A 942 55.75 12.37 -20.32
CA LYS A 942 54.88 11.87 -19.24
C LYS A 942 53.41 11.82 -19.69
N ASN A 943 52.94 12.86 -20.38
CA ASN A 943 51.56 12.93 -20.88
C ASN A 943 51.27 11.85 -21.94
N TYR A 944 52.24 11.54 -22.80
CA TYR A 944 52.12 10.48 -23.79
C TYR A 944 52.05 9.11 -23.12
N VAL A 945 52.99 8.83 -22.20
CA VAL A 945 53.05 7.55 -21.48
C VAL A 945 51.79 7.33 -20.64
N GLU A 946 51.29 8.36 -19.96
CA GLU A 946 50.08 8.23 -19.15
C GLU A 946 48.83 7.99 -20.01
N ASN A 947 48.61 8.78 -21.05
CA ASN A 947 47.37 8.72 -21.82
C ASN A 947 47.34 7.63 -22.90
N ILE A 948 48.49 7.32 -23.49
CA ILE A 948 48.57 6.37 -24.61
C ILE A 948 48.96 4.99 -24.11
N HIS A 949 50.05 4.87 -23.36
CA HIS A 949 50.53 3.57 -22.88
C HIS A 949 49.75 3.05 -21.67
N LYS A 950 49.66 3.81 -20.58
CA LYS A 950 48.99 3.30 -19.36
C LYS A 950 47.48 3.12 -19.54
N LEU A 951 46.83 4.00 -20.32
CA LEU A 951 45.39 3.98 -20.54
C LEU A 951 44.96 3.33 -21.86
N ASN A 952 45.89 2.75 -22.64
CA ASN A 952 45.60 2.14 -23.95
C ASN A 952 44.79 3.05 -24.90
N GLY A 953 45.09 4.35 -24.89
CA GLY A 953 44.25 5.39 -25.51
C GLY A 953 44.01 5.20 -27.01
N ILE A 954 44.97 4.65 -27.75
CA ILE A 954 44.83 4.37 -29.19
C ILE A 954 43.74 3.31 -29.41
N SER A 955 43.82 2.18 -28.71
CA SER A 955 42.85 1.09 -28.86
C SER A 955 41.42 1.53 -28.49
N ALA A 956 41.29 2.31 -27.40
CA ALA A 956 40.02 2.88 -26.98
C ALA A 956 39.46 3.83 -28.06
N ALA A 957 40.30 4.72 -28.61
CA ALA A 957 39.91 5.63 -29.67
C ALA A 957 39.50 4.90 -30.96
N VAL A 958 40.22 3.84 -31.36
CA VAL A 958 39.85 3.00 -32.53
C VAL A 958 38.46 2.41 -32.36
N VAL A 959 38.15 1.82 -31.20
CA VAL A 959 36.83 1.22 -30.95
C VAL A 959 35.73 2.29 -31.05
N GLN A 960 35.90 3.42 -30.36
CA GLN A 960 34.90 4.50 -30.35
C GLN A 960 34.70 5.12 -31.74
N LEU A 961 35.79 5.42 -32.44
CA LEU A 961 35.75 6.05 -33.76
C LEU A 961 35.28 5.10 -34.85
N SER A 962 35.54 3.79 -34.74
CA SER A 962 34.98 2.79 -35.66
C SER A 962 33.45 2.81 -35.64
N LYS A 963 32.88 2.93 -34.45
CA LYS A 963 31.42 3.03 -34.25
C LYS A 963 30.87 4.35 -34.78
N TYR A 964 31.60 5.45 -34.59
CA TYR A 964 31.26 6.74 -35.20
C TYR A 964 31.22 6.65 -36.74
N CYS A 965 32.25 6.06 -37.36
CA CYS A 965 32.33 5.93 -38.81
C CYS A 965 31.23 5.03 -39.40
N GLN A 966 30.76 4.03 -38.65
CA GLN A 966 29.61 3.21 -39.05
C GLN A 966 28.31 4.04 -39.16
N ARG A 967 28.08 4.98 -38.22
CA ARG A 967 26.88 5.85 -38.23
C ARG A 967 27.04 7.02 -39.19
N ASN A 968 28.26 7.53 -39.38
CA ASN A 968 28.57 8.67 -40.25
C ASN A 968 29.63 8.31 -41.31
N PRO A 969 29.33 7.41 -42.27
CA PRO A 969 30.30 7.00 -43.30
C PRO A 969 30.56 8.08 -44.36
N ALA A 970 29.79 9.17 -44.36
CA ALA A 970 29.94 10.27 -45.31
C ALA A 970 31.00 11.30 -44.91
N CYS A 971 31.68 11.16 -43.76
CA CYS A 971 32.63 12.15 -43.26
C CYS A 971 34.10 11.70 -43.50
N PRO A 972 34.81 12.24 -44.52
CA PRO A 972 36.17 11.78 -44.85
C PRO A 972 37.18 12.03 -43.73
N HIS A 973 37.01 13.11 -42.97
CA HIS A 973 37.93 13.47 -41.88
C HIS A 973 37.96 12.41 -40.78
N SER A 974 36.78 11.95 -40.33
CA SER A 974 36.67 10.91 -39.30
C SER A 974 37.23 9.56 -39.75
N ILE A 975 37.01 9.19 -41.01
CA ILE A 975 37.55 7.97 -41.60
C ILE A 975 39.07 8.05 -41.70
N THR A 976 39.61 9.21 -42.07
CA THR A 976 41.06 9.46 -42.11
C THR A 976 41.69 9.34 -40.72
N MET A 977 41.04 9.88 -39.68
CA MET A 977 41.48 9.72 -38.30
C MET A 977 41.46 8.25 -37.85
N LEU A 978 40.41 7.50 -38.23
CA LEU A 978 40.32 6.07 -37.91
C LEU A 978 41.43 5.28 -38.60
N ALA A 979 41.68 5.56 -39.88
CA ALA A 979 42.74 4.92 -40.65
C ALA A 979 44.12 5.21 -40.04
N TYR A 980 44.35 6.43 -39.56
CA TYR A 980 45.59 6.81 -38.86
C TYR A 980 45.76 6.07 -37.54
N LEU A 981 44.72 6.00 -36.70
CA LEU A 981 44.78 5.27 -35.45
C LEU A 981 44.96 3.76 -35.67
N LEU A 982 44.37 3.21 -36.74
CA LEU A 982 44.57 1.82 -37.14
C LEU A 982 46.01 1.56 -37.61
N GLU A 983 46.61 2.50 -38.33
CA GLU A 983 48.02 2.45 -38.73
C GLU A 983 48.94 2.41 -37.51
N GLU A 984 48.74 3.31 -36.54
CA GLU A 984 49.52 3.32 -35.28
C GLU A 984 49.30 2.06 -34.43
N SER A 985 48.13 1.42 -34.54
CA SER A 985 47.86 0.14 -33.87
C SER A 985 48.47 -1.09 -34.58
N GLY A 986 49.02 -0.92 -35.79
CA GLY A 986 49.57 -2.01 -36.61
C GLY A 986 48.54 -2.79 -37.44
N LEU A 987 47.30 -2.34 -37.53
CA LEU A 987 46.22 -2.97 -38.30
C LEU A 987 46.18 -2.47 -39.75
N PHE A 988 47.29 -2.66 -40.47
CA PHE A 988 47.52 -2.03 -41.78
C PHE A 988 46.51 -2.38 -42.88
N PRO A 989 46.01 -3.63 -43.02
CA PRO A 989 45.02 -3.95 -44.07
C PRO A 989 43.67 -3.24 -43.87
N LEU A 990 43.24 -3.05 -42.62
CA LEU A 990 42.03 -2.29 -42.30
C LEU A 990 42.26 -0.80 -42.54
N SER A 991 43.42 -0.28 -42.14
CA SER A 991 43.82 1.10 -42.42
C SER A 991 43.80 1.41 -43.92
N GLU A 992 44.34 0.53 -44.77
CA GLU A 992 44.30 0.66 -46.23
C GLU A 992 42.87 0.83 -46.75
N LYS A 993 41.94 -0.02 -46.29
CA LYS A 993 40.53 0.04 -46.69
C LYS A 993 39.90 1.39 -46.33
N TYR A 994 40.13 1.89 -45.12
CA TYR A 994 39.56 3.16 -44.69
C TYR A 994 40.21 4.37 -45.37
N TYR A 995 41.53 4.38 -45.58
CA TYR A 995 42.18 5.43 -46.38
C TYR A 995 41.66 5.47 -47.81
N TYR A 996 41.48 4.30 -48.45
CA TYR A 996 40.87 4.23 -49.77
C TYR A 996 39.44 4.79 -49.77
N GLN A 997 38.60 4.41 -48.79
CA GLN A 997 37.25 4.96 -48.66
C GLN A 997 37.27 6.48 -48.49
N ALA A 998 38.13 7.03 -47.63
CA ALA A 998 38.27 8.47 -47.45
C ALA A 998 38.70 9.18 -48.75
N LEU A 999 39.65 8.60 -49.49
CA LEU A 999 40.10 9.11 -50.79
C LEU A 999 38.94 9.18 -51.80
N THR A 1000 38.16 8.09 -51.93
CA THR A 1000 37.04 8.04 -52.88
C THR A 1000 35.97 9.09 -52.57
N LEU A 1001 35.67 9.33 -51.29
CA LEU A 1001 34.72 10.36 -50.87
C LEU A 1001 35.24 11.77 -51.20
N LEU A 1002 36.50 12.07 -50.88
CA LEU A 1002 37.11 13.37 -51.21
C LEU A 1002 37.18 13.62 -52.72
N GLN A 1003 37.42 12.58 -53.53
CA GLN A 1003 37.40 12.68 -54.99
C GLN A 1003 36.00 12.93 -55.55
N SER A 1004 34.95 12.39 -54.91
CA SER A 1004 33.57 12.68 -55.29
C SER A 1004 33.18 14.12 -54.98
N GLU A 1005 33.57 14.65 -53.81
CA GLU A 1005 33.30 16.05 -53.42
C GLU A 1005 33.98 17.07 -54.35
N LEU A 1006 35.14 16.71 -54.92
CA LEU A 1006 35.91 17.50 -55.90
C LEU A 1006 35.12 17.86 -57.15
N THR A 1007 34.12 17.04 -57.53
CA THR A 1007 33.34 17.26 -58.76
C THR A 1007 32.22 18.31 -58.59
N ASP A 1008 31.81 18.61 -57.34
CA ASP A 1008 30.64 19.44 -57.07
C ASP A 1008 30.98 20.88 -56.63
N VAL A 1009 32.08 21.15 -55.92
CA VAL A 1009 32.51 22.51 -55.51
C VAL A 1009 34.03 22.55 -55.25
N LYS A 1010 34.65 23.75 -55.39
CA LYS A 1010 36.01 24.20 -54.99
C LYS A 1010 36.62 23.53 -53.74
N THR A 1011 36.96 22.26 -53.78
CA THR A 1011 37.75 21.59 -52.74
C THR A 1011 39.23 21.90 -52.94
N ASP A 1012 39.94 22.20 -51.86
CA ASP A 1012 41.39 22.39 -51.90
C ASP A 1012 42.09 21.12 -52.41
N ASP A 1013 42.71 21.16 -53.59
CA ASP A 1013 43.55 20.08 -54.16
C ASP A 1013 44.54 19.51 -53.11
N LYS A 1014 45.00 20.37 -52.19
CA LYS A 1014 45.89 20.03 -51.07
C LYS A 1014 45.35 18.93 -50.15
N LYS A 1015 44.03 18.87 -49.90
CA LYS A 1015 43.44 17.85 -49.00
C LYS A 1015 43.43 16.47 -49.65
N VAL A 1016 43.11 16.43 -50.95
CA VAL A 1016 43.10 15.20 -51.75
C VAL A 1016 44.53 14.70 -51.93
N ASP A 1017 45.48 15.58 -52.19
CA ASP A 1017 46.90 15.22 -52.28
C ASP A 1017 47.46 14.67 -50.95
N ARG A 1018 47.06 15.24 -49.80
CA ARG A 1018 47.38 14.65 -48.49
C ARG A 1018 46.75 13.27 -48.28
N ALA A 1019 45.50 13.07 -48.71
CA ALA A 1019 44.84 11.77 -48.64
C ALA A 1019 45.53 10.73 -49.55
N LYS A 1020 45.96 11.12 -50.76
CA LYS A 1020 46.78 10.29 -51.65
C LYS A 1020 48.11 9.93 -51.01
N SER A 1021 48.79 10.89 -50.37
CA SER A 1021 50.05 10.65 -49.67
C SER A 1021 49.88 9.62 -48.54
N ASN A 1022 48.86 9.79 -47.69
CA ASN A 1022 48.55 8.82 -46.63
C ASN A 1022 48.20 7.43 -47.18
N TYR A 1023 47.42 7.37 -48.26
CA TYR A 1023 47.08 6.11 -48.92
C TYR A 1023 48.30 5.44 -49.56
N ALA A 1024 49.19 6.20 -50.19
CA ALA A 1024 50.43 5.69 -50.74
C ALA A 1024 51.39 5.18 -49.65
N ARG A 1025 51.41 5.86 -48.49
CA ARG A 1025 52.19 5.45 -47.31
C ARG A 1025 51.75 4.09 -46.80
N ILE A 1026 50.45 3.86 -46.63
CA ILE A 1026 49.93 2.58 -46.14
C ILE A 1026 50.11 1.44 -47.16
N LEU A 1027 50.03 1.73 -48.47
CA LEU A 1027 50.34 0.74 -49.51
C LEU A 1027 51.81 0.31 -49.42
N TYR A 1028 52.71 1.25 -49.15
CA TYR A 1028 54.12 0.95 -48.91
C TYR A 1028 54.30 0.06 -47.67
N THR A 1029 53.65 0.37 -46.54
CA THR A 1029 53.78 -0.45 -45.32
C THR A 1029 53.19 -1.85 -45.47
N ASN A 1030 52.15 -2.02 -46.30
CA ASN A 1030 51.60 -3.33 -46.69
C ASN A 1030 52.48 -4.10 -47.70
N GLY A 1031 53.60 -3.53 -48.17
CA GLY A 1031 54.50 -4.14 -49.14
C GLY A 1031 54.03 -4.06 -50.61
N LYS A 1032 52.95 -3.31 -50.90
CA LYS A 1032 52.42 -3.11 -52.26
C LYS A 1032 53.14 -1.97 -52.98
N TYR A 1033 54.44 -2.13 -53.22
CA TYR A 1033 55.31 -1.05 -53.70
C TYR A 1033 54.92 -0.48 -55.07
N SER A 1034 54.45 -1.31 -56.01
CA SER A 1034 54.03 -0.86 -57.35
C SER A 1034 52.83 0.09 -57.30
N GLU A 1035 51.82 -0.25 -56.50
CA GLU A 1035 50.63 0.57 -56.28
C GLU A 1035 51.00 1.87 -55.55
N ALA A 1036 51.86 1.79 -54.52
CA ALA A 1036 52.36 2.96 -53.81
C ALA A 1036 53.07 3.96 -54.74
N ILE A 1037 53.93 3.48 -55.64
CA ILE A 1037 54.62 4.33 -56.65
C ILE A 1037 53.59 5.04 -57.54
N SER A 1038 52.55 4.34 -57.98
CA SER A 1038 51.50 4.93 -58.83
C SER A 1038 50.72 6.01 -58.09
N ALA A 1039 50.40 5.77 -56.81
CA ALA A 1039 49.68 6.70 -55.96
C ALA A 1039 50.52 7.96 -55.68
N TYR A 1040 51.80 7.83 -55.34
CA TYR A 1040 52.71 8.97 -55.15
C TYR A 1040 52.90 9.81 -56.41
N LYS A 1041 53.00 9.17 -57.59
CA LYS A 1041 53.09 9.89 -58.88
C LYS A 1041 51.81 10.64 -59.26
N SER A 1042 50.67 10.25 -58.70
CA SER A 1042 49.37 10.88 -58.97
C SER A 1042 49.13 12.19 -58.18
N ILE A 1043 50.06 12.56 -57.29
CA ILE A 1043 50.01 13.77 -56.47
C ILE A 1043 50.38 14.98 -57.34
N SER A 1044 49.58 16.05 -57.27
CA SER A 1044 49.80 17.24 -58.11
C SER A 1044 50.93 18.14 -57.59
N GLN A 1045 51.02 18.29 -56.27
CA GLN A 1045 52.05 19.09 -55.58
C GLN A 1045 52.74 18.24 -54.49
N PRO A 1046 53.75 17.43 -54.83
CA PRO A 1046 54.42 16.56 -53.87
C PRO A 1046 55.25 17.39 -52.88
N LEU A 1047 55.13 17.07 -51.59
CA LEU A 1047 56.01 17.62 -50.55
C LEU A 1047 57.35 16.88 -50.55
N HIS A 1048 58.39 17.47 -49.94
CA HIS A 1048 59.70 16.83 -49.80
C HIS A 1048 59.60 15.42 -49.17
N HIS A 1049 58.71 15.24 -48.18
CA HIS A 1049 58.44 13.95 -47.55
C HIS A 1049 57.84 12.92 -48.52
N ASP A 1050 56.92 13.34 -49.39
CA ASP A 1050 56.28 12.46 -50.39
C ASP A 1050 57.32 11.98 -51.41
N LEU A 1051 58.23 12.86 -51.83
CA LEU A 1051 59.35 12.49 -52.72
C LEU A 1051 60.30 11.50 -52.06
N CYS A 1052 60.62 11.69 -50.77
CA CYS A 1052 61.44 10.73 -50.02
C CYS A 1052 60.76 9.36 -49.91
N MET A 1053 59.46 9.32 -49.64
CA MET A 1053 58.70 8.06 -49.58
C MET A 1053 58.55 7.41 -50.97
N LEU A 1054 58.38 8.20 -52.04
CA LEU A 1054 58.39 7.71 -53.41
C LEU A 1054 59.76 7.08 -53.74
N ALA A 1055 60.87 7.73 -53.39
CA ALA A 1055 62.21 7.18 -53.56
C ALA A 1055 62.37 5.86 -52.79
N LEU A 1056 61.95 5.82 -51.52
CA LEU A 1056 61.99 4.60 -50.71
C LEU A 1056 61.16 3.46 -51.33
N SER A 1057 59.97 3.76 -51.86
CA SER A 1057 59.13 2.77 -52.55
C SER A 1057 59.77 2.26 -53.85
N LEU A 1058 60.46 3.12 -54.60
CA LEU A 1058 61.23 2.74 -55.79
C LEU A 1058 62.44 1.87 -55.44
N TYR A 1059 63.13 2.19 -54.34
CA TYR A 1059 64.23 1.41 -53.79
C TYR A 1059 63.77 -0.01 -53.43
N MET A 1060 62.69 -0.15 -52.66
CA MET A 1060 62.13 -1.46 -52.29
C MET A 1060 61.62 -2.26 -53.50
N ALA A 1061 61.18 -1.58 -54.57
CA ALA A 1061 60.81 -2.20 -55.84
C ALA A 1061 62.01 -2.55 -56.75
N GLY A 1062 63.25 -2.28 -56.33
CA GLY A 1062 64.48 -2.55 -57.07
C GLY A 1062 64.83 -1.53 -58.17
N LYS A 1063 64.10 -0.41 -58.27
CA LYS A 1063 64.33 0.66 -59.27
C LYS A 1063 65.32 1.71 -58.74
N LEU A 1064 66.55 1.29 -58.50
CA LEU A 1064 67.58 2.06 -57.78
C LEU A 1064 67.97 3.39 -58.46
N ASN A 1065 68.07 3.41 -59.80
CA ASN A 1065 68.43 4.63 -60.54
C ASN A 1065 67.32 5.70 -60.47
N ASP A 1066 66.07 5.29 -60.63
CA ASP A 1066 64.91 6.18 -60.51
C ASP A 1066 64.80 6.73 -59.09
N SER A 1067 65.03 5.89 -58.08
CA SER A 1067 65.07 6.29 -56.68
C SER A 1067 66.11 7.39 -56.43
N ASN A 1068 67.33 7.23 -56.96
CA ASN A 1068 68.38 8.23 -56.80
C ASN A 1068 68.01 9.58 -57.44
N ASN A 1069 67.38 9.56 -58.62
CA ASN A 1069 66.91 10.77 -59.31
C ASN A 1069 65.83 11.51 -58.52
N ILE A 1070 64.89 10.78 -57.89
CA ILE A 1070 63.86 11.38 -57.04
C ILE A 1070 64.45 11.97 -55.76
N LEU A 1071 65.47 11.33 -55.15
CA LEU A 1071 66.18 11.89 -54.00
C LEU A 1071 66.92 13.19 -54.35
N ASP A 1072 67.43 13.32 -55.58
CA ASP A 1072 68.02 14.58 -56.04
C ASP A 1072 66.99 15.71 -56.11
N GLN A 1073 65.77 15.41 -56.56
CA GLN A 1073 64.65 16.37 -56.52
C GLN A 1073 64.26 16.72 -55.09
N ALA A 1074 64.18 15.73 -54.19
CA ALA A 1074 63.87 15.97 -52.78
C ALA A 1074 64.95 16.84 -52.09
N ASN A 1075 66.23 16.60 -52.38
CA ASN A 1075 67.35 17.35 -51.80
C ASN A 1075 67.35 18.83 -52.23
N GLN A 1076 66.83 19.15 -53.42
CA GLN A 1076 66.66 20.53 -53.88
C GLN A 1076 65.54 21.29 -53.15
N MET A 1077 64.53 20.59 -52.65
CA MET A 1077 63.38 21.19 -51.95
C MET A 1077 63.61 21.43 -50.45
N VAL A 1078 64.57 20.74 -49.85
CA VAL A 1078 64.84 20.83 -48.41
C VAL A 1078 65.76 22.02 -48.12
N GLU A 1079 65.49 22.75 -47.04
CA GLU A 1079 66.39 23.81 -46.54
C GLU A 1079 67.21 23.32 -45.34
N ASP A 1080 66.63 22.46 -44.49
CA ASP A 1080 67.22 21.93 -43.26
C ASP A 1080 68.49 21.08 -43.51
N THR A 1081 69.57 21.44 -42.83
CA THR A 1081 70.87 20.77 -42.96
C THR A 1081 70.82 19.30 -42.55
N LYS A 1082 70.17 18.99 -41.42
CA LYS A 1082 70.03 17.61 -40.92
C LYS A 1082 69.26 16.69 -41.88
N GLN A 1083 68.19 17.20 -42.49
CA GLN A 1083 67.40 16.44 -43.46
C GLN A 1083 68.17 16.21 -44.77
N LYS A 1084 68.96 17.20 -45.21
CA LYS A 1084 69.89 17.02 -46.34
C LYS A 1084 70.93 15.94 -46.06
N ASP A 1085 71.45 15.89 -44.84
CA ASP A 1085 72.44 14.90 -44.45
C ASP A 1085 71.85 13.47 -44.45
N LEU A 1086 70.60 13.31 -44.00
CA LEU A 1086 69.85 12.04 -44.10
C LEU A 1086 69.56 11.64 -45.55
N ILE A 1087 69.22 12.59 -46.43
CA ILE A 1087 69.01 12.30 -47.87
C ILE A 1087 70.32 11.87 -48.52
N LYS A 1088 71.44 12.55 -48.22
CA LYS A 1088 72.77 12.14 -48.70
C LYS A 1088 73.16 10.76 -48.19
N LEU A 1089 72.83 10.42 -46.94
CA LEU A 1089 73.03 9.08 -46.38
C LEU A 1089 72.21 8.04 -47.15
N ALA A 1090 70.93 8.30 -47.42
CA ALA A 1090 70.08 7.42 -48.22
C ALA A 1090 70.65 7.19 -49.64
N LYS A 1091 71.17 8.25 -50.28
CA LYS A 1091 71.87 8.14 -51.57
C LYS A 1091 73.14 7.28 -51.46
N ALA A 1092 73.91 7.43 -50.38
CA ALA A 1092 75.09 6.61 -50.16
C ALA A 1092 74.77 5.12 -50.02
N ILE A 1093 73.65 4.78 -49.38
CA ILE A 1093 73.13 3.41 -49.30
C ILE A 1093 72.77 2.89 -50.70
N ILE A 1094 72.04 3.66 -51.51
CA ILE A 1094 71.70 3.27 -52.89
C ILE A 1094 72.96 3.05 -53.74
N PHE A 1095 73.97 3.91 -53.63
CA PHE A 1095 75.25 3.73 -54.33
C PHE A 1095 75.96 2.45 -53.91
N SER A 1096 75.85 2.06 -52.63
CA SER A 1096 76.43 0.81 -52.15
C SER A 1096 75.76 -0.42 -52.76
N GLU A 1097 74.43 -0.43 -52.90
CA GLU A 1097 73.71 -1.54 -53.53
C GLU A 1097 73.94 -1.62 -55.04
N LEU A 1098 74.15 -0.48 -55.69
CA LEU A 1098 74.60 -0.39 -57.08
C LEU A 1098 76.07 -0.83 -57.26
N LYS A 1099 76.74 -1.31 -56.21
CA LYS A 1099 78.16 -1.71 -56.16
C LYS A 1099 79.13 -0.57 -56.49
N LYS A 1100 78.69 0.69 -56.37
CA LYS A 1100 79.52 1.89 -56.53
C LYS A 1100 80.15 2.32 -55.20
N ASN A 1101 80.88 1.40 -54.56
CA ASN A 1101 81.40 1.59 -53.20
C ASN A 1101 82.31 2.84 -53.06
N LYS A 1102 83.03 3.23 -54.12
CA LYS A 1102 83.86 4.45 -54.11
C LYS A 1102 83.03 5.73 -53.95
N GLU A 1103 81.91 5.81 -54.67
CA GLU A 1103 80.99 6.97 -54.60
C GLU A 1103 80.25 6.99 -53.26
N SER A 1104 79.82 5.83 -52.77
CA SER A 1104 79.20 5.68 -51.46
C SER A 1104 80.13 6.12 -50.32
N LYS A 1105 81.37 5.62 -50.28
CA LYS A 1105 82.37 6.01 -49.25
C LYS A 1105 82.71 7.49 -49.29
N LYS A 1106 82.74 8.10 -50.48
CA LYS A 1106 82.97 9.55 -50.62
C LYS A 1106 81.82 10.33 -49.99
N ALA A 1107 80.57 9.99 -50.33
CA ALA A 1107 79.38 10.62 -49.77
C ALA A 1107 79.28 10.43 -48.24
N LEU A 1108 79.67 9.26 -47.70
CA LEU A 1108 79.68 8.99 -46.26
C LEU A 1108 80.75 9.78 -45.50
N LYS A 1109 81.97 9.91 -46.08
CA LYS A 1109 83.05 10.70 -45.47
C LYS A 1109 82.74 12.19 -45.45
N GLU A 1110 82.00 12.69 -46.43
CA GLU A 1110 81.52 14.09 -46.47
C GLU A 1110 80.52 14.41 -45.34
N LEU A 1111 79.89 13.39 -44.73
CA LEU A 1111 78.93 13.54 -43.62
C LEU A 1111 79.59 13.60 -42.23
N GLY A 1112 80.83 13.11 -42.09
CA GLY A 1112 81.81 13.33 -41.00
C GLY A 1112 81.40 13.00 -39.55
N ASN A 1113 80.27 13.50 -39.07
CA ASN A 1113 79.84 13.49 -37.67
C ASN A 1113 78.47 12.83 -37.43
N CYS A 1114 77.83 12.28 -38.46
CA CYS A 1114 76.56 11.56 -38.32
C CYS A 1114 76.83 10.10 -37.86
N PRO A 1115 76.31 9.66 -36.68
CA PRO A 1115 76.45 8.28 -36.22
C PRO A 1115 76.00 7.27 -37.27
N GLU A 1116 74.84 7.50 -37.90
CA GLU A 1116 74.24 6.62 -38.90
C GLU A 1116 75.12 6.50 -40.16
N ALA A 1117 75.86 7.54 -40.53
CA ALA A 1117 76.79 7.49 -41.65
C ALA A 1117 78.02 6.63 -41.33
N LEU A 1118 78.53 6.72 -40.10
CA LEU A 1118 79.63 5.89 -39.62
C LEU A 1118 79.20 4.42 -39.47
N GLU A 1119 77.94 4.14 -39.15
CA GLU A 1119 77.38 2.78 -39.16
C GLU A 1119 77.42 2.15 -40.56
N VAL A 1120 76.87 2.85 -41.55
CA VAL A 1120 76.86 2.37 -42.93
C VAL A 1120 78.29 2.20 -43.44
N LEU A 1121 79.18 3.13 -43.12
CA LEU A 1121 80.60 3.03 -43.47
C LEU A 1121 81.26 1.80 -42.82
N CYS A 1122 81.01 1.53 -41.53
CA CYS A 1122 81.48 0.32 -40.84
C CYS A 1122 80.98 -0.96 -41.54
N CYS A 1123 79.68 -1.03 -41.86
CA CYS A 1123 79.10 -2.18 -42.54
C CYS A 1123 79.73 -2.40 -43.93
N LEU A 1124 80.01 -1.33 -44.66
CA LEU A 1124 80.67 -1.40 -45.97
C LEU A 1124 82.12 -1.89 -45.86
N GLU A 1125 82.90 -1.37 -44.91
CA GLU A 1125 84.28 -1.85 -44.70
C GLU A 1125 84.32 -3.33 -44.28
N ILE A 1126 83.34 -3.80 -43.51
CA ILE A 1126 83.18 -5.22 -43.16
C ILE A 1126 82.83 -6.06 -44.41
N SER A 1127 81.92 -5.57 -45.27
CA SER A 1127 81.55 -6.27 -46.51
C SER A 1127 82.74 -6.44 -47.47
N GLU A 1128 83.66 -5.49 -47.48
CA GLU A 1128 84.92 -5.53 -48.23
C GLU A 1128 86.04 -6.32 -47.51
N LYS A 1129 85.75 -6.92 -46.35
CA LYS A 1129 86.71 -7.64 -45.49
C LYS A 1129 87.89 -6.80 -44.98
N LYS A 1130 87.74 -5.48 -44.90
CA LYS A 1130 88.74 -4.53 -44.37
C LYS A 1130 88.54 -4.31 -42.87
N HIS A 1131 88.89 -5.33 -42.09
CA HIS A 1131 88.64 -5.35 -40.64
C HIS A 1131 89.38 -4.24 -39.87
N ALA A 1132 90.55 -3.78 -40.33
CA ALA A 1132 91.31 -2.70 -39.70
C ALA A 1132 90.59 -1.35 -39.80
N ASP A 1133 90.14 -1.00 -41.00
CA ASP A 1133 89.40 0.23 -41.28
C ASP A 1133 88.02 0.21 -40.59
N ALA A 1134 87.35 -0.95 -40.55
CA ALA A 1134 86.13 -1.12 -39.79
C ALA A 1134 86.34 -0.91 -38.27
N THR A 1135 87.50 -1.32 -37.74
CA THR A 1135 87.82 -1.13 -36.31
C THR A 1135 88.07 0.35 -35.98
N SER A 1136 88.71 1.12 -36.88
CA SER A 1136 88.90 2.56 -36.67
C SER A 1136 87.58 3.33 -36.68
N VAL A 1137 86.70 3.03 -37.64
CA VAL A 1137 85.38 3.68 -37.74
C VAL A 1137 84.50 3.28 -36.54
N LEU A 1138 84.58 2.03 -36.08
CA LEU A 1138 83.86 1.57 -34.89
C LEU A 1138 84.33 2.30 -33.62
N ASN A 1139 85.65 2.52 -33.47
CA ASN A 1139 86.20 3.26 -32.33
C ASN A 1139 85.80 4.74 -32.36
N GLU A 1140 85.72 5.34 -33.54
CA GLU A 1140 85.23 6.71 -33.75
C GLU A 1140 83.75 6.85 -33.39
N LEU A 1141 82.93 5.89 -33.82
CA LEU A 1141 81.52 5.80 -33.43
C LEU A 1141 81.35 5.55 -31.92
N TYR A 1142 82.17 4.69 -31.31
CA TYR A 1142 82.17 4.47 -29.85
C TYR A 1142 82.57 5.74 -29.07
N ALA A 1143 83.55 6.49 -29.57
CA ALA A 1143 83.98 7.75 -28.96
C ALA A 1143 82.87 8.81 -29.02
N LEU A 1144 82.21 8.97 -30.17
CA LEU A 1144 81.07 9.88 -30.36
C LEU A 1144 79.91 9.56 -29.43
N LEU A 1145 79.56 8.27 -29.33
CA LEU A 1145 78.42 7.83 -28.53
C LEU A 1145 78.71 7.82 -27.02
N SER A 1146 79.98 7.74 -26.60
CA SER A 1146 80.35 7.61 -25.18
C SER A 1146 79.81 8.73 -24.27
N HIS A 1147 79.58 9.92 -24.84
CA HIS A 1147 79.08 11.12 -24.16
C HIS A 1147 77.55 11.18 -24.04
N ASP A 1148 76.79 10.38 -24.80
CA ASP A 1148 75.33 10.35 -24.77
C ASP A 1148 74.82 8.96 -24.30
N PRO A 1149 74.29 8.85 -23.07
CA PRO A 1149 73.78 7.59 -22.53
C PRO A 1149 72.62 7.00 -23.35
N VAL A 1150 71.77 7.85 -23.95
CA VAL A 1150 70.59 7.46 -24.70
C VAL A 1150 70.99 6.95 -26.09
N ALA A 1151 71.94 7.62 -26.73
CA ALA A 1151 72.53 7.15 -27.98
C ALA A 1151 73.29 5.82 -27.76
N MET A 1152 74.02 5.65 -26.65
CA MET A 1152 74.62 4.34 -26.34
C MET A 1152 73.59 3.25 -26.09
N GLU A 1153 72.43 3.58 -25.55
CA GLU A 1153 71.35 2.62 -25.34
C GLU A 1153 70.73 2.12 -26.67
N THR A 1154 70.65 2.98 -27.68
CA THR A 1154 70.13 2.64 -29.02
C THR A 1154 71.13 1.85 -29.85
N TYR A 1155 72.40 2.26 -29.86
CA TYR A 1155 73.46 1.66 -30.70
C TYR A 1155 74.17 0.44 -30.09
N LYS A 1156 73.92 0.10 -28.83
CA LYS A 1156 74.60 -1.02 -28.14
C LYS A 1156 74.56 -2.36 -28.87
N HIS A 1157 73.42 -2.71 -29.48
CA HIS A 1157 73.25 -4.00 -30.17
C HIS A 1157 74.04 -4.06 -31.47
N PHE A 1158 74.02 -2.97 -32.22
CA PHE A 1158 74.80 -2.79 -33.44
C PHE A 1158 76.30 -2.88 -33.13
N LEU A 1159 76.77 -2.07 -32.18
CA LEU A 1159 78.15 -2.06 -31.68
C LEU A 1159 78.64 -3.44 -31.25
N LEU A 1160 77.82 -4.15 -30.48
CA LEU A 1160 78.11 -5.50 -30.03
C LEU A 1160 78.19 -6.47 -31.22
N SER A 1161 77.17 -6.53 -32.09
CA SER A 1161 77.12 -7.47 -33.22
C SER A 1161 78.31 -7.32 -34.17
N ILE A 1162 78.78 -6.09 -34.38
CA ILE A 1162 79.91 -5.76 -35.22
C ILE A 1162 81.23 -6.10 -34.52
N SER A 1163 81.36 -5.83 -33.22
CA SER A 1163 82.53 -6.24 -32.44
C SER A 1163 82.77 -7.76 -32.51
N VAL A 1164 81.70 -8.57 -32.52
CA VAL A 1164 81.76 -10.03 -32.68
C VAL A 1164 82.17 -10.44 -34.10
N LYS A 1165 81.68 -9.75 -35.14
CA LYS A 1165 82.03 -10.05 -36.54
C LYS A 1165 83.45 -9.61 -36.93
N ILE A 1166 83.98 -8.54 -36.34
CA ILE A 1166 85.33 -8.03 -36.62
C ILE A 1166 86.41 -8.92 -35.98
N LYS A 1167 86.16 -9.45 -34.78
CA LYS A 1167 87.03 -10.39 -34.07
C LYS A 1167 86.23 -11.64 -33.69
N PRO A 1168 86.30 -12.72 -34.47
CA PRO A 1168 85.48 -13.94 -34.28
C PRO A 1168 85.94 -14.81 -33.10
N TYR A 1169 86.42 -14.21 -32.01
CA TYR A 1169 86.81 -14.90 -30.78
C TYR A 1169 85.70 -14.78 -29.73
N PRO A 1170 85.08 -15.89 -29.30
CA PRO A 1170 83.95 -15.89 -28.34
C PRO A 1170 84.28 -15.17 -27.02
N LYS A 1171 85.51 -15.32 -26.50
CA LYS A 1171 85.97 -14.62 -25.29
C LYS A 1171 85.95 -13.09 -25.41
N HIS A 1172 86.27 -12.54 -26.57
CA HIS A 1172 86.26 -11.09 -26.79
C HIS A 1172 84.83 -10.54 -26.89
N ALA A 1173 83.93 -11.31 -27.51
CA ALA A 1173 82.51 -11.02 -27.57
C ALA A 1173 81.87 -11.01 -26.16
N VAL A 1174 82.13 -12.05 -25.35
CA VAL A 1174 81.60 -12.17 -23.99
C VAL A 1174 82.11 -11.06 -23.07
N THR A 1175 83.41 -10.72 -23.13
CA THR A 1175 83.98 -9.62 -22.32
C THR A 1175 83.42 -8.25 -22.70
N THR A 1176 83.18 -8.03 -23.99
CA THR A 1176 82.53 -6.79 -24.47
C THR A 1176 81.08 -6.73 -24.02
N LEU A 1177 80.34 -7.82 -24.13
CA LEU A 1177 78.96 -7.94 -23.66
C LEU A 1177 78.85 -7.72 -22.14
N GLN A 1178 79.76 -8.29 -21.35
CA GLN A 1178 79.80 -8.10 -19.90
C GLN A 1178 79.93 -6.62 -19.51
N ARG A 1179 80.74 -5.84 -20.24
CA ARG A 1179 80.85 -4.39 -20.03
C ARG A 1179 79.53 -3.67 -20.32
N PHE A 1180 78.84 -4.06 -21.39
CA PHE A 1180 77.53 -3.51 -21.72
C PHE A 1180 76.45 -3.90 -20.70
N ILE A 1181 76.44 -5.15 -20.23
CA ILE A 1181 75.51 -5.62 -19.18
C ILE A 1181 75.78 -4.89 -17.86
N HIS A 1182 77.04 -4.68 -17.49
CA HIS A 1182 77.38 -3.92 -16.29
C HIS A 1182 76.90 -2.46 -16.39
N ARG A 1183 76.97 -1.86 -17.58
CA ARG A 1183 76.49 -0.49 -17.81
C ARG A 1183 74.96 -0.42 -17.89
N PHE A 1184 74.30 -1.45 -18.42
CA PHE A 1184 72.85 -1.50 -18.64
C PHE A 1184 72.24 -2.79 -18.08
N PRO A 1185 72.19 -2.96 -16.75
CA PRO A 1185 71.79 -4.22 -16.12
C PRO A 1185 70.30 -4.53 -16.26
N ASN A 1186 69.45 -3.54 -16.58
CA ASN A 1186 68.00 -3.69 -16.68
C ASN A 1186 67.50 -4.06 -18.09
N GLN A 1187 68.40 -4.16 -19.06
CA GLN A 1187 68.09 -4.45 -20.46
C GLN A 1187 68.11 -5.97 -20.72
N TRP A 1188 66.96 -6.58 -20.95
CA TRP A 1188 66.83 -8.03 -21.09
C TRP A 1188 67.54 -8.61 -22.33
N GLN A 1189 67.57 -7.88 -23.46
CA GLN A 1189 68.16 -8.35 -24.72
C GLN A 1189 69.67 -8.63 -24.58
N LEU A 1190 70.37 -7.88 -23.71
CA LEU A 1190 71.80 -8.10 -23.46
C LEU A 1190 72.04 -9.41 -22.68
N TRP A 1191 71.17 -9.70 -21.72
CA TRP A 1191 71.19 -10.95 -20.96
C TRP A 1191 70.78 -12.14 -21.85
N GLU A 1192 69.86 -11.94 -22.78
CA GLU A 1192 69.51 -12.94 -23.79
C GLU A 1192 70.70 -13.24 -24.73
N LEU A 1193 71.34 -12.20 -25.28
CA LEU A 1193 72.53 -12.38 -26.12
C LEU A 1193 73.68 -13.06 -25.36
N LEU A 1194 73.82 -12.81 -24.05
CA LEU A 1194 74.77 -13.53 -23.20
C LEU A 1194 74.43 -15.01 -23.16
N SER A 1195 73.16 -15.35 -22.92
CA SER A 1195 72.72 -16.74 -22.86
C SER A 1195 73.00 -17.49 -24.16
N ARG A 1196 72.70 -16.91 -25.32
CA ARG A 1196 72.96 -17.52 -26.63
C ARG A 1196 74.44 -17.66 -26.95
N LEU A 1197 75.25 -16.63 -26.70
CA LEU A 1197 76.70 -16.66 -26.96
C LEU A 1197 77.42 -17.68 -26.08
N VAL A 1198 77.05 -17.76 -24.81
CA VAL A 1198 77.66 -18.69 -23.85
C VAL A 1198 77.32 -20.16 -24.19
N LEU A 1199 76.16 -20.42 -24.80
CA LEU A 1199 75.79 -21.76 -25.29
C LEU A 1199 76.61 -22.23 -26.51
N THR A 1200 77.34 -21.35 -27.20
CA THR A 1200 78.18 -21.73 -28.34
C THR A 1200 79.53 -22.35 -27.95
N GLU A 1201 79.95 -22.25 -26.68
CA GLU A 1201 81.16 -22.91 -26.15
C GLU A 1201 80.80 -24.20 -25.38
N PRO A 1202 81.35 -25.37 -25.75
CA PRO A 1202 80.96 -26.67 -25.18
C PRO A 1202 81.68 -26.98 -23.85
N THR A 1203 81.45 -26.18 -22.80
CA THR A 1203 81.93 -26.53 -21.44
C THR A 1203 80.84 -26.36 -20.37
N TYR A 1204 80.77 -27.30 -19.43
CA TYR A 1204 79.71 -27.44 -18.41
C TYR A 1204 79.43 -26.16 -17.61
N MET A 1205 80.47 -25.40 -17.23
CA MET A 1205 80.35 -24.12 -16.49
C MET A 1205 79.57 -23.05 -17.25
N HIS A 1206 79.60 -23.08 -18.58
CA HIS A 1206 78.97 -22.06 -19.43
C HIS A 1206 77.46 -22.27 -19.55
N SER A 1207 76.96 -23.53 -19.49
CA SER A 1207 75.51 -23.83 -19.52
C SER A 1207 74.72 -23.21 -18.35
N ASN A 1208 75.29 -23.20 -17.14
CA ASN A 1208 74.67 -22.60 -15.95
C ASN A 1208 74.61 -21.07 -16.05
N ILE A 1209 75.66 -20.45 -16.57
CA ILE A 1209 75.73 -19.01 -16.79
C ILE A 1209 74.67 -18.59 -17.82
N ALA A 1210 74.51 -19.38 -18.89
CA ALA A 1210 73.48 -19.12 -19.90
C ALA A 1210 72.06 -19.17 -19.32
N TYR A 1211 71.76 -20.13 -18.45
CA TYR A 1211 70.46 -20.21 -17.79
C TYR A 1211 70.19 -19.06 -16.83
N ILE A 1212 71.17 -18.67 -16.03
CA ILE A 1212 71.04 -17.53 -15.11
C ILE A 1212 70.81 -16.25 -15.91
N ALA A 1213 71.53 -16.07 -17.01
CA ALA A 1213 71.33 -14.95 -17.92
C ALA A 1213 69.93 -14.96 -18.55
N ALA A 1214 69.44 -16.09 -19.05
CA ALA A 1214 68.09 -16.23 -19.60
C ALA A 1214 66.99 -15.97 -18.54
N ASN A 1215 67.17 -16.46 -17.31
CA ASN A 1215 66.27 -16.16 -16.18
C ASN A 1215 66.26 -14.67 -15.84
N ARG A 1216 67.43 -14.04 -15.81
CA ARG A 1216 67.56 -12.61 -15.53
C ARG A 1216 66.90 -11.78 -16.64
N ALA A 1217 67.07 -12.17 -17.91
CA ALA A 1217 66.36 -11.58 -19.04
C ALA A 1217 64.83 -11.66 -18.86
N CYS A 1218 64.32 -12.84 -18.46
CA CYS A 1218 62.90 -13.02 -18.17
C CYS A 1218 62.37 -12.15 -17.02
N ASN A 1219 63.14 -12.00 -15.94
CA ASN A 1219 62.73 -11.26 -14.74
C ASN A 1219 62.77 -9.74 -14.92
N LEU A 1220 63.60 -9.23 -15.85
CA LEU A 1220 63.75 -7.80 -16.10
C LEU A 1220 62.67 -7.24 -17.04
N TYR A 1221 61.72 -8.06 -17.47
CA TYR A 1221 60.74 -7.70 -18.50
C TYR A 1221 59.40 -7.22 -17.92
N THR A 1222 58.90 -6.08 -18.38
CA THR A 1222 57.55 -5.55 -18.10
C THR A 1222 56.55 -5.85 -19.25
N SER A 1223 55.30 -6.11 -18.86
CA SER A 1223 54.12 -6.72 -19.51
C SER A 1223 53.93 -6.90 -21.04
N ASP A 1224 54.46 -6.09 -21.97
CA ASP A 1224 53.79 -5.97 -23.30
C ASP A 1224 54.34 -6.88 -24.43
N ASP A 1225 55.61 -7.29 -24.43
CA ASP A 1225 56.21 -8.20 -25.44
C ASP A 1225 56.43 -9.64 -24.95
N GLY A 1226 55.69 -10.04 -23.91
CA GLY A 1226 55.98 -11.23 -23.09
C GLY A 1226 55.96 -12.59 -23.81
N SER A 1227 55.53 -12.69 -25.06
CA SER A 1227 55.56 -13.91 -25.86
C SER A 1227 56.98 -14.31 -26.22
N GLN A 1228 57.73 -13.45 -26.90
CA GLN A 1228 59.03 -13.79 -27.48
C GLN A 1228 60.11 -14.04 -26.42
N ALA A 1229 60.24 -13.18 -25.40
CA ALA A 1229 61.27 -13.39 -24.38
C ALA A 1229 60.99 -14.60 -23.48
N ARG A 1230 59.72 -14.89 -23.16
CA ARG A 1230 59.34 -16.14 -22.49
C ARG A 1230 59.58 -17.35 -23.41
N ASN A 1231 59.45 -17.18 -24.73
CA ASN A 1231 59.79 -18.22 -25.69
C ASN A 1231 61.28 -18.49 -25.71
N HIS A 1232 62.11 -17.46 -25.77
CA HIS A 1232 63.56 -17.58 -25.73
C HIS A 1232 64.06 -18.14 -24.39
N HIS A 1233 63.45 -17.76 -23.27
CA HIS A 1233 63.78 -18.38 -21.99
C HIS A 1233 63.40 -19.86 -21.93
N ARG A 1234 62.22 -20.25 -22.44
CA ARG A 1234 61.80 -21.66 -22.52
C ARG A 1234 62.65 -22.45 -23.51
N HIS A 1235 63.05 -21.82 -24.60
CA HIS A 1235 64.02 -22.30 -25.60
C HIS A 1235 65.37 -22.60 -24.94
N ASP A 1236 65.97 -21.63 -24.26
CA ASP A 1236 67.28 -21.78 -23.62
C ASP A 1236 67.24 -22.75 -22.44
N LYS A 1237 66.10 -22.83 -21.73
CA LYS A 1237 65.84 -23.87 -20.73
C LYS A 1237 65.81 -25.27 -21.33
N SER A 1238 65.12 -25.46 -22.46
CA SER A 1238 65.08 -26.76 -23.15
C SER A 1238 66.44 -27.16 -23.72
N LEU A 1239 67.22 -26.22 -24.26
CA LEU A 1239 68.59 -26.48 -24.75
C LEU A 1239 69.57 -26.83 -23.61
N ARG A 1240 69.48 -26.17 -22.46
CA ARG A 1240 70.29 -26.55 -21.28
C ARG A 1240 70.01 -27.99 -20.84
N GLN A 1241 68.74 -28.36 -20.73
CA GLN A 1241 68.32 -29.68 -20.26
C GLN A 1241 68.57 -30.80 -21.29
N LEU A 1242 68.97 -30.45 -22.52
CA LEU A 1242 69.49 -31.36 -23.53
C LEU A 1242 71.01 -31.59 -23.44
N VAL A 1243 71.76 -30.61 -22.91
CA VAL A 1243 73.21 -30.70 -22.72
C VAL A 1243 73.56 -31.50 -21.45
N ASP A 1244 72.65 -31.56 -20.47
CA ASP A 1244 72.72 -32.44 -19.29
C ASP A 1244 71.88 -33.71 -19.49
N ASP A 1245 72.51 -34.89 -19.50
CA ASP A 1245 71.82 -36.18 -19.69
C ASP A 1245 70.78 -36.50 -18.58
N ASP A 1246 70.90 -35.90 -17.40
CA ASP A 1246 70.04 -36.18 -16.23
C ASP A 1246 68.64 -35.52 -16.27
N PHE A 1247 68.36 -34.60 -17.21
CA PHE A 1247 67.14 -33.75 -17.16
C PHE A 1247 66.23 -33.82 -18.41
N LYS A 1248 66.33 -34.85 -19.26
CA LYS A 1248 65.56 -34.99 -20.52
C LYS A 1248 64.04 -34.85 -20.38
N VAL A 1249 63.45 -35.35 -19.28
CA VAL A 1249 61.99 -35.27 -19.03
C VAL A 1249 61.51 -33.84 -18.84
N ASP A 1250 62.31 -33.00 -18.19
CA ASP A 1250 61.95 -31.60 -17.97
C ASP A 1250 62.21 -30.76 -19.22
N ALA A 1251 63.19 -31.13 -20.05
CA ALA A 1251 63.40 -30.56 -21.39
C ALA A 1251 62.15 -30.75 -22.27
N LEU A 1252 61.60 -31.98 -22.27
CA LEU A 1252 60.38 -32.31 -23.01
C LEU A 1252 59.19 -31.49 -22.52
N LYS A 1253 58.99 -31.38 -21.21
CA LYS A 1253 57.92 -30.54 -20.64
C LYS A 1253 58.09 -29.07 -21.00
N ALA A 1254 59.32 -28.54 -21.02
CA ALA A 1254 59.60 -27.16 -21.40
C ALA A 1254 59.31 -26.92 -22.89
N ALA A 1255 59.73 -27.83 -23.78
CA ALA A 1255 59.47 -27.77 -25.21
C ALA A 1255 57.97 -27.91 -25.53
N GLN A 1256 57.26 -28.82 -24.87
CA GLN A 1256 55.79 -28.94 -25.00
C GLN A 1256 55.07 -27.67 -24.56
N ARG A 1257 55.48 -27.06 -23.44
CA ARG A 1257 54.92 -25.78 -22.98
C ARG A 1257 55.24 -24.63 -23.93
N LEU A 1258 56.41 -24.64 -24.57
CA LEU A 1258 56.79 -23.66 -25.59
C LEU A 1258 55.87 -23.76 -26.81
N VAL A 1259 55.72 -24.96 -27.39
CA VAL A 1259 54.83 -25.23 -28.52
C VAL A 1259 53.37 -24.93 -28.17
N HIS A 1260 52.90 -25.33 -26.98
CA HIS A 1260 51.55 -25.03 -26.53
C HIS A 1260 51.28 -23.51 -26.44
N SER A 1261 52.26 -22.73 -25.97
CA SER A 1261 52.12 -21.27 -25.90
C SER A 1261 52.22 -20.58 -27.27
N HIS A 1262 53.02 -21.10 -28.18
CA HIS A 1262 53.32 -20.47 -29.48
C HIS A 1262 53.45 -21.51 -30.59
N PRO A 1263 52.31 -22.05 -31.06
CA PRO A 1263 52.31 -23.10 -32.08
C PRO A 1263 52.67 -22.57 -33.47
N ASN A 1264 52.70 -21.26 -33.68
CA ASN A 1264 52.91 -20.65 -35.00
C ASN A 1264 54.39 -20.40 -35.34
N THR A 1265 55.33 -20.65 -34.42
CA THR A 1265 56.77 -20.44 -34.67
C THR A 1265 57.46 -21.74 -35.08
N VAL A 1266 58.20 -21.73 -36.19
CA VAL A 1266 58.92 -22.92 -36.68
C VAL A 1266 59.97 -23.39 -35.67
N GLU A 1267 60.60 -22.43 -34.97
CA GLU A 1267 61.61 -22.67 -33.95
C GLU A 1267 61.07 -23.53 -32.79
N SER A 1268 59.85 -23.27 -32.31
CA SER A 1268 59.27 -24.02 -31.18
C SER A 1268 59.07 -25.50 -31.52
N TRP A 1269 58.57 -25.79 -32.74
CA TRP A 1269 58.42 -27.14 -33.25
C TRP A 1269 59.75 -27.82 -33.54
N SER A 1270 60.73 -27.07 -34.06
CA SER A 1270 62.09 -27.59 -34.30
C SER A 1270 62.74 -28.09 -33.00
N ILE A 1271 62.50 -27.38 -31.88
CA ILE A 1271 63.03 -27.73 -30.56
C ILE A 1271 62.32 -28.93 -29.98
N LEU A 1272 60.99 -28.99 -30.06
CA LEU A 1272 60.25 -30.17 -29.65
C LEU A 1272 60.72 -31.40 -30.44
N GLY A 1273 60.92 -31.25 -31.76
CA GLY A 1273 61.51 -32.27 -32.61
C GLY A 1273 62.92 -32.69 -32.16
N SER A 1274 63.80 -31.74 -31.87
CA SER A 1274 65.15 -32.04 -31.38
C SER A 1274 65.17 -32.70 -30.00
N VAL A 1275 64.25 -32.30 -29.09
CA VAL A 1275 64.12 -32.88 -27.75
C VAL A 1275 63.51 -34.28 -27.78
N CYS A 1276 62.60 -34.55 -28.72
CA CYS A 1276 62.07 -35.90 -28.93
C CYS A 1276 63.07 -36.84 -29.61
N HIS A 1277 64.04 -36.31 -30.36
CA HIS A 1277 65.07 -37.09 -31.05
C HIS A 1277 66.29 -37.39 -30.17
N ALA A 1278 66.65 -36.49 -29.25
CA ALA A 1278 67.74 -36.66 -28.27
C ALA A 1278 67.34 -37.54 -27.09
#